data_AF-A0A929DKW3-F1
#
_entry.id   AF-A0A929DKW3-F1
#
_cell.length_a   1.000
_cell.length_b   1.000
_cell.length_c   1.000
_cell.angle_alpha   90.00
_cell.angle_beta   90.00
_cell.angle_gamma   90.00
#
_symmetry.space_group_name_H-M   'P 1'
#
loop_
_entity.id
_entity.type
_entity.pdbx_description
1 polymer ?
#
loop_
_entity_poly.entity_id
_entity_poly.type
_entity_poly.pdbx_seq_one_letter_code
_entity_poly.pdbx_strand_id
1 'polypeptide(L)'
;MMSSKINERISFASITEQMDYPDFLDIQLKSFRNFFQLNTIQEQRKKEGLYKVFSENYPITDTRNNFVLEFLDYTIDPPRYTIDECLERGLTYSVPLKAKLKLYCTDPEHEDFDTVIQEVYLGVVPYMTERGTFVINGAERVIVSQLHRSPGVFFGQSIHANGTKLYSARIIPFKGSWIEFATDINNVMYAYIDRKKKLPVTTLLRAIGYETDKDILEIFDLAEEFKVSKTALKKLVGRKLAARVLKSWVEDFVDEDTGEVVSIERNEVIIDRETILEDEHIEDIVNSGSKTILLHNEEKNISDFEIIFNTLQKDPCNSEKEAVVHIYRQLRNSEPPDEGTAREVIENLFFSDKRYDLGDVGRFRINRKLGLEIPMDTKILTMEDIIKIIKYLIELINSKTDVDDIDHLSNRRVRTVGEQLHNQFGVGLARMARTIRERMNVRDNEVFTPVDLINSKTLSSVINSFFGTNQLSQFMDQTNPLAEMTHKRRMSALGPGGLSRERAGFEVRDVHYTHYGRLCPIETPEGPNIGLISSLCVYAKINKLGFIETPYRNVKDGKVELNDDGVVFLSAEEEEKKVIAQANAPINENGEFINPKVKARYEGDFPHEEAKNVDLMDVAPNQIASIAASLIPFLENDDANRALMGSNMMRQAVPLVKPEAPIVGTGLEKTMIQDSRILIVAESDGVVEYVDANEIVIRYTRSDVEKFISFDDDVKKYVLPKYKKTNQNTCINLIPIVSKGEKVMKGQVLTEGYGTEKGELALGRNLKVAFMPWKGYNFEDAIVISDRVVRDDIFTSIHIEEHSLEVRDTKRGLEELTSDIPNVSEEATKDLDEHGLIRIGAHIKPGDILIGKITPKGESDPSPEEKLLRAIFGDKAGDVKDASLKAGPSLDGVVVDKNLFSRPVKDRRSKVAEKPMLDKIDVELKKELEELNTKLVDKIFILVNGKTSQGVKDNLNVDLIPKGTKFTLKQLQDINYLNVNLNKWTTDKKKNETIKLLVHNYLTKFKEVEAIYRRQKYNISIGDELPTGIIEMAKIYLARKRKIKVGDKMAGRHGNKGIVAKIVRQEDMPFLEDGTPVDIVLNPLGVPSRMNLGQIYETVLGWAGQRLGLKFSTPIFDGATLEEITEYTRKAGLPDYGTTYLYDGGTGERFNQPATVGVIYMLKLGHMVDDKMHARSIGPYSLITQQPLGGKAQFGGQRFGEMEVWALEAFGASHILQEILTVKSDDVIGRARSYEAIVKGEPMPTPGIPESLNVLLHELRGLGLSMSLD
;
A
#
# COMPACT_ATOMS: atom_id res chain seq x y z
N MET A 1 -0.63 33.19 38.29
CA MET A 1 0.46 32.20 38.18
C MET A 1 -0.01 30.89 38.79
N MET A 2 -0.68 30.06 37.97
CA MET A 2 -0.91 28.65 38.29
C MET A 2 0.10 27.88 37.44
N SER A 3 0.98 27.13 38.08
CA SER A 3 1.79 26.11 37.43
C SER A 3 0.87 25.24 36.57
N SER A 4 1.06 25.23 35.25
CA SER A 4 0.38 24.33 34.32
C SER A 4 0.81 22.89 34.61
N LYS A 5 0.21 22.28 35.64
CA LYS A 5 0.19 20.82 35.74
C LYS A 5 -0.56 20.34 34.50
N ILE A 6 0.17 19.74 33.56
CA ILE A 6 -0.42 19.02 32.45
C ILE A 6 -1.38 18.00 33.09
N ASN A 7 -2.67 18.08 32.77
CA ASN A 7 -3.69 17.18 33.31
C ASN A 7 -3.45 15.81 32.67
N GLU A 8 -2.57 15.00 33.26
CA GLU A 8 -2.30 13.63 32.82
C GLU A 8 -3.56 12.77 32.99
N ARG A 9 -3.79 11.85 32.04
CA ARG A 9 -4.93 10.93 32.10
C ARG A 9 -4.75 9.96 33.25
N ILE A 10 -5.81 9.78 34.04
CA ILE A 10 -5.83 8.74 35.07
C ILE A 10 -6.05 7.40 34.36
N SER A 11 -5.07 6.50 34.45
CA SER A 11 -5.14 5.15 33.87
C SER A 11 -5.84 4.18 34.80
N PHE A 12 -6.71 3.33 34.23
CA PHE A 12 -7.33 2.19 34.90
C PHE A 12 -6.63 0.86 34.59
N ALA A 13 -5.51 0.88 33.86
CA ALA A 13 -4.77 -0.34 33.54
C ALA A 13 -4.32 -1.07 34.83
N SER A 14 -4.61 -2.37 34.93
CA SER A 14 -4.09 -3.20 36.02
C SER A 14 -2.64 -3.62 35.79
N ILE A 15 -2.19 -3.64 34.53
CA ILE A 15 -0.84 -4.04 34.14
C ILE A 15 0.12 -2.84 34.23
N THR A 16 1.17 -2.97 35.06
CA THR A 16 2.12 -1.88 35.37
C THR A 16 3.31 -1.79 34.42
N GLU A 17 3.77 -2.91 33.86
CA GLU A 17 4.91 -2.96 32.95
C GLU A 17 4.44 -3.35 31.54
N GLN A 18 4.17 -2.35 30.68
CA GLN A 18 3.86 -2.55 29.27
C GLN A 18 5.06 -2.15 28.41
N MET A 19 5.34 -2.94 27.36
CA MET A 19 6.37 -2.61 26.38
C MET A 19 5.97 -1.34 25.59
N ASP A 20 6.93 -0.49 25.28
CA ASP A 20 6.69 0.66 24.41
C ASP A 20 6.23 0.23 23.00
N TYR A 21 5.29 0.99 22.43
CA TYR A 21 4.81 0.76 21.07
C TYR A 21 5.95 0.98 20.05
N PRO A 22 6.03 0.15 18.99
CA PRO A 22 6.94 0.42 17.88
C PRO A 22 6.44 1.61 17.05
N ASP A 23 7.36 2.34 16.38
CA ASP A 23 6.97 3.42 15.45
C ASP A 23 5.98 2.88 14.41
N PHE A 24 4.77 3.45 14.42
CA PHE A 24 3.68 2.95 13.58
C PHE A 24 3.93 3.09 12.08
N LEU A 25 4.86 3.95 11.65
CA LEU A 25 5.21 4.18 10.25
C LEU A 25 6.42 3.38 9.76
N ASP A 26 7.09 2.62 10.64
CA ASP A 26 8.30 1.89 10.30
C ASP A 26 8.13 0.94 9.11
N ILE A 27 6.96 0.32 8.97
CA ILE A 27 6.66 -0.57 7.84
C ILE A 27 6.88 0.09 6.47
N GLN A 28 6.50 1.36 6.35
CA GLN A 28 6.68 2.15 5.13
C GLN A 28 8.10 2.71 5.05
N LEU A 29 8.50 3.43 6.10
CA LEU A 29 9.72 4.23 6.12
C LEU A 29 10.99 3.37 6.14
N LYS A 30 11.03 2.36 7.02
CA LYS A 30 12.18 1.45 7.14
C LYS A 30 12.35 0.64 5.87
N SER A 31 11.26 0.15 5.27
CA SER A 31 11.29 -0.57 3.99
C SER A 31 11.88 0.30 2.87
N PHE A 32 11.40 1.53 2.72
CA PHE A 32 11.87 2.45 1.69
C PHE A 32 13.32 2.89 1.91
N ARG A 33 13.70 3.23 3.16
CA ARG A 33 15.07 3.61 3.54
C ARG A 33 16.05 2.47 3.30
N ASN A 34 15.69 1.24 3.65
CA ASN A 34 16.53 0.06 3.41
C ASN A 34 16.71 -0.21 1.92
N PHE A 35 15.68 0.02 1.10
CA PHE A 35 15.77 -0.16 -0.36
C PHE A 35 16.75 0.82 -1.02
N PHE A 36 16.68 2.11 -0.68
CA PHE A 36 17.55 3.14 -1.28
C PHE A 36 18.88 3.35 -0.54
N GLN A 37 19.05 2.81 0.67
CA GLN A 37 20.24 2.98 1.52
C GLN A 37 20.69 4.45 1.60
N LEU A 38 19.75 5.29 2.03
CA LEU A 38 19.93 6.74 2.08
C LEU A 38 21.01 7.13 3.11
N ASN A 39 21.83 8.12 2.77
CA ASN A 39 22.92 8.66 3.61
C ASN A 39 24.05 7.67 3.94
N THR A 40 24.06 6.46 3.34
CA THR A 40 25.19 5.53 3.46
C THR A 40 26.31 5.89 2.48
N ILE A 41 27.52 6.04 3.01
CA ILE A 41 28.75 6.24 2.23
C ILE A 41 28.98 5.02 1.34
N GLN A 42 29.57 5.21 0.16
CA GLN A 42 29.87 4.14 -0.81
C GLN A 42 30.56 2.93 -0.15
N GLU A 43 31.52 3.14 0.75
CA GLU A 43 32.24 2.06 1.47
C GLU A 43 31.37 1.28 2.47
N GLN A 44 30.28 1.87 2.99
CA GLN A 44 29.40 1.26 4.00
C GLN A 44 28.08 0.74 3.41
N ARG A 45 27.89 0.91 2.09
CA ARG A 45 26.70 0.45 1.38
C ARG A 45 26.67 -1.07 1.36
N LYS A 46 25.58 -1.65 1.86
CA LYS A 46 25.35 -3.10 1.81
C LYS A 46 24.96 -3.51 0.39
N LYS A 47 25.23 -4.74 -0.02
CA LYS A 47 24.78 -5.29 -1.31
C LYS A 47 23.30 -5.71 -1.28
N GLU A 48 22.42 -4.78 -0.87
CA GLU A 48 20.99 -5.00 -0.66
C GLU A 48 20.15 -3.91 -1.37
N GLY A 49 18.83 -4.13 -1.50
CA GLY A 49 17.92 -3.12 -2.05
C GLY A 49 18.17 -2.80 -3.52
N LEU A 50 18.27 -1.52 -3.86
CA LEU A 50 18.50 -1.04 -5.22
C LEU A 50 19.86 -1.49 -5.78
N TYR A 51 20.90 -1.55 -4.94
CA TYR A 51 22.22 -2.04 -5.36
C TYR A 51 22.16 -3.49 -5.84
N LYS A 52 21.38 -4.33 -5.15
CA LYS A 52 21.16 -5.74 -5.53
C LYS A 52 20.47 -5.83 -6.90
N VAL A 53 19.46 -4.99 -7.17
CA VAL A 53 18.80 -4.97 -8.49
C VAL A 53 19.79 -4.65 -9.61
N PHE A 54 20.67 -3.67 -9.41
CA PHE A 54 21.73 -3.38 -10.39
C PHE A 54 22.71 -4.57 -10.52
N SER A 55 23.14 -5.15 -9.40
CA SER A 55 24.08 -6.29 -9.40
C SER A 55 23.50 -7.54 -10.06
N GLU A 56 22.18 -7.73 -10.07
CA GLU A 56 21.53 -8.87 -10.73
C GLU A 56 21.41 -8.68 -12.25
N ASN A 57 21.40 -7.44 -12.74
CA ASN A 57 21.26 -7.13 -14.17
C ASN A 57 22.58 -6.79 -14.87
N TYR A 58 23.64 -6.47 -14.11
CA TYR A 58 24.98 -6.16 -14.59
C TYR A 58 25.98 -7.22 -14.08
N PRO A 59 27.06 -7.53 -14.82
CA PRO A 59 27.52 -6.88 -16.05
C PRO A 59 26.67 -7.24 -17.27
N ILE A 60 26.52 -6.26 -18.17
CA ILE A 60 25.88 -6.48 -19.47
C ILE A 60 27.00 -6.67 -20.51
N THR A 61 27.03 -7.85 -21.11
CA THR A 61 27.93 -8.16 -22.21
C THR A 61 27.21 -8.17 -23.54
N ASP A 62 27.98 -7.89 -24.59
CA ASP A 62 27.58 -8.08 -25.96
C ASP A 62 27.46 -9.57 -26.35
N THR A 63 26.82 -9.90 -27.48
CA THR A 63 26.68 -11.31 -27.94
C THR A 63 28.02 -12.00 -28.17
N ARG A 64 29.04 -11.24 -28.57
CA ARG A 64 30.41 -11.72 -28.76
C ARG A 64 31.27 -11.64 -27.50
N ASN A 65 30.74 -11.07 -26.41
CA ASN A 65 31.46 -10.74 -25.17
C ASN A 65 32.65 -9.78 -25.33
N ASN A 66 32.71 -8.99 -26.41
CA ASN A 66 33.79 -8.02 -26.65
C ASN A 66 33.67 -6.78 -25.76
N PHE A 67 32.46 -6.23 -25.64
CA PHE A 67 32.19 -5.07 -24.79
C PHE A 67 31.48 -5.48 -23.50
N VAL A 68 31.98 -4.97 -22.38
CA VAL A 68 31.43 -5.22 -21.05
C VAL A 68 31.09 -3.90 -20.37
N LEU A 69 29.82 -3.74 -20.00
CA LEU A 69 29.35 -2.63 -19.19
C LEU A 69 29.12 -3.11 -17.75
N GLU A 70 29.95 -2.60 -16.84
CA GLU A 70 29.92 -2.87 -15.41
C GLU A 70 29.22 -1.74 -14.64
N PHE A 71 28.48 -2.13 -13.60
CA PHE A 71 27.91 -1.23 -12.62
C PHE A 71 28.86 -1.07 -11.43
N LEU A 72 29.23 0.17 -11.08
CA LEU A 72 30.08 0.46 -9.93
C LEU A 72 29.27 0.95 -8.73
N ASP A 73 28.46 1.99 -8.93
CA ASP A 73 27.65 2.57 -7.85
C ASP A 73 26.49 3.42 -8.38
N TYR A 74 25.57 3.85 -7.51
CA TYR A 74 24.52 4.81 -7.83
C TYR A 74 24.51 6.03 -6.90
N THR A 75 24.02 7.14 -7.42
CA THR A 75 23.81 8.38 -6.68
C THR A 75 22.36 8.87 -6.89
N ILE A 76 21.82 9.46 -5.83
CA ILE A 76 20.48 10.05 -5.85
C ILE A 76 20.68 11.53 -5.59
N ASP A 77 20.29 12.33 -6.56
CA ASP A 77 20.33 13.78 -6.42
C ASP A 77 19.11 14.28 -5.61
N PRO A 78 19.22 15.43 -4.95
CA PRO A 78 18.11 16.03 -4.24
C PRO A 78 16.94 16.34 -5.21
N PRO A 79 15.70 16.31 -4.69
CA PRO A 79 14.51 16.52 -5.50
C PRO A 79 14.49 17.94 -6.06
N ARG A 80 13.97 18.07 -7.27
CA ARG A 80 13.88 19.35 -7.98
C ARG A 80 12.90 20.32 -7.36
N TYR A 81 11.78 19.81 -6.86
CA TYR A 81 10.70 20.60 -6.27
C TYR A 81 10.45 20.12 -4.83
N THR A 82 9.91 21.00 -3.99
CA THR A 82 9.48 20.68 -2.64
C THR A 82 8.12 19.99 -2.73
N ILE A 83 7.75 19.32 -1.64
CA ILE A 83 6.46 18.63 -1.53
C ILE A 83 5.31 19.61 -1.80
N ASP A 84 5.34 20.80 -1.21
CA ASP A 84 4.29 21.82 -1.38
C ASP A 84 4.18 22.32 -2.82
N GLU A 85 5.31 22.63 -3.48
CA GLU A 85 5.30 23.03 -4.89
C GLU A 85 4.78 21.90 -5.80
N CYS A 86 5.10 20.64 -5.51
CA CYS A 86 4.56 19.51 -6.26
C CYS A 86 3.04 19.42 -6.14
N LEU A 87 2.50 19.60 -4.93
CA LEU A 87 1.06 19.56 -4.67
C LEU A 87 0.33 20.70 -5.40
N GLU A 88 0.84 21.93 -5.30
CA GLU A 88 0.24 23.11 -5.94
C GLU A 88 0.26 23.01 -7.48
N ARG A 89 1.41 22.62 -8.04
CA ARG A 89 1.64 22.59 -9.50
C ARG A 89 1.10 21.34 -10.19
N GLY A 90 0.64 20.32 -9.46
CA GLY A 90 0.22 19.06 -10.07
C GLY A 90 1.38 18.16 -10.50
N LEU A 91 2.56 18.30 -9.90
CA LEU A 91 3.77 17.57 -10.28
C LEU A 91 4.04 16.36 -9.37
N THR A 92 4.94 15.48 -9.82
CA THR A 92 5.38 14.32 -9.03
C THR A 92 6.65 14.65 -8.25
N TYR A 93 6.61 14.44 -6.92
CA TYR A 93 7.78 14.60 -6.07
C TYR A 93 8.75 13.45 -6.32
N SER A 94 9.85 13.76 -6.99
CA SER A 94 10.78 12.77 -7.50
C SER A 94 12.23 13.23 -7.39
N VAL A 95 13.11 12.25 -7.30
CA VAL A 95 14.56 12.42 -7.22
C VAL A 95 15.21 11.90 -8.50
N PRO A 96 16.21 12.60 -9.07
CA PRO A 96 17.01 12.09 -10.18
C PRO A 96 17.89 10.91 -9.73
N LEU A 97 17.80 9.78 -10.42
CA LEU A 97 18.67 8.62 -10.22
C LEU A 97 19.79 8.61 -11.27
N LYS A 98 21.03 8.49 -10.79
CA LYS A 98 22.21 8.33 -11.63
C LYS A 98 22.99 7.08 -11.25
N ALA A 99 23.61 6.44 -12.23
CA ALA A 99 24.48 5.28 -12.03
C ALA A 99 25.87 5.54 -12.60
N LYS A 100 26.90 5.20 -11.84
CA LYS A 100 28.30 5.21 -12.26
C LYS A 100 28.61 3.88 -12.94
N LEU A 101 28.82 3.95 -14.24
CA LEU A 101 29.03 2.79 -15.10
C LEU A 101 30.44 2.82 -15.69
N LYS A 102 31.02 1.64 -15.86
CA LYS A 102 32.33 1.43 -16.48
C LYS A 102 32.16 0.59 -17.73
N LEU A 103 32.58 1.12 -18.87
CA LEU A 103 32.59 0.42 -20.15
C LEU A 103 34.03 0.15 -20.55
N TYR A 104 34.34 -1.10 -20.88
CA TYR A 104 35.64 -1.49 -21.40
C TYR A 104 35.49 -2.60 -22.46
N CYS A 105 36.48 -2.68 -23.34
CA CYS A 105 36.59 -3.72 -24.36
C CYS A 105 37.60 -4.78 -23.88
N THR A 106 37.31 -6.05 -24.12
CA THR A 106 38.21 -7.18 -23.83
C THR A 106 38.90 -7.73 -25.08
N ASP A 107 38.57 -7.24 -26.27
CA ASP A 107 39.11 -7.69 -27.54
C ASP A 107 40.47 -7.03 -27.84
N PRO A 108 41.56 -7.79 -28.06
CA PRO A 108 42.86 -7.26 -28.45
C PRO A 108 42.87 -6.52 -29.80
N GLU A 109 41.89 -6.75 -30.69
CA GLU A 109 41.83 -6.05 -32.00
C GLU A 109 41.33 -4.60 -31.88
N HIS A 110 40.74 -4.21 -30.76
CA HIS A 110 40.20 -2.88 -30.48
C HIS A 110 41.08 -2.11 -29.46
N GLU A 111 42.38 -1.99 -29.73
CA GLU A 111 43.33 -1.27 -28.86
C GLU A 111 43.00 0.23 -28.65
N ASP A 112 42.24 0.85 -29.57
CA ASP A 112 41.86 2.27 -29.49
C ASP A 112 40.70 2.55 -28.49
N PHE A 113 40.11 1.52 -27.88
CA PHE A 113 38.95 1.68 -26.98
C PHE A 113 39.38 1.84 -25.51
N ASP A 114 39.51 3.09 -25.06
CA ASP A 114 39.82 3.41 -23.66
C ASP A 114 38.70 3.00 -22.69
N THR A 115 39.08 2.58 -21.48
CA THR A 115 38.11 2.32 -20.40
C THR A 115 37.45 3.63 -19.96
N VAL A 116 36.15 3.77 -20.21
CA VAL A 116 35.37 4.96 -19.85
C VAL A 116 34.57 4.70 -18.58
N ILE A 117 34.79 5.52 -17.54
CA ILE A 117 33.95 5.56 -16.34
C ILE A 117 33.13 6.84 -16.36
N GLN A 118 31.81 6.71 -16.38
CA GLN A 118 30.91 7.86 -16.45
C GLN A 118 29.69 7.70 -15.55
N GLU A 119 29.22 8.81 -15.01
CA GLU A 119 27.94 8.87 -14.29
C GLU A 119 26.80 9.16 -15.29
N VAL A 120 25.87 8.23 -15.42
CA VAL A 120 24.77 8.27 -16.39
C VAL A 120 23.45 8.49 -15.67
N TYR A 121 22.64 9.41 -16.19
CA TYR A 121 21.28 9.66 -15.69
C TYR A 121 20.30 8.59 -16.18
N LEU A 122 19.64 7.90 -15.25
CA LEU A 122 18.73 6.79 -15.54
C LEU A 122 17.24 7.18 -15.52
N GLY A 123 16.91 8.37 -15.04
CA GLY A 123 15.54 8.87 -14.95
C GLY A 123 15.21 9.48 -13.59
N VAL A 124 13.96 9.91 -13.43
CA VAL A 124 13.42 10.35 -12.15
C VAL A 124 12.68 9.21 -11.47
N VAL A 125 12.77 9.17 -10.15
CA VAL A 125 12.09 8.16 -9.32
C VAL A 125 11.24 8.89 -8.29
N PRO A 126 9.94 8.57 -8.14
CA PRO A 126 9.12 9.12 -7.08
C PRO A 126 9.71 8.84 -5.70
N TYR A 127 9.78 9.86 -4.86
CA TYR A 127 10.44 9.78 -3.56
C TYR A 127 9.42 9.83 -2.41
N MET A 128 9.69 9.11 -1.33
CA MET A 128 8.80 9.03 -0.17
C MET A 128 9.01 10.24 0.75
N THR A 129 7.91 10.83 1.23
CA THR A 129 7.93 11.88 2.24
C THR A 129 8.26 11.32 3.63
N GLU A 130 8.61 12.19 4.58
CA GLU A 130 8.86 11.77 5.97
C GLU A 130 7.64 11.19 6.68
N ARG A 131 6.44 11.43 6.12
CA ARG A 131 5.14 10.90 6.59
C ARG A 131 4.82 9.52 6.01
N GLY A 132 5.67 8.95 5.16
CA GLY A 132 5.42 7.66 4.51
C GLY A 132 4.45 7.73 3.33
N THR A 133 4.38 8.87 2.63
CA THR A 133 3.51 9.10 1.47
C THR A 133 4.32 9.41 0.21
N PHE A 134 3.69 9.37 -0.96
CA PHE A 134 4.28 9.79 -2.23
C PHE A 134 3.43 10.87 -2.87
N VAL A 135 4.02 11.91 -3.46
CA VAL A 135 3.26 12.89 -4.24
C VAL A 135 3.34 12.52 -5.71
N ILE A 136 2.23 12.09 -6.30
CA ILE A 136 2.13 11.71 -7.71
C ILE A 136 1.10 12.61 -8.39
N ASN A 137 1.54 13.36 -9.40
CA ASN A 137 0.71 14.32 -10.14
C ASN A 137 -0.07 15.29 -9.22
N GLY A 138 0.61 15.84 -8.21
CA GLY A 138 0.04 16.76 -7.22
C GLY A 138 -0.93 16.17 -6.21
N ALA A 139 -1.09 14.85 -6.17
CA ALA A 139 -1.90 14.17 -5.16
C ALA A 139 -1.05 13.27 -4.28
N GLU A 140 -1.33 13.28 -2.96
CA GLU A 140 -0.67 12.34 -2.05
C GLU A 140 -1.25 10.93 -2.22
N ARG A 141 -0.36 9.96 -2.34
CA ARG A 141 -0.64 8.53 -2.49
C ARG A 141 0.10 7.72 -1.44
N VAL A 142 -0.41 6.53 -1.20
CA VAL A 142 0.21 5.51 -0.35
C VAL A 142 0.31 4.20 -1.12
N ILE A 143 1.42 3.48 -0.94
CA ILE A 143 1.57 2.13 -1.46
C ILE A 143 1.17 1.16 -0.35
N VAL A 144 0.06 0.47 -0.58
CA VAL A 144 -0.47 -0.53 0.35
C VAL A 144 0.41 -1.78 0.31
N SER A 145 0.75 -2.31 1.48
CA SER A 145 1.51 -3.55 1.61
C SER A 145 0.65 -4.74 1.15
N GLN A 146 1.24 -5.63 0.37
CA GLN A 146 0.49 -6.75 -0.25
C GLN A 146 0.74 -8.06 0.50
N LEU A 147 -0.34 -8.73 0.91
CA LEU A 147 -0.28 -10.10 1.43
C LEU A 147 -0.47 -11.08 0.26
N HIS A 148 0.51 -11.95 0.02
CA HIS A 148 0.45 -12.96 -1.04
C HIS A 148 1.01 -14.29 -0.53
N ARG A 149 0.75 -15.38 -1.27
CA ARG A 149 1.30 -16.70 -0.92
C ARG A 149 2.82 -16.66 -1.01
N SER A 150 3.50 -17.18 0.00
CA SER A 150 4.96 -17.26 0.00
C SER A 150 5.44 -18.27 -1.06
N PRO A 151 6.58 -18.02 -1.72
CA PRO A 151 7.23 -19.05 -2.52
C PRO A 151 7.55 -20.28 -1.66
N GLY A 152 7.56 -21.47 -2.26
CA GLY A 152 7.81 -22.73 -1.59
C GLY A 152 6.90 -23.86 -2.08
N VAL A 153 6.86 -24.94 -1.32
CA VAL A 153 5.99 -26.11 -1.56
C VAL A 153 4.75 -26.06 -0.68
N PHE A 154 3.62 -26.50 -1.22
CA PHE A 154 2.32 -26.57 -0.52
C PHE A 154 1.67 -27.92 -0.77
N PHE A 155 1.29 -28.60 0.30
CA PHE A 155 0.58 -29.88 0.22
C PHE A 155 -0.91 -29.66 0.46
N GLY A 156 -1.73 -30.02 -0.52
CA GLY A 156 -3.17 -29.79 -0.51
C GLY A 156 -3.97 -31.05 -0.78
N GLN A 157 -5.20 -31.09 -0.29
CA GLN A 157 -6.17 -32.13 -0.57
C GLN A 157 -7.40 -31.51 -1.25
N SER A 158 -7.95 -32.20 -2.25
CA SER A 158 -9.22 -31.86 -2.89
C SER A 158 -10.12 -33.09 -2.95
N ILE A 159 -11.43 -32.89 -3.01
CA ILE A 159 -12.40 -33.97 -3.12
C ILE A 159 -12.96 -33.94 -4.54
N HIS A 160 -12.78 -35.03 -5.28
CA HIS A 160 -13.37 -35.17 -6.60
C HIS A 160 -14.89 -35.41 -6.49
N ALA A 161 -15.67 -35.13 -7.54
CA ALA A 161 -17.13 -35.22 -7.52
C ALA A 161 -17.69 -36.62 -7.17
N ASN A 162 -16.86 -37.66 -7.30
CA ASN A 162 -17.16 -39.05 -6.93
C ASN A 162 -16.84 -39.39 -5.46
N GLY A 163 -16.34 -38.42 -4.68
CA GLY A 163 -15.97 -38.58 -3.27
C GLY A 163 -14.52 -39.01 -3.03
N THR A 164 -13.72 -39.31 -4.05
CA THR A 164 -12.31 -39.69 -3.87
C THR A 164 -11.48 -38.48 -3.44
N LYS A 165 -10.64 -38.66 -2.43
CA LYS A 165 -9.67 -37.64 -1.99
C LYS A 165 -8.47 -37.65 -2.94
N LEU A 166 -8.18 -36.51 -3.54
CA LEU A 166 -7.00 -36.28 -4.38
C LEU A 166 -6.01 -35.43 -3.60
N TYR A 167 -4.74 -35.80 -3.65
CA TYR A 167 -3.67 -35.12 -2.96
C TYR A 167 -2.77 -34.43 -3.98
N SER A 168 -2.20 -33.30 -3.59
CA SER A 168 -1.35 -32.50 -4.46
C SER A 168 -0.21 -31.84 -3.69
N ALA A 169 0.94 -31.71 -4.34
CA ALA A 169 2.07 -30.91 -3.90
C ALA A 169 2.36 -29.85 -4.96
N ARG A 170 2.15 -28.58 -4.63
CA ARG A 170 2.34 -27.44 -5.55
C ARG A 170 3.58 -26.65 -5.15
N ILE A 171 4.49 -26.48 -6.09
CA ILE A 171 5.70 -25.67 -5.96
C ILE A 171 5.46 -24.32 -6.63
N ILE A 172 5.57 -23.26 -5.84
CA ILE A 172 5.41 -21.87 -6.28
C ILE A 172 6.78 -21.18 -6.20
N PRO A 173 7.42 -20.86 -7.34
CA PRO A 173 8.65 -20.09 -7.33
C PRO A 173 8.41 -18.60 -7.07
N PHE A 174 9.48 -17.87 -6.75
CA PHE A 174 9.46 -16.42 -6.77
C PHE A 174 9.41 -15.89 -8.22
N LYS A 175 10.16 -16.52 -9.13
CA LYS A 175 10.17 -16.27 -10.57
C LYS A 175 10.31 -17.61 -11.32
N GLY A 176 9.47 -17.89 -12.30
CA GLY A 176 9.53 -19.12 -13.10
C GLY A 176 8.17 -19.82 -13.25
N SER A 177 8.19 -21.00 -13.88
CA SER A 177 7.00 -21.82 -14.11
C SER A 177 6.57 -22.59 -12.85
N TRP A 178 5.27 -22.84 -12.70
CA TRP A 178 4.76 -23.58 -11.54
C TRP A 178 4.79 -25.08 -11.84
N ILE A 179 5.17 -25.88 -10.84
CA ILE A 179 5.08 -27.35 -10.89
C ILE A 179 4.06 -27.80 -9.86
N GLU A 180 3.19 -28.72 -10.24
CA GLU A 180 2.22 -29.33 -9.34
C GLU A 180 2.21 -30.85 -9.54
N PHE A 181 2.51 -31.60 -8.49
CA PHE A 181 2.33 -33.05 -8.45
C PHE A 181 0.96 -33.34 -7.89
N ALA A 182 0.12 -34.10 -8.59
CA ALA A 182 -1.22 -34.44 -8.09
C ALA A 182 -1.59 -35.88 -8.41
N THR A 183 -2.38 -36.48 -7.53
CA THR A 183 -2.96 -37.81 -7.76
C THR A 183 -4.28 -37.71 -8.51
N ASP A 184 -4.54 -38.72 -9.33
CA ASP A 184 -5.81 -38.93 -10.03
C ASP A 184 -6.67 -39.98 -9.30
N ILE A 185 -7.91 -40.14 -9.73
CA ILE A 185 -8.91 -41.09 -9.19
C ILE A 185 -8.40 -42.54 -9.23
N ASN A 186 -7.52 -42.86 -10.18
CA ASN A 186 -6.92 -44.18 -10.36
C ASN A 186 -5.60 -44.37 -9.57
N ASN A 187 -5.31 -43.53 -8.57
CA ASN A 187 -4.06 -43.58 -7.81
C ASN A 187 -2.80 -43.48 -8.70
N VAL A 188 -2.88 -42.68 -9.77
CA VAL A 188 -1.74 -42.35 -10.65
C VAL A 188 -1.28 -40.94 -10.33
N MET A 189 0.02 -40.72 -10.23
CA MET A 189 0.61 -39.41 -9.95
C MET A 189 1.03 -38.71 -11.25
N TYR A 190 0.56 -37.48 -11.44
CA TYR A 190 0.91 -36.63 -12.57
C TYR A 190 1.64 -35.37 -12.12
N ALA A 191 2.62 -34.93 -12.91
CA ALA A 191 3.21 -33.60 -12.86
C ALA A 191 2.48 -32.67 -13.84
N TYR A 192 2.09 -31.51 -13.34
CA TYR A 192 1.47 -30.43 -14.08
C TYR A 192 2.44 -29.25 -14.16
N ILE A 193 2.77 -28.84 -15.37
CA ILE A 193 3.58 -27.63 -15.62
C ILE A 193 2.63 -26.50 -16.03
N ASP A 194 2.69 -25.37 -15.31
CA ASP A 194 1.84 -24.18 -15.51
C ASP A 194 0.32 -24.48 -15.59
N ARG A 195 -0.13 -25.53 -14.87
CA ARG A 195 -1.54 -25.98 -14.79
C ARG A 195 -2.20 -26.36 -16.12
N LYS A 196 -1.44 -26.60 -17.19
CA LYS A 196 -1.98 -26.89 -18.52
C LYS A 196 -1.60 -28.25 -19.08
N LYS A 197 -0.40 -28.74 -18.76
CA LYS A 197 0.17 -29.94 -19.39
C LYS A 197 0.40 -31.01 -18.34
N LYS A 198 -0.26 -32.17 -18.48
CA LYS A 198 -0.19 -33.31 -17.55
C LYS A 198 0.80 -34.36 -18.04
N LEU A 199 1.79 -34.71 -17.23
CA LEU A 199 2.82 -35.70 -17.54
C LEU A 199 2.87 -36.73 -16.41
N PRO A 200 3.05 -38.03 -16.66
CA PRO A 200 3.37 -38.96 -15.57
C PRO A 200 4.63 -38.48 -14.83
N VAL A 201 4.65 -38.58 -13.50
CA VAL A 201 5.80 -38.11 -12.71
C VAL A 201 7.08 -38.86 -13.06
N THR A 202 6.97 -40.14 -13.42
CA THR A 202 8.09 -40.98 -13.82
C THR A 202 8.72 -40.49 -15.14
N THR A 203 7.92 -40.01 -16.10
CA THR A 203 8.43 -39.38 -17.33
C THR A 203 9.27 -38.14 -17.01
N LEU A 204 8.87 -37.34 -16.02
CA LEU A 204 9.65 -36.19 -15.57
C LEU A 204 10.95 -36.62 -14.89
N LEU A 205 10.93 -37.66 -14.05
CA LEU A 205 12.14 -38.19 -13.40
C LEU A 205 13.17 -38.69 -14.42
N ARG A 206 12.71 -39.36 -15.50
CA ARG A 206 13.58 -39.77 -16.61
C ARG A 206 14.27 -38.59 -17.28
N ALA A 207 13.51 -37.53 -17.56
CA ALA A 207 14.05 -36.33 -18.19
C ALA A 207 15.03 -35.52 -17.32
N ILE A 208 15.10 -35.82 -16.01
CA ILE A 208 15.99 -35.15 -15.05
C ILE A 208 17.25 -36.01 -14.74
N GLY A 209 17.37 -37.21 -15.33
CA GLY A 209 18.57 -38.06 -15.23
C GLY A 209 18.38 -39.40 -14.53
N TYR A 210 17.15 -39.80 -14.20
CA TYR A 210 16.85 -41.17 -13.73
C TYR A 210 16.39 -42.04 -14.89
N GLU A 211 17.35 -42.49 -15.70
CA GLU A 211 17.11 -43.07 -17.02
C GLU A 211 16.27 -44.36 -16.98
N THR A 212 16.63 -45.29 -16.09
CA THR A 212 16.06 -46.64 -16.09
C THR A 212 15.00 -46.85 -15.03
N ASP A 213 14.13 -47.86 -15.21
CA ASP A 213 13.18 -48.29 -14.18
C ASP A 213 13.88 -48.61 -12.85
N LYS A 214 15.13 -49.11 -12.93
CA LYS A 214 15.97 -49.41 -11.76
C LYS A 214 16.20 -48.16 -10.92
N ASP A 215 16.68 -47.09 -11.55
CA ASP A 215 17.05 -45.86 -10.87
C ASP A 215 15.83 -45.24 -10.18
N ILE A 216 14.65 -45.27 -10.82
CA ILE A 216 13.40 -44.77 -10.25
C ILE A 216 12.93 -45.63 -9.07
N LEU A 217 13.01 -46.96 -9.17
CA LEU A 217 12.57 -47.87 -8.11
C LEU A 217 13.51 -47.87 -6.89
N GLU A 218 14.81 -47.67 -7.11
CA GLU A 218 15.82 -47.53 -6.03
C GLU A 218 15.61 -46.25 -5.23
N ILE A 219 15.20 -45.13 -5.84
CA ILE A 219 14.89 -43.88 -5.11
C ILE A 219 13.90 -44.12 -3.97
N PHE A 220 12.94 -45.03 -4.16
CA PHE A 220 11.86 -45.33 -3.22
C PHE A 220 12.06 -46.65 -2.44
N ASP A 221 13.19 -47.35 -2.62
CA ASP A 221 13.48 -48.68 -2.03
C ASP A 221 12.36 -49.71 -2.26
N LEU A 222 11.86 -49.82 -3.50
CA LEU A 222 10.67 -50.62 -3.83
C LEU A 222 10.96 -51.98 -4.47
N ALA A 223 12.18 -52.22 -4.91
CA ALA A 223 12.53 -53.43 -5.64
C ALA A 223 13.83 -54.07 -5.14
N GLU A 224 13.89 -55.39 -5.21
CA GLU A 224 15.09 -56.18 -4.95
C GLU A 224 15.74 -56.60 -6.28
N GLU A 225 17.05 -56.41 -6.38
CA GLU A 225 17.82 -56.79 -7.57
C GLU A 225 18.30 -58.25 -7.47
N PHE A 226 17.92 -59.06 -8.47
CA PHE A 226 18.37 -60.45 -8.60
C PHE A 226 19.19 -60.65 -9.87
N LYS A 227 20.33 -61.35 -9.75
CA LYS A 227 21.15 -61.74 -10.91
C LYS A 227 20.46 -62.82 -11.74
N VAL A 228 20.42 -62.61 -13.04
CA VAL A 228 19.79 -63.53 -14.00
C VAL A 228 20.66 -64.79 -14.13
N SER A 229 20.15 -65.90 -13.59
CA SER A 229 20.69 -67.25 -13.83
C SER A 229 19.54 -68.25 -13.80
N LYS A 230 19.62 -69.32 -14.63
CA LYS A 230 18.53 -70.30 -14.77
C LYS A 230 18.17 -70.98 -13.43
N THR A 231 19.11 -71.05 -12.48
CA THR A 231 18.94 -71.56 -11.10
C THR A 231 18.34 -70.53 -10.13
N ALA A 232 18.69 -69.24 -10.26
CA ALA A 232 18.11 -68.18 -9.41
C ALA A 232 16.66 -67.88 -9.80
N LEU A 233 16.35 -67.82 -11.10
CA LEU A 233 15.01 -67.51 -11.61
C LEU A 233 13.97 -68.58 -11.20
N LYS A 234 14.35 -69.86 -11.19
CA LYS A 234 13.46 -70.95 -10.72
C LYS A 234 13.06 -70.84 -9.25
N LYS A 235 13.84 -70.15 -8.42
CA LYS A 235 13.49 -69.89 -7.00
C LYS A 235 12.56 -68.69 -6.83
N LEU A 236 12.39 -67.88 -7.88
CA LEU A 236 11.66 -66.62 -7.87
C LEU A 236 10.30 -66.73 -8.60
N VAL A 237 9.94 -67.93 -9.07
CA VAL A 237 8.64 -68.24 -9.71
C VAL A 237 7.50 -67.96 -8.73
N GLY A 238 6.49 -67.22 -9.19
CA GLY A 238 5.39 -66.72 -8.36
C GLY A 238 5.58 -65.31 -7.80
N ARG A 239 6.77 -64.70 -7.92
CA ARG A 239 6.99 -63.27 -7.61
C ARG A 239 6.65 -62.39 -8.81
N LYS A 240 6.28 -61.14 -8.55
CA LYS A 240 5.94 -60.13 -9.57
C LYS A 240 7.17 -59.34 -10.03
N LEU A 241 7.22 -59.02 -11.33
CA LEU A 241 8.21 -58.11 -11.91
C LEU A 241 7.89 -56.64 -11.62
N ALA A 242 8.86 -55.92 -11.04
CA ALA A 242 8.73 -54.50 -10.72
C ALA A 242 9.11 -53.58 -11.91
N ALA A 243 9.96 -54.05 -12.82
CA ALA A 243 10.46 -53.30 -13.98
C ALA A 243 10.27 -54.07 -15.29
N ARG A 244 10.25 -53.37 -16.43
CA ARG A 244 10.21 -54.01 -17.76
C ARG A 244 11.52 -54.77 -18.02
N VAL A 245 11.41 -55.90 -18.71
CA VAL A 245 12.57 -56.58 -19.29
C VAL A 245 12.68 -56.12 -20.74
N LEU A 246 13.69 -55.27 -21.01
CA LEU A 246 13.94 -54.67 -22.32
C LEU A 246 15.09 -55.38 -23.03
N LYS A 247 14.98 -55.48 -24.35
CA LYS A 247 16.11 -55.76 -25.24
C LYS A 247 16.45 -54.48 -25.97
N SER A 248 17.60 -53.90 -25.63
CA SER A 248 18.14 -52.71 -26.29
C SER A 248 19.19 -53.11 -27.32
N TRP A 249 19.15 -52.49 -28.50
CA TRP A 249 20.24 -52.55 -29.47
C TRP A 249 20.38 -51.20 -30.19
N VAL A 250 21.60 -50.92 -30.66
CA VAL A 250 21.92 -49.70 -31.40
C VAL A 250 21.86 -50.01 -32.88
N GLU A 251 21.06 -49.23 -33.61
CA GLU A 251 20.94 -49.32 -35.06
C GLU A 251 21.53 -48.05 -35.68
N ASP A 252 22.61 -48.21 -36.45
CA ASP A 252 23.29 -47.11 -37.11
C ASP A 252 22.61 -46.81 -38.45
N PHE A 253 22.01 -45.62 -38.55
CA PHE A 253 21.49 -45.09 -39.80
C PHE A 253 22.51 -44.17 -40.45
N VAL A 254 22.68 -44.31 -41.77
CA VAL A 254 23.45 -43.34 -42.57
C VAL A 254 22.43 -42.45 -43.26
N ASP A 255 22.46 -41.16 -42.98
CA ASP A 255 21.64 -40.18 -43.70
C ASP A 255 22.18 -40.05 -45.14
N GLU A 256 21.35 -40.38 -46.13
CA GLU A 256 21.73 -40.41 -47.55
C GLU A 256 22.12 -39.02 -48.10
N ASP A 257 21.63 -37.94 -47.48
CA ASP A 257 21.89 -36.56 -47.92
C ASP A 257 23.11 -35.92 -47.24
N THR A 258 23.41 -36.28 -45.99
CA THR A 258 24.49 -35.68 -45.19
C THR A 258 25.70 -36.58 -44.99
N GLY A 259 25.56 -37.90 -45.17
CA GLY A 259 26.61 -38.90 -44.93
C GLY A 259 26.97 -39.09 -43.45
N GLU A 260 26.22 -38.48 -42.53
CA GLU A 260 26.42 -38.64 -41.09
C GLU A 260 25.79 -39.96 -40.61
N VAL A 261 26.53 -40.66 -39.75
CA VAL A 261 26.06 -41.89 -39.10
C VAL A 261 25.32 -41.50 -37.82
N VAL A 262 24.00 -41.66 -37.83
CA VAL A 262 23.13 -41.42 -36.68
C VAL A 262 22.80 -42.76 -36.04
N SER A 263 23.40 -43.03 -34.88
CA SER A 263 23.09 -44.20 -34.05
C SER A 263 21.77 -43.98 -33.29
N ILE A 264 20.77 -44.83 -33.52
CA ILE A 264 19.49 -44.79 -32.83
C ILE A 264 19.39 -46.03 -31.93
N GLU A 265 19.22 -45.83 -30.63
CA GLU A 265 18.93 -46.91 -29.69
C GLU A 265 17.46 -47.30 -29.79
N ARG A 266 17.19 -48.58 -30.05
CA ARG A 266 15.85 -49.15 -30.09
C ARG A 266 15.66 -50.12 -28.93
N ASN A 267 14.49 -50.01 -28.30
CA ASN A 267 14.10 -50.82 -27.16
C ASN A 267 12.87 -51.66 -27.52
N GLU A 268 12.98 -52.98 -27.39
CA GLU A 268 11.86 -53.91 -27.49
C GLU A 268 11.48 -54.41 -26.09
N VAL A 269 10.19 -54.30 -25.73
CA VAL A 269 9.67 -54.79 -24.44
C VAL A 269 9.39 -56.28 -24.57
N ILE A 270 10.13 -57.12 -23.85
CA ILE A 270 9.95 -58.58 -23.86
C ILE A 270 8.91 -58.99 -22.82
N ILE A 271 9.03 -58.47 -21.59
CA ILE A 271 8.07 -58.72 -20.51
C ILE A 271 7.68 -57.39 -19.88
N ASP A 272 6.36 -57.20 -19.73
CA ASP A 272 5.79 -55.99 -19.14
C ASP A 272 5.80 -56.04 -17.60
N ARG A 273 5.62 -54.86 -16.99
CA ARG A 273 5.58 -54.70 -15.52
C ARG A 273 4.38 -55.45 -14.91
N GLU A 274 4.44 -55.80 -13.62
CA GLU A 274 3.37 -56.53 -12.89
C GLU A 274 3.09 -57.97 -13.38
N THR A 275 3.83 -58.47 -14.36
CA THR A 275 3.73 -59.87 -14.81
C THR A 275 4.24 -60.81 -13.72
N ILE A 276 3.46 -61.85 -13.41
CA ILE A 276 3.88 -62.91 -12.47
C ILE A 276 4.88 -63.80 -13.20
N LEU A 277 6.02 -64.10 -12.56
CA LEU A 277 7.00 -65.00 -13.14
C LEU A 277 6.46 -66.43 -13.17
N GLU A 278 6.32 -66.96 -14.39
CA GLU A 278 5.92 -68.33 -14.71
C GLU A 278 7.10 -69.03 -15.41
N ASP A 279 7.06 -70.35 -15.53
CA ASP A 279 8.17 -71.13 -16.11
C ASP A 279 8.46 -70.73 -17.58
N GLU A 280 7.45 -70.28 -18.33
CA GLU A 280 7.58 -69.81 -19.72
C GLU A 280 8.44 -68.54 -19.80
N HIS A 281 8.28 -67.61 -18.84
CA HIS A 281 9.00 -66.33 -18.80
C HIS A 281 10.50 -66.47 -18.53
N ILE A 282 10.95 -67.60 -17.94
CA ILE A 282 12.36 -67.82 -17.59
C ILE A 282 13.25 -67.90 -18.84
N GLU A 283 12.77 -68.54 -19.91
CA GLU A 283 13.55 -68.69 -21.14
C GLU A 283 13.65 -67.36 -21.89
N ASP A 284 12.58 -66.58 -21.91
CA ASP A 284 12.53 -65.26 -22.54
C ASP A 284 13.46 -64.24 -21.85
N ILE A 285 13.49 -64.24 -20.51
CA ILE A 285 14.39 -63.37 -19.74
C ILE A 285 15.86 -63.71 -19.99
N VAL A 286 16.21 -65.00 -20.07
CA VAL A 286 17.59 -65.42 -20.35
C VAL A 286 17.99 -65.06 -21.78
N ASN A 287 17.07 -65.21 -22.74
CA ASN A 287 17.29 -64.86 -24.15
C ASN A 287 17.36 -63.34 -24.39
N SER A 288 16.76 -62.53 -23.51
CA SER A 288 16.85 -61.06 -23.58
C SER A 288 18.26 -60.51 -23.42
N GLY A 289 19.17 -61.27 -22.77
CA GLY A 289 20.52 -60.80 -22.42
C GLY A 289 20.59 -59.90 -21.19
N SER A 290 19.48 -59.71 -20.46
CA SER A 290 19.42 -58.91 -19.22
C SER A 290 20.30 -59.51 -18.12
N LYS A 291 21.16 -58.70 -17.49
CA LYS A 291 22.09 -59.16 -16.43
C LYS A 291 21.41 -59.33 -15.06
N THR A 292 20.42 -58.49 -14.77
CA THR A 292 19.66 -58.46 -13.52
C THR A 292 18.18 -58.23 -13.81
N ILE A 293 17.31 -58.71 -12.93
CA ILE A 293 15.87 -58.42 -12.93
C ILE A 293 15.45 -57.85 -11.57
N LEU A 294 14.40 -57.03 -11.57
CA LEU A 294 13.87 -56.36 -10.39
C LEU A 294 12.52 -56.96 -10.01
N LEU A 295 12.41 -57.42 -8.77
CA LEU A 295 11.18 -57.98 -8.20
C LEU A 295 10.67 -57.11 -7.06
N HIS A 296 9.36 -57.13 -6.83
CA HIS A 296 8.75 -56.40 -5.71
C HIS A 296 9.30 -56.91 -4.37
N ASN A 297 9.63 -55.99 -3.47
CA ASN A 297 10.10 -56.30 -2.13
C ASN A 297 8.98 -56.94 -1.28
N GLU A 298 9.28 -57.98 -0.49
CA GLU A 298 8.30 -58.74 0.31
C GLU A 298 8.06 -58.16 1.72
N GLU A 299 9.00 -57.37 2.26
CA GLU A 299 8.99 -56.98 3.69
C GLU A 299 8.32 -55.64 4.02
N LYS A 300 8.06 -54.76 3.03
CA LYS A 300 7.39 -53.45 3.25
C LYS A 300 5.92 -53.53 2.87
N ASN A 301 5.05 -52.80 3.58
CA ASN A 301 3.63 -52.65 3.22
C ASN A 301 3.50 -52.14 1.77
N ILE A 302 3.22 -53.06 0.84
CA ILE A 302 3.10 -52.81 -0.61
C ILE A 302 2.04 -51.72 -0.91
N SER A 303 1.08 -51.53 -0.02
CA SER A 303 0.04 -50.49 -0.09
C SER A 303 0.60 -49.06 -0.14
N ASP A 304 1.74 -48.80 0.50
CA ASP A 304 2.22 -47.42 0.71
C ASP A 304 2.78 -46.78 -0.58
N PHE A 305 3.16 -47.57 -1.59
CA PHE A 305 3.84 -47.10 -2.81
C PHE A 305 3.22 -47.63 -4.12
N GLU A 306 2.03 -48.23 -4.06
CA GLU A 306 1.26 -48.69 -5.23
C GLU A 306 1.11 -47.60 -6.32
N ILE A 307 1.09 -46.34 -5.91
CA ILE A 307 0.98 -45.16 -6.77
C ILE A 307 2.16 -45.05 -7.75
N ILE A 308 3.38 -45.37 -7.32
CA ILE A 308 4.55 -45.29 -8.20
C ILE A 308 4.49 -46.40 -9.25
N PHE A 309 4.03 -47.60 -8.89
CA PHE A 309 3.84 -48.71 -9.82
C PHE A 309 2.74 -48.38 -10.86
N ASN A 310 1.59 -47.87 -10.42
CA ASN A 310 0.51 -47.42 -11.30
C ASN A 310 0.95 -46.28 -12.23
N THR A 311 1.82 -45.39 -11.75
CA THR A 311 2.38 -44.29 -12.54
C THR A 311 3.36 -44.79 -13.58
N LEU A 312 4.27 -45.71 -13.21
CA LEU A 312 5.16 -46.38 -14.16
C LEU A 312 4.36 -47.08 -15.25
N GLN A 313 3.26 -47.78 -14.92
CA GLN A 313 2.43 -48.45 -15.92
C GLN A 313 1.82 -47.50 -16.96
N LYS A 314 1.56 -46.24 -16.58
CA LYS A 314 1.04 -45.20 -17.48
C LYS A 314 2.14 -44.41 -18.22
N ASP A 315 3.42 -44.63 -17.89
CA ASP A 315 4.57 -43.97 -18.52
C ASP A 315 4.82 -44.53 -19.93
N PRO A 316 4.71 -43.70 -20.99
CA PRO A 316 4.96 -44.14 -22.36
C PRO A 316 6.46 -44.22 -22.71
N CYS A 317 7.35 -43.62 -21.91
CA CYS A 317 8.77 -43.47 -22.21
C CYS A 317 9.63 -44.53 -21.50
N ASN A 318 10.72 -44.95 -22.16
CA ASN A 318 11.65 -45.94 -21.60
C ASN A 318 13.08 -45.41 -21.40
N SER A 319 13.44 -44.31 -22.06
CA SER A 319 14.76 -43.66 -21.92
C SER A 319 14.63 -42.16 -21.65
N GLU A 320 15.71 -41.53 -21.18
CA GLU A 320 15.77 -40.06 -21.01
C GLU A 320 15.49 -39.33 -22.32
N LYS A 321 16.09 -39.78 -23.43
CA LYS A 321 15.92 -39.15 -24.75
C LYS A 321 14.46 -39.13 -25.19
N GLU A 322 13.76 -40.25 -25.05
CA GLU A 322 12.32 -40.31 -25.34
C GLU A 322 11.50 -39.39 -24.43
N ALA A 323 11.85 -39.33 -23.14
CA ALA A 323 11.16 -38.49 -22.16
C ALA A 323 11.34 -36.99 -22.45
N VAL A 324 12.55 -36.54 -22.78
CA VAL A 324 12.86 -35.14 -23.14
C VAL A 324 12.07 -34.72 -24.38
N VAL A 325 12.04 -35.56 -25.43
CA VAL A 325 11.28 -35.29 -26.65
C VAL A 325 9.78 -35.27 -26.38
N HIS A 326 9.28 -36.22 -25.57
CA HIS A 326 7.87 -36.29 -25.19
C HIS A 326 7.42 -35.04 -24.43
N ILE A 327 8.21 -34.59 -23.44
CA ILE A 327 7.94 -33.36 -22.68
C ILE A 327 7.98 -32.14 -23.60
N TYR A 328 8.97 -32.03 -24.50
CA TYR A 328 9.06 -30.92 -25.45
C TYR A 328 7.83 -30.83 -26.35
N ARG A 329 7.43 -31.97 -26.96
CA ARG A 329 6.21 -32.06 -27.79
C ARG A 329 4.98 -31.64 -27.00
N GLN A 330 4.87 -32.06 -25.75
CA GLN A 330 3.73 -31.72 -24.93
C GLN A 330 3.70 -30.24 -24.52
N LEU A 331 4.85 -29.60 -24.31
CA LEU A 331 4.95 -28.19 -23.97
C LEU A 331 4.69 -27.27 -25.17
N ARG A 332 5.30 -27.54 -26.33
CA ARG A 332 5.27 -26.65 -27.50
C ARG A 332 4.30 -27.07 -28.61
N ASN A 333 3.70 -28.25 -28.52
CA ASN A 333 2.87 -28.87 -29.58
C ASN A 333 3.61 -28.96 -30.94
N SER A 334 4.94 -29.04 -30.93
CA SER A 334 5.80 -29.14 -32.10
C SER A 334 6.92 -30.15 -31.86
N GLU A 335 7.53 -30.66 -32.92
CA GLU A 335 8.73 -31.49 -32.80
C GLU A 335 9.95 -30.64 -32.42
N PRO A 336 10.89 -31.19 -31.62
CA PRO A 336 12.14 -30.51 -31.35
C PRO A 336 13.04 -30.51 -32.61
N PRO A 337 13.77 -29.43 -32.88
CA PRO A 337 14.73 -29.39 -33.98
C PRO A 337 15.92 -30.33 -33.75
N ASP A 338 16.36 -30.46 -32.50
CA ASP A 338 17.47 -31.32 -32.06
C ASP A 338 17.33 -31.64 -30.56
N GLU A 339 18.06 -32.66 -30.10
CA GLU A 339 18.03 -33.11 -28.69
C GLU A 339 18.58 -32.04 -27.73
N GLY A 340 19.63 -31.33 -28.14
CA GLY A 340 20.26 -30.28 -27.32
C GLY A 340 19.29 -29.16 -26.99
N THR A 341 18.56 -28.66 -28.00
CA THR A 341 17.51 -27.66 -27.83
C THR A 341 16.37 -28.15 -26.94
N ALA A 342 15.98 -29.42 -27.06
CA ALA A 342 14.93 -30.00 -26.23
C ALA A 342 15.33 -30.07 -24.75
N ARG A 343 16.57 -30.51 -24.47
CA ARG A 343 17.15 -30.57 -23.12
C ARG A 343 17.32 -29.17 -22.54
N GLU A 344 17.84 -28.22 -23.33
CA GLU A 344 18.03 -26.84 -22.90
C GLU A 344 16.68 -26.18 -22.50
N VAL A 345 15.58 -26.50 -23.18
CA VAL A 345 14.25 -26.00 -22.81
C VAL A 345 13.81 -26.51 -21.43
N ILE A 346 14.08 -27.78 -21.11
CA ILE A 346 13.74 -28.37 -19.81
C ILE A 346 14.66 -27.81 -18.71
N GLU A 347 15.97 -27.71 -18.96
CA GLU A 347 16.91 -27.07 -18.03
C GLU A 347 16.51 -25.62 -17.73
N ASN A 348 16.14 -24.87 -18.76
CA ASN A 348 15.69 -23.49 -18.62
C ASN A 348 14.37 -23.33 -17.87
N LEU A 349 13.57 -24.38 -17.70
CA LEU A 349 12.32 -24.31 -16.95
C LEU A 349 12.54 -24.33 -15.44
N PHE A 350 13.49 -25.13 -14.94
CA PHE A 350 13.60 -25.40 -13.49
C PHE A 350 15.01 -25.23 -12.90
N PHE A 351 16.05 -25.40 -13.72
CA PHE A 351 17.44 -25.49 -13.27
C PHE A 351 18.30 -24.29 -13.69
N SER A 352 17.78 -23.40 -14.54
CA SER A 352 18.45 -22.17 -14.96
C SER A 352 18.23 -21.04 -13.96
N ASP A 353 19.31 -20.52 -13.39
CA ASP A 353 19.36 -19.36 -12.50
C ASP A 353 18.79 -18.07 -13.12
N LYS A 354 18.85 -17.93 -14.44
CA LYS A 354 18.33 -16.76 -15.17
C LYS A 354 16.80 -16.75 -15.23
N ARG A 355 16.18 -17.93 -15.36
CA ARG A 355 14.73 -18.08 -15.62
C ARG A 355 13.93 -18.55 -14.41
N TYR A 356 14.55 -19.32 -13.52
CA TYR A 356 13.90 -19.88 -12.34
C TYR A 356 14.59 -19.41 -11.07
N ASP A 357 13.80 -18.96 -10.10
CA ASP A 357 14.28 -18.48 -8.81
C ASP A 357 13.20 -18.77 -7.74
N LEU A 358 13.56 -19.54 -6.71
CA LEU A 358 12.75 -19.77 -5.52
C LEU A 358 12.78 -18.56 -4.57
N GLY A 359 13.78 -17.70 -4.72
CA GLY A 359 14.12 -16.64 -3.78
C GLY A 359 14.62 -17.19 -2.45
N ASP A 360 15.10 -16.27 -1.61
CA ASP A 360 15.61 -16.62 -0.27
C ASP A 360 14.50 -17.27 0.58
N VAL A 361 13.25 -16.82 0.42
CA VAL A 361 12.09 -17.34 1.16
C VAL A 361 11.69 -18.74 0.69
N GLY A 362 11.67 -18.99 -0.63
CA GLY A 362 11.26 -20.30 -1.15
C GLY A 362 12.24 -21.39 -0.76
N ARG A 363 13.55 -21.11 -0.85
CA ARG A 363 14.60 -22.04 -0.40
C ARG A 363 14.50 -22.31 1.10
N PHE A 364 14.35 -21.27 1.93
CA PHE A 364 14.14 -21.41 3.37
C PHE A 364 12.96 -22.34 3.70
N ARG A 365 11.81 -22.12 3.06
CA ARG A 365 10.60 -22.91 3.33
C ARG A 365 10.72 -24.37 2.89
N ILE A 366 11.28 -24.62 1.71
CA ILE A 366 11.50 -25.99 1.22
C ILE A 366 12.43 -26.74 2.17
N ASN A 367 13.55 -26.11 2.55
CA ASN A 367 14.52 -26.72 3.47
C ASN A 367 13.90 -27.03 4.83
N ARG A 368 13.17 -26.07 5.41
CA ARG A 368 12.55 -26.23 6.73
C ARG A 368 11.40 -27.26 6.72
N LYS A 369 10.58 -27.27 5.67
CA LYS A 369 9.44 -28.21 5.53
C LYS A 369 9.89 -29.65 5.29
N LEU A 370 10.93 -29.85 4.48
CA LEU A 370 11.42 -31.18 4.09
C LEU A 370 12.63 -31.66 4.91
N GLY A 371 13.15 -30.83 5.82
CA GLY A 371 14.33 -31.12 6.62
C GLY A 371 15.64 -31.23 5.81
N LEU A 372 15.83 -30.34 4.83
CA LEU A 372 17.01 -30.33 3.96
C LEU A 372 18.06 -29.33 4.46
N GLU A 373 19.34 -29.71 4.34
CA GLU A 373 20.50 -28.88 4.71
C GLU A 373 21.15 -28.21 3.48
N ILE A 374 20.37 -27.90 2.44
CA ILE A 374 20.87 -27.25 1.23
C ILE A 374 21.21 -25.77 1.53
N PRO A 375 22.35 -25.23 1.06
CA PRO A 375 22.70 -23.83 1.27
C PRO A 375 21.64 -22.85 0.74
N MET A 376 21.44 -21.75 1.47
CA MET A 376 20.47 -20.69 1.12
C MET A 376 20.83 -19.94 -0.19
N ASP A 377 22.08 -20.03 -0.64
CA ASP A 377 22.54 -19.42 -1.89
C ASP A 377 22.02 -20.17 -3.14
N THR A 378 21.64 -21.44 -3.00
CA THR A 378 21.10 -22.25 -4.10
C THR A 378 19.61 -21.96 -4.28
N LYS A 379 19.27 -21.15 -5.29
CA LYS A 379 17.89 -20.65 -5.49
C LYS A 379 17.07 -21.35 -6.56
N ILE A 380 17.69 -22.21 -7.35
CA ILE A 380 17.00 -23.07 -8.32
C ILE A 380 16.47 -24.33 -7.64
N LEU A 381 15.54 -25.07 -8.25
CA LEU A 381 15.15 -26.38 -7.74
C LEU A 381 16.28 -27.39 -7.92
N THR A 382 16.51 -28.26 -6.94
CA THR A 382 17.44 -29.39 -7.05
C THR A 382 16.67 -30.69 -7.29
N MET A 383 17.38 -31.71 -7.77
CA MET A 383 16.79 -33.05 -7.93
C MET A 383 16.35 -33.63 -6.57
N GLU A 384 17.13 -33.36 -5.52
CA GLU A 384 16.84 -33.78 -4.15
C GLU A 384 15.52 -33.16 -3.65
N ASP A 385 15.27 -31.88 -3.96
CA ASP A 385 14.01 -31.20 -3.62
C ASP A 385 12.81 -31.97 -4.20
N ILE A 386 12.85 -32.28 -5.50
CA ILE A 386 11.75 -32.94 -6.22
C ILE A 386 11.46 -34.31 -5.61
N ILE A 387 12.50 -35.11 -5.34
CA ILE A 387 12.36 -36.45 -4.76
C ILE A 387 11.75 -36.38 -3.36
N LYS A 388 12.24 -35.48 -2.51
CA LYS A 388 11.72 -35.34 -1.14
C LYS A 388 10.28 -34.84 -1.12
N ILE A 389 9.88 -33.98 -2.06
CA ILE A 389 8.49 -33.56 -2.23
C ILE A 389 7.59 -34.74 -2.61
N ILE A 390 8.02 -35.58 -3.55
CA ILE A 390 7.26 -36.77 -3.96
C ILE A 390 7.15 -37.76 -2.78
N LYS A 391 8.23 -38.00 -2.03
CA LYS A 391 8.20 -38.85 -0.83
C LYS A 391 7.23 -38.31 0.22
N TYR A 392 7.27 -37.02 0.51
CA TYR A 392 6.35 -36.38 1.46
C TYR A 392 4.90 -36.47 1.00
N LEU A 393 4.64 -36.30 -0.30
CA LEU A 393 3.29 -36.47 -0.87
C LEU A 393 2.77 -37.91 -0.68
N ILE A 394 3.63 -38.92 -0.80
CA ILE A 394 3.28 -40.33 -0.54
C ILE A 394 2.97 -40.55 0.95
N GLU A 395 3.77 -39.98 1.85
CA GLU A 395 3.51 -40.04 3.30
C GLU A 395 2.16 -39.40 3.67
N LEU A 396 1.81 -38.29 3.02
CA LEU A 396 0.54 -37.58 3.17
C LEU A 396 -0.64 -38.44 2.71
N ILE A 397 -0.52 -39.11 1.55
CA ILE A 397 -1.54 -40.03 1.04
C ILE A 397 -1.78 -41.18 2.04
N ASN A 398 -0.72 -41.67 2.66
CA ASN A 398 -0.76 -42.71 3.69
C ASN A 398 -1.19 -42.19 5.07
N SER A 399 -1.63 -40.94 5.18
CA SER A 399 -2.11 -40.29 6.42
C SER A 399 -1.06 -40.28 7.55
N LYS A 400 0.23 -40.29 7.20
CA LYS A 400 1.34 -40.16 8.16
C LYS A 400 1.63 -38.70 8.52
N THR A 401 1.16 -37.77 7.68
CA THR A 401 1.34 -36.32 7.84
C THR A 401 0.05 -35.57 7.51
N ASP A 402 -0.08 -34.37 8.07
CA ASP A 402 -1.24 -33.50 7.86
C ASP A 402 -1.09 -32.61 6.62
N VAL A 403 -2.23 -32.17 6.09
CA VAL A 403 -2.35 -31.26 4.95
C VAL A 403 -1.99 -29.83 5.39
N ASP A 404 -1.35 -29.06 4.50
CA ASP A 404 -1.02 -27.67 4.81
C ASP A 404 -2.28 -26.79 4.80
N ASP A 405 -2.42 -25.97 5.83
CA ASP A 405 -3.39 -24.89 5.85
C ASP A 405 -2.88 -23.70 5.01
N ILE A 406 -3.53 -23.46 3.88
CA ILE A 406 -3.16 -22.40 2.92
C ILE A 406 -3.27 -20.99 3.52
N ASP A 407 -4.13 -20.82 4.52
CA ASP A 407 -4.47 -19.52 5.10
C ASP A 407 -3.63 -19.17 6.34
N HIS A 408 -2.88 -20.16 6.86
CA HIS A 408 -1.86 -19.95 7.86
C HIS A 408 -0.87 -18.84 7.47
N LEU A 409 -0.53 -17.94 8.41
CA LEU A 409 0.35 -16.80 8.11
C LEU A 409 1.82 -17.17 7.84
N SER A 410 2.24 -18.43 8.06
CA SER A 410 3.54 -18.92 7.55
C SER A 410 3.53 -19.15 6.03
N ASN A 411 2.34 -19.38 5.48
CA ASN A 411 2.10 -19.66 4.07
C ASN A 411 1.78 -18.38 3.27
N ARG A 412 1.70 -17.25 3.97
CA ARG A 412 1.47 -15.92 3.41
C ARG A 412 2.56 -14.95 3.86
N ARG A 413 3.01 -14.10 2.96
CA ARG A 413 4.05 -13.10 3.26
C ARG A 413 3.67 -11.73 2.73
N VAL A 414 4.23 -10.73 3.38
CA VAL A 414 4.04 -9.32 3.06
C VAL A 414 5.10 -8.83 2.11
N ARG A 415 4.66 -8.30 0.96
CA ARG A 415 5.45 -7.45 0.07
C ARG A 415 5.35 -6.01 0.54
N THR A 416 6.43 -5.55 1.16
CA THR A 416 6.59 -4.14 1.55
C THR A 416 6.89 -3.27 0.33
N VAL A 417 6.82 -1.94 0.49
CA VAL A 417 7.04 -0.99 -0.61
C VAL A 417 8.41 -1.16 -1.27
N GLY A 418 9.47 -1.35 -0.48
CA GLY A 418 10.82 -1.57 -1.01
C GLY A 418 10.93 -2.81 -1.89
N GLU A 419 10.26 -3.91 -1.54
CA GLU A 419 10.25 -5.13 -2.36
C GLU A 419 9.40 -4.96 -3.63
N GLN A 420 8.25 -4.28 -3.52
CA GLN A 420 7.45 -3.95 -4.70
C GLN A 420 8.25 -3.10 -5.69
N LEU A 421 8.99 -2.10 -5.20
CA LEU A 421 9.89 -1.29 -6.01
C LEU A 421 11.04 -2.12 -6.58
N HIS A 422 11.68 -2.99 -5.79
CA HIS A 422 12.72 -3.91 -6.25
C HIS A 422 12.26 -4.69 -7.51
N ASN A 423 11.05 -5.26 -7.47
CA ASN A 423 10.49 -5.99 -8.61
C ASN A 423 10.27 -5.08 -9.84
N GLN A 424 9.74 -3.86 -9.65
CA GLN A 424 9.52 -2.94 -10.78
C GLN A 424 10.83 -2.42 -11.38
N PHE A 425 11.82 -2.11 -10.54
CA PHE A 425 13.16 -1.75 -10.99
C PHE A 425 13.83 -2.91 -11.74
N GLY A 426 13.66 -4.16 -11.26
CA GLY A 426 14.16 -5.35 -11.94
C GLY A 426 13.58 -5.50 -13.35
N VAL A 427 12.26 -5.33 -13.51
CA VAL A 427 11.61 -5.34 -14.83
C VAL A 427 12.10 -4.19 -15.72
N GLY A 428 12.24 -2.98 -15.17
CA GLY A 428 12.72 -1.81 -15.89
C GLY A 428 14.16 -1.96 -16.38
N LEU A 429 15.06 -2.42 -15.51
CA LEU A 429 16.46 -2.65 -15.81
C LEU A 429 16.66 -3.83 -16.76
N ALA A 430 15.88 -4.92 -16.64
CA ALA A 430 15.94 -6.03 -17.59
C ALA A 430 15.54 -5.61 -19.02
N ARG A 431 14.54 -4.72 -19.17
CA ARG A 431 14.18 -4.12 -20.46
C ARG A 431 15.30 -3.24 -20.99
N MET A 432 15.89 -2.41 -20.12
CA MET A 432 17.00 -1.53 -20.48
C MET A 432 18.23 -2.34 -20.89
N ALA A 433 18.57 -3.42 -20.18
CA ALA A 433 19.70 -4.28 -20.47
C ALA A 433 19.60 -4.93 -21.86
N ARG A 434 18.38 -5.33 -22.27
CA ARG A 434 18.13 -5.82 -23.63
C ARG A 434 18.43 -4.75 -24.68
N THR A 435 17.92 -3.53 -24.49
CA THR A 435 18.18 -2.40 -25.41
C THR A 435 19.65 -2.00 -25.46
N ILE A 436 20.36 -2.05 -24.31
CA ILE A 436 21.80 -1.80 -24.26
C ILE A 436 22.55 -2.85 -25.06
N ARG A 437 22.25 -4.14 -24.86
CA ARG A 437 22.88 -5.23 -25.62
C ARG A 437 22.64 -5.09 -27.12
N GLU A 438 21.42 -4.81 -27.54
CA GLU A 438 21.10 -4.57 -28.96
C GLU A 438 21.88 -3.38 -29.54
N ARG A 439 22.03 -2.29 -28.78
CA ARG A 439 22.80 -1.12 -29.22
C ARG A 439 24.31 -1.37 -29.28
N MET A 440 24.86 -2.18 -28.38
CA MET A 440 26.27 -2.59 -28.42
C MET A 440 26.56 -3.36 -29.72
N ASN A 441 25.74 -4.36 -30.07
CA ASN A 441 25.87 -5.11 -31.32
C ASN A 441 25.83 -4.23 -32.58
N VAL A 442 24.96 -3.20 -32.58
CA VAL A 442 24.79 -2.32 -33.75
C VAL A 442 25.97 -1.35 -33.92
N ARG A 443 26.64 -0.98 -32.82
CA ARG A 443 27.69 0.05 -32.79
C ARG A 443 29.10 -0.52 -32.64
N ASP A 444 29.29 -1.80 -32.97
CA ASP A 444 30.57 -2.53 -32.89
C ASP A 444 31.74 -1.76 -33.56
N ASN A 445 31.44 -0.98 -34.62
CA ASN A 445 32.44 -0.23 -35.41
C ASN A 445 32.69 1.23 -34.97
N GLU A 446 32.04 1.74 -33.90
CA GLU A 446 32.16 3.14 -33.46
C GLU A 446 32.69 3.25 -32.02
N VAL A 447 33.41 4.33 -31.70
CA VAL A 447 33.73 4.68 -30.30
C VAL A 447 32.50 5.33 -29.66
N PHE A 448 31.85 4.63 -28.72
CA PHE A 448 30.66 5.12 -28.00
C PHE A 448 30.88 5.15 -26.50
N THR A 449 30.10 6.00 -25.81
CA THR A 449 30.15 6.13 -24.35
C THR A 449 28.96 5.45 -23.68
N PRO A 450 29.00 5.18 -22.35
CA PRO A 450 27.87 4.63 -21.61
C PRO A 450 26.55 5.42 -21.77
N VAL A 451 26.62 6.76 -21.93
CA VAL A 451 25.44 7.62 -22.10
C VAL A 451 24.69 7.31 -23.39
N ASP A 452 25.40 6.98 -24.46
CA ASP A 452 24.81 6.73 -25.78
C ASP A 452 24.00 5.43 -25.83
N LEU A 453 24.36 4.47 -24.99
CA LEU A 453 23.71 3.16 -24.90
C LEU A 453 22.39 3.19 -24.12
N ILE A 454 22.22 4.16 -23.21
CA ILE A 454 21.15 4.16 -22.23
C ILE A 454 20.00 5.08 -22.65
N ASN A 455 18.77 4.59 -22.45
CA ASN A 455 17.56 5.39 -22.62
C ASN A 455 16.78 5.46 -21.31
N SER A 456 16.79 6.61 -20.65
CA SER A 456 16.13 6.84 -19.35
C SER A 456 14.59 6.68 -19.39
N LYS A 457 13.95 6.77 -20.57
CA LYS A 457 12.50 6.61 -20.69
C LYS A 457 12.02 5.18 -20.41
N THR A 458 12.86 4.16 -20.65
CA THR A 458 12.46 2.76 -20.48
C THR A 458 12.18 2.43 -19.01
N LEU A 459 13.05 2.88 -18.11
CA LEU A 459 12.89 2.72 -16.66
C LEU A 459 11.78 3.61 -16.11
N SER A 460 11.79 4.90 -16.48
CA SER A 460 10.82 5.89 -15.98
C SER A 460 9.37 5.50 -16.32
N SER A 461 9.13 4.92 -17.50
CA SER A 461 7.79 4.47 -17.92
C SER A 461 7.23 3.34 -17.04
N VAL A 462 8.07 2.36 -16.66
CA VAL A 462 7.65 1.26 -15.78
C VAL A 462 7.31 1.77 -14.39
N ILE A 463 8.16 2.64 -13.84
CA ILE A 463 7.97 3.23 -12.51
C ILE A 463 6.71 4.11 -12.49
N ASN A 464 6.53 4.98 -13.48
CA ASN A 464 5.34 5.85 -13.56
C ASN A 464 4.05 5.04 -13.71
N SER A 465 4.08 3.92 -14.46
CA SER A 465 2.94 3.01 -14.54
C SER A 465 2.62 2.39 -13.18
N PHE A 466 3.62 1.93 -12.44
CA PHE A 466 3.42 1.38 -11.09
C PHE A 466 2.79 2.39 -10.12
N PHE A 467 3.32 3.61 -10.04
CA PHE A 467 2.76 4.63 -9.14
C PHE A 467 1.41 5.20 -9.63
N GLY A 468 1.17 5.21 -10.94
CA GLY A 468 0.00 5.80 -11.58
C GLY A 468 -1.23 4.90 -11.63
N THR A 469 -1.08 3.66 -12.10
CA THR A 469 -2.20 2.76 -12.46
C THR A 469 -2.33 1.52 -11.57
N ASN A 470 -1.31 1.17 -10.78
CA ASN A 470 -1.39 -0.03 -9.93
C ASN A 470 -2.44 0.14 -8.83
N GLN A 471 -3.24 -0.91 -8.61
CA GLN A 471 -4.26 -1.00 -7.55
C GLN A 471 -3.71 -0.80 -6.13
N LEU A 472 -2.42 -1.11 -5.92
CA LEU A 472 -1.74 -0.94 -4.63
C LEU A 472 -1.29 0.51 -4.37
N SER A 473 -1.15 1.33 -5.43
CA SER A 473 -0.86 2.76 -5.32
C SER A 473 -2.19 3.53 -5.24
N GLN A 474 -2.64 3.81 -4.02
CA GLN A 474 -3.95 4.39 -3.76
C GLN A 474 -3.83 5.86 -3.37
N PHE A 475 -4.84 6.67 -3.68
CA PHE A 475 -4.94 8.01 -3.12
C PHE A 475 -5.00 7.91 -1.59
N MET A 476 -4.20 8.74 -0.92
CA MET A 476 -4.19 8.74 0.54
C MET A 476 -5.57 9.14 1.07
N ASP A 477 -6.00 8.46 2.13
CA ASP A 477 -7.20 8.84 2.88
C ASP A 477 -6.79 9.82 3.97
N GLN A 478 -7.05 11.10 3.71
CA GLN A 478 -6.71 12.26 4.53
C GLN A 478 -7.97 12.91 5.07
N THR A 479 -8.98 12.10 5.37
CA THR A 479 -10.16 12.61 6.06
C THR A 479 -9.74 13.19 7.41
N ASN A 480 -8.93 12.45 8.17
CA ASN A 480 -8.37 12.84 9.47
C ASN A 480 -7.04 12.07 9.75
N PRO A 481 -6.28 12.40 10.82
CA PRO A 481 -5.03 11.71 11.16
C PRO A 481 -5.14 10.18 11.30
N LEU A 482 -6.26 9.67 11.82
CA LEU A 482 -6.48 8.23 12.00
C LEU A 482 -6.67 7.50 10.68
N ALA A 483 -7.40 8.11 9.75
CA ALA A 483 -7.54 7.60 8.40
C ALA A 483 -6.17 7.43 7.72
N GLU A 484 -5.29 8.42 7.85
CA GLU A 484 -3.94 8.36 7.28
C GLU A 484 -3.10 7.23 7.89
N MET A 485 -3.09 7.13 9.22
CA MET A 485 -2.29 6.12 9.93
C MET A 485 -2.74 4.69 9.60
N THR A 486 -4.04 4.44 9.63
CA THR A 486 -4.60 3.12 9.31
C THR A 486 -4.39 2.76 7.84
N HIS A 487 -4.44 3.72 6.92
CA HIS A 487 -4.20 3.47 5.50
C HIS A 487 -2.73 3.08 5.22
N LYS A 488 -1.77 3.72 5.90
CA LYS A 488 -0.33 3.40 5.77
C LYS A 488 0.04 2.01 6.29
N ARG A 489 -0.73 1.49 7.26
CA ARG A 489 -0.58 0.15 7.87
C ARG A 489 -1.52 -0.90 7.29
N ARG A 490 -2.23 -0.57 6.21
CA ARG A 490 -3.18 -1.47 5.55
C ARG A 490 -2.44 -2.60 4.82
N MET A 491 -3.05 -3.77 4.90
CA MET A 491 -2.62 -5.00 4.24
C MET A 491 -3.69 -5.41 3.22
N SER A 492 -3.28 -5.66 1.97
CA SER A 492 -4.19 -6.06 0.90
C SER A 492 -3.81 -7.42 0.32
N ALA A 493 -4.75 -8.38 0.32
CA ALA A 493 -4.61 -9.63 -0.41
C ALA A 493 -4.83 -9.46 -1.93
N LEU A 494 -5.35 -8.30 -2.35
CA LEU A 494 -5.59 -7.94 -3.75
C LEU A 494 -4.30 -7.44 -4.43
N GLY A 495 -4.31 -7.39 -5.76
CA GLY A 495 -3.23 -6.84 -6.58
C GLY A 495 -2.45 -7.89 -7.37
N PRO A 496 -1.40 -7.49 -8.11
CA PRO A 496 -0.64 -8.39 -8.98
C PRO A 496 0.04 -9.51 -8.17
N GLY A 497 -0.22 -10.77 -8.54
CA GLY A 497 0.27 -11.95 -7.80
C GLY A 497 -0.52 -12.29 -6.53
N GLY A 498 -1.55 -11.50 -6.20
CA GLY A 498 -2.51 -11.79 -5.13
C GLY A 498 -3.82 -12.40 -5.66
N LEU A 499 -4.89 -12.24 -4.89
CA LEU A 499 -6.23 -12.74 -5.23
C LEU A 499 -7.06 -11.67 -5.92
N SER A 500 -8.05 -12.09 -6.71
CA SER A 500 -9.13 -11.21 -7.17
C SER A 500 -10.37 -11.40 -6.30
N ARG A 501 -11.25 -10.39 -6.27
CA ARG A 501 -12.48 -10.41 -5.44
C ARG A 501 -13.38 -11.61 -5.74
N GLU A 502 -13.47 -11.97 -7.03
CA GLU A 502 -14.31 -13.08 -7.52
C GLU A 502 -13.71 -14.45 -7.28
N ARG A 503 -12.36 -14.57 -7.26
CA ARG A 503 -11.68 -15.84 -7.01
C ARG A 503 -11.45 -16.12 -5.53
N ALA A 504 -11.57 -15.11 -4.68
CA ALA A 504 -11.39 -15.27 -3.24
C ALA A 504 -12.63 -15.94 -2.62
N GLY A 505 -12.47 -17.21 -2.25
CA GLY A 505 -13.47 -17.99 -1.53
C GLY A 505 -13.69 -17.51 -0.09
N PHE A 506 -14.52 -18.24 0.64
CA PHE A 506 -14.87 -17.94 2.03
C PHE A 506 -13.67 -18.10 2.98
N GLU A 507 -12.90 -19.18 2.85
CA GLU A 507 -11.75 -19.54 3.71
C GLU A 507 -10.76 -18.36 3.87
N VAL A 508 -10.35 -17.77 2.75
CA VAL A 508 -9.38 -16.65 2.73
C VAL A 508 -9.91 -15.38 3.39
N ARG A 509 -11.24 -15.21 3.48
CA ARG A 509 -11.88 -14.03 4.07
C ARG A 509 -12.12 -14.20 5.58
N ASP A 510 -12.02 -15.43 6.08
CA ASP A 510 -12.29 -15.74 7.47
C ASP A 510 -11.11 -15.34 8.38
N VAL A 511 -11.38 -15.29 9.68
CA VAL A 511 -10.37 -15.00 10.70
C VAL A 511 -9.68 -16.29 11.12
N HIS A 512 -8.39 -16.38 10.83
CA HIS A 512 -7.56 -17.51 11.22
C HIS A 512 -6.87 -17.25 12.58
N TYR A 513 -6.62 -18.30 13.39
CA TYR A 513 -6.05 -18.14 14.74
C TYR A 513 -4.65 -17.49 14.74
N THR A 514 -3.84 -17.75 13.70
CA THR A 514 -2.53 -17.09 13.52
C THR A 514 -2.59 -15.58 13.32
N HIS A 515 -3.76 -15.01 13.03
CA HIS A 515 -3.94 -13.56 12.97
C HIS A 515 -3.69 -12.90 14.33
N TYR A 516 -3.78 -13.64 15.44
CA TYR A 516 -3.52 -13.15 16.79
C TYR A 516 -2.20 -12.39 16.87
N GLY A 517 -2.26 -11.15 17.36
CA GLY A 517 -1.09 -10.28 17.50
C GLY A 517 -0.48 -9.76 16.18
N ARG A 518 -0.99 -10.15 15.02
CA ARG A 518 -0.40 -9.89 13.68
C ARG A 518 -1.33 -9.07 12.79
N LEU A 519 -2.53 -9.58 12.53
CA LEU A 519 -3.57 -8.92 11.74
C LEU A 519 -4.81 -8.73 12.61
N CYS A 520 -5.34 -7.52 12.61
CA CYS A 520 -6.51 -7.20 13.42
C CYS A 520 -7.74 -7.96 12.89
N PRO A 521 -8.45 -8.72 13.74
CA PRO A 521 -9.66 -9.43 13.32
C PRO A 521 -10.88 -8.51 13.17
N ILE A 522 -10.86 -7.33 13.81
CA ILE A 522 -11.99 -6.38 13.85
C ILE A 522 -11.96 -5.38 12.67
N GLU A 523 -10.80 -4.77 12.37
CA GLU A 523 -10.71 -3.69 11.39
C GLU A 523 -10.59 -4.23 9.95
N THR A 524 -11.73 -4.36 9.27
CA THR A 524 -11.81 -4.66 7.83
C THR A 524 -12.96 -3.86 7.18
N PRO A 525 -12.88 -3.52 5.88
CA PRO A 525 -14.00 -2.87 5.19
C PRO A 525 -15.22 -3.79 5.09
N GLU A 526 -16.40 -3.23 5.31
CA GLU A 526 -17.67 -3.92 5.03
C GLU A 526 -17.87 -4.14 3.53
N GLY A 527 -18.61 -5.19 3.16
CA GLY A 527 -18.99 -5.48 1.78
C GLY A 527 -18.01 -6.40 1.03
N PRO A 528 -17.79 -6.22 -0.28
CA PRO A 528 -17.11 -7.22 -1.12
C PRO A 528 -15.62 -7.40 -0.80
N ASN A 529 -15.01 -6.49 -0.04
CA ASN A 529 -13.60 -6.53 0.36
C ASN A 529 -13.37 -7.10 1.77
N ILE A 530 -14.42 -7.55 2.47
CA ILE A 530 -14.30 -8.14 3.80
C ILE A 530 -13.27 -9.28 3.82
N GLY A 531 -12.35 -9.24 4.78
CA GLY A 531 -11.26 -10.22 4.96
C GLY A 531 -10.11 -10.12 3.94
N LEU A 532 -10.30 -9.42 2.81
CA LEU A 532 -9.26 -9.22 1.79
C LEU A 532 -8.39 -8.00 2.06
N ILE A 533 -8.91 -7.08 2.87
CA ILE A 533 -8.19 -5.91 3.35
C ILE A 533 -8.24 -5.94 4.88
N SER A 534 -7.07 -5.98 5.50
CA SER A 534 -6.92 -6.03 6.95
C SER A 534 -5.92 -4.98 7.41
N SER A 535 -5.91 -4.70 8.71
CA SER A 535 -5.00 -3.75 9.35
C SER A 535 -3.98 -4.50 10.20
N LEU A 536 -2.74 -4.03 10.26
CA LEU A 536 -1.75 -4.60 11.17
C LEU A 536 -2.09 -4.29 12.62
N CYS A 537 -1.84 -5.26 13.51
CA CYS A 537 -1.95 -5.05 14.95
C CYS A 537 -0.93 -4.01 15.46
N VAL A 538 -1.14 -3.49 16.66
CA VAL A 538 -0.34 -2.37 17.21
C VAL A 538 1.15 -2.71 17.31
N TYR A 539 1.50 -3.90 17.83
CA TYR A 539 2.89 -4.34 18.02
C TYR A 539 3.48 -5.16 16.88
N ALA A 540 2.69 -5.48 15.86
CA ALA A 540 3.12 -6.35 14.77
C ALA A 540 4.30 -5.73 14.00
N LYS A 541 5.32 -6.55 13.73
CA LYS A 541 6.48 -6.20 12.91
C LYS A 541 6.59 -7.13 11.71
N ILE A 542 7.34 -6.71 10.70
CA ILE A 542 7.64 -7.54 9.53
C ILE A 542 9.13 -7.82 9.53
N ASN A 543 9.47 -9.10 9.44
CA ASN A 543 10.85 -9.54 9.39
C ASN A 543 11.46 -9.41 8.00
N LYS A 544 12.74 -9.75 7.86
CA LYS A 544 13.47 -9.62 6.57
C LYS A 544 12.90 -10.52 5.46
N LEU A 545 12.30 -11.66 5.81
CA LEU A 545 11.70 -12.59 4.85
C LEU A 545 10.28 -12.17 4.42
N GLY A 546 9.68 -11.22 5.15
CA GLY A 546 8.34 -10.69 4.90
C GLY A 546 7.24 -11.40 5.70
N PHE A 547 7.58 -12.20 6.71
CA PHE A 547 6.58 -12.75 7.64
C PHE A 547 6.24 -11.73 8.74
N ILE A 548 4.99 -11.80 9.21
CA ILE A 548 4.50 -10.94 10.29
C ILE A 548 4.83 -11.60 11.62
N GLU A 549 5.50 -10.86 12.49
CA GLU A 549 5.91 -11.28 13.81
C GLU A 549 5.19 -10.48 14.88
N THR A 550 4.99 -11.10 16.03
CA THR A 550 4.39 -10.47 17.20
C THR A 550 5.27 -10.74 18.43
N PRO A 551 5.36 -9.80 19.38
CA PRO A 551 6.25 -9.97 20.54
C PRO A 551 5.59 -10.82 21.64
N TYR A 552 6.41 -11.60 22.34
CA TYR A 552 6.04 -12.37 23.52
C TYR A 552 7.09 -12.25 24.61
N ARG A 553 6.67 -12.41 25.86
CA ARG A 553 7.57 -12.55 27.02
C ARG A 553 7.89 -14.02 27.23
N ASN A 554 9.16 -14.34 27.46
CA ASN A 554 9.55 -15.70 27.83
C ASN A 554 9.10 -16.04 29.25
N VAL A 555 8.64 -17.28 29.43
CA VAL A 555 8.32 -17.86 30.73
C VAL A 555 9.26 -19.03 30.98
N LYS A 556 9.97 -19.01 32.11
CA LYS A 556 10.86 -20.10 32.54
C LYS A 556 10.42 -20.60 33.91
N ASP A 557 10.12 -21.90 33.99
CA ASP A 557 9.68 -22.57 35.23
C ASP A 557 8.50 -21.87 35.95
N GLY A 558 7.57 -21.29 35.18
CA GLY A 558 6.42 -20.55 35.71
C GLY A 558 6.69 -19.11 36.14
N LYS A 559 7.88 -18.58 35.81
CA LYS A 559 8.27 -17.19 36.04
C LYS A 559 8.42 -16.44 34.70
N VAL A 560 7.65 -15.36 34.56
CA VAL A 560 7.67 -14.46 33.40
C VAL A 560 8.89 -13.53 33.51
N GLU A 561 9.65 -13.41 32.42
CA GLU A 561 10.72 -12.41 32.31
C GLU A 561 10.11 -11.02 32.05
N LEU A 562 10.26 -10.12 33.01
CA LEU A 562 9.63 -8.79 33.01
C LEU A 562 10.47 -7.70 32.30
N ASN A 563 11.76 -7.93 32.07
CA ASN A 563 12.63 -6.95 31.38
C ASN A 563 12.34 -6.91 29.87
N ASP A 564 12.39 -5.71 29.27
CA ASP A 564 12.20 -5.51 27.82
C ASP A 564 13.21 -6.30 26.96
N ASP A 565 14.42 -6.56 27.47
CA ASP A 565 15.44 -7.38 26.80
C ASP A 565 15.03 -8.86 26.67
N GLY A 566 14.05 -9.33 27.46
CA GLY A 566 13.53 -10.70 27.44
C GLY A 566 12.42 -10.94 26.42
N VAL A 567 11.99 -9.90 25.68
CA VAL A 567 10.92 -9.97 24.68
C VAL A 567 11.43 -10.58 23.37
N VAL A 568 10.74 -11.61 22.88
CA VAL A 568 11.06 -12.30 21.63
C VAL A 568 9.95 -12.08 20.60
N PHE A 569 10.33 -11.68 19.39
CA PHE A 569 9.40 -11.60 18.25
C PHE A 569 9.34 -12.95 17.56
N LEU A 570 8.14 -13.53 17.45
CA LEU A 570 7.93 -14.83 16.83
C LEU A 570 7.05 -14.71 15.59
N SER A 571 7.44 -15.41 14.52
CA SER A 571 6.60 -15.64 13.35
C SER A 571 5.51 -16.67 13.65
N ALA A 572 4.49 -16.77 12.78
CA ALA A 572 3.40 -17.72 13.00
C ALA A 572 3.87 -19.18 13.06
N GLU A 573 4.94 -19.53 12.34
CA GLU A 573 5.54 -20.88 12.34
C GLU A 573 6.37 -21.17 13.60
N GLU A 574 7.04 -20.15 14.15
CA GLU A 574 7.83 -20.31 15.39
C GLU A 574 6.98 -20.34 16.65
N GLU A 575 5.76 -19.81 16.55
CA GLU A 575 4.74 -19.86 17.59
C GLU A 575 4.09 -21.26 17.71
N GLU A 576 4.13 -22.07 16.65
CA GLU A 576 3.56 -23.42 16.66
C GLU A 576 4.16 -24.26 17.80
N LYS A 577 3.32 -25.11 18.41
CA LYS A 577 3.68 -25.99 19.53
C LYS A 577 4.10 -25.28 20.82
N LYS A 578 3.89 -23.97 20.95
CA LYS A 578 4.13 -23.20 22.19
C LYS A 578 2.83 -22.92 22.94
N VAL A 579 2.88 -23.03 24.27
CA VAL A 579 1.77 -22.69 25.15
C VAL A 579 1.91 -21.23 25.60
N ILE A 580 0.96 -20.37 25.20
CA ILE A 580 1.03 -18.92 25.42
C ILE A 580 -0.04 -18.46 26.42
N ALA A 581 0.36 -17.85 27.54
CA ALA A 581 -0.54 -17.24 28.50
C ALA A 581 -1.02 -15.84 28.06
N GLN A 582 -2.25 -15.49 28.47
CA GLN A 582 -2.84 -14.18 28.20
C GLN A 582 -2.13 -13.05 28.97
N ALA A 583 -2.08 -11.85 28.40
CA ALA A 583 -1.45 -10.68 29.02
C ALA A 583 -2.06 -10.27 30.37
N ASN A 584 -3.36 -10.53 30.58
CA ASN A 584 -4.09 -10.18 31.79
C ASN A 584 -4.04 -11.29 32.87
N ALA A 585 -3.24 -12.33 32.68
CA ALA A 585 -3.05 -13.35 33.70
C ALA A 585 -2.43 -12.72 34.95
N PRO A 586 -2.99 -12.94 36.16
CA PRO A 586 -2.51 -12.29 37.37
C PRO A 586 -1.13 -12.82 37.76
N ILE A 587 -0.15 -11.92 37.83
CA ILE A 587 1.25 -12.17 38.19
C ILE A 587 1.64 -11.36 39.44
N ASN A 588 2.61 -11.85 40.21
CA ASN A 588 3.22 -11.10 41.31
C ASN A 588 4.34 -10.17 40.81
N GLU A 589 4.83 -9.27 41.66
CA GLU A 589 5.93 -8.33 41.33
C GLU A 589 7.24 -9.04 40.91
N ASN A 590 7.39 -10.33 41.27
CA ASN A 590 8.54 -11.13 40.89
C ASN A 590 8.34 -11.85 39.53
N GLY A 591 7.18 -11.72 38.88
CA GLY A 591 6.83 -12.35 37.61
C GLY A 591 6.27 -13.78 37.70
N GLU A 592 5.95 -14.29 38.89
CA GLU A 592 5.32 -15.62 39.04
C GLU A 592 3.79 -15.51 38.94
N PHE A 593 3.16 -16.51 38.33
CA PHE A 593 1.70 -16.58 38.26
C PHE A 593 1.08 -16.80 39.64
N ILE A 594 0.07 -15.99 39.98
CA ILE A 594 -0.67 -16.11 41.25
C ILE A 594 -1.52 -17.38 41.25
N ASN A 595 -2.14 -17.69 40.11
CA ASN A 595 -2.98 -18.87 39.95
C ASN A 595 -2.15 -20.08 39.49
N PRO A 596 -2.36 -21.28 40.08
CA PRO A 596 -1.60 -22.47 39.72
C PRO A 596 -1.94 -22.99 38.31
N LYS A 597 -3.17 -22.73 37.85
CA LYS A 597 -3.62 -22.99 36.48
C LYS A 597 -3.89 -21.67 35.78
N VAL A 598 -3.34 -21.53 34.59
CA VAL A 598 -3.39 -20.30 33.79
C VAL A 598 -4.14 -20.60 32.49
N LYS A 599 -4.98 -19.65 32.07
CA LYS A 599 -5.61 -19.69 30.75
C LYS A 599 -4.53 -19.46 29.71
N ALA A 600 -4.35 -20.42 28.83
CA ALA A 600 -3.37 -20.35 27.77
C ALA A 600 -4.02 -20.64 26.42
N ARG A 601 -3.28 -20.30 25.37
CA ARG A 601 -3.57 -20.65 23.99
C ARG A 601 -2.55 -21.67 23.52
N TYR A 602 -3.03 -22.70 22.84
CA TYR A 602 -2.22 -23.68 22.14
C TYR A 602 -2.81 -23.85 20.73
N GLU A 603 -2.14 -23.30 19.73
CA GLU A 603 -2.63 -23.24 18.34
C GLU A 603 -4.03 -22.58 18.25
N GLY A 604 -5.05 -23.35 17.88
CA GLY A 604 -6.45 -22.92 17.82
C GLY A 604 -7.26 -23.16 19.09
N ASP A 605 -6.70 -23.85 20.09
CA ASP A 605 -7.37 -24.24 21.32
C ASP A 605 -7.00 -23.33 22.51
N PHE A 606 -7.87 -23.32 23.53
CA PHE A 606 -7.73 -22.48 24.74
C PHE A 606 -7.70 -23.31 26.04
N PRO A 607 -6.65 -24.13 26.26
CA PRO A 607 -6.53 -24.98 27.44
C PRO A 607 -6.27 -24.18 28.73
N HIS A 608 -6.55 -24.82 29.88
CA HIS A 608 -6.12 -24.34 31.19
C HIS A 608 -4.94 -25.20 31.66
N GLU A 609 -3.73 -24.67 31.47
CA GLU A 609 -2.48 -25.37 31.73
C GLU A 609 -1.90 -25.01 33.09
N GLU A 610 -1.02 -25.87 33.61
CA GLU A 610 -0.23 -25.54 34.80
C GLU A 610 0.80 -24.45 34.46
N ALA A 611 1.04 -23.52 35.41
CA ALA A 611 1.95 -22.40 35.20
C ALA A 611 3.36 -22.81 34.72
N LYS A 612 3.81 -24.03 35.05
CA LYS A 612 5.11 -24.57 34.63
C LYS A 612 5.18 -25.01 33.16
N ASN A 613 4.03 -25.32 32.56
CA ASN A 613 3.92 -25.77 31.17
C ASN A 613 3.76 -24.58 30.21
N VAL A 614 3.64 -23.36 30.73
CA VAL A 614 3.54 -22.14 29.91
C VAL A 614 4.93 -21.77 29.42
N ASP A 615 5.09 -21.65 28.09
CA ASP A 615 6.35 -21.24 27.46
C ASP A 615 6.48 -19.72 27.36
N LEU A 616 5.38 -19.03 27.08
CA LEU A 616 5.34 -17.64 26.67
C LEU A 616 4.14 -16.90 27.27
N MET A 617 4.19 -15.57 27.28
CA MET A 617 3.07 -14.71 27.67
C MET A 617 2.94 -13.51 26.71
N ASP A 618 1.71 -13.11 26.39
CA ASP A 618 1.45 -11.90 25.61
C ASP A 618 2.02 -10.64 26.30
N VAL A 619 2.43 -9.65 25.52
CA VAL A 619 3.06 -8.42 26.05
C VAL A 619 2.04 -7.40 26.52
N ALA A 620 0.90 -7.30 25.83
CA ALA A 620 -0.16 -6.35 26.16
C ALA A 620 -1.53 -6.86 25.70
N PRO A 621 -2.63 -6.54 26.42
CA PRO A 621 -3.98 -6.96 26.02
C PRO A 621 -4.42 -6.41 24.66
N ASN A 622 -3.97 -5.22 24.30
CA ASN A 622 -4.29 -4.59 23.01
C ASN A 622 -3.44 -5.10 21.84
N GLN A 623 -2.54 -6.06 22.07
CA GLN A 623 -1.73 -6.69 21.03
C GLN A 623 -2.56 -7.33 19.91
N ILE A 624 -3.78 -7.81 20.21
CA ILE A 624 -4.69 -8.42 19.23
C ILE A 624 -5.35 -7.41 18.28
N ALA A 625 -5.39 -6.12 18.64
CA ALA A 625 -6.17 -5.11 17.93
C ALA A 625 -5.32 -4.22 17.02
N SER A 626 -5.96 -3.53 16.07
CA SER A 626 -5.34 -2.45 15.31
C SER A 626 -5.33 -1.14 16.10
N ILE A 627 -4.67 -0.11 15.55
CA ILE A 627 -4.66 1.24 16.13
C ILE A 627 -6.10 1.79 16.26
N ALA A 628 -6.94 1.63 15.23
CA ALA A 628 -8.30 2.15 15.25
C ALA A 628 -9.18 1.43 16.28
N ALA A 629 -9.12 0.10 16.34
CA ALA A 629 -9.88 -0.66 17.34
C ALA A 629 -9.40 -0.37 18.77
N SER A 630 -8.09 -0.16 18.97
CA SER A 630 -7.50 0.18 20.27
C SER A 630 -7.81 1.60 20.77
N LEU A 631 -8.51 2.43 19.98
CA LEU A 631 -8.99 3.76 20.38
C LEU A 631 -10.45 3.75 20.87
N ILE A 632 -11.10 2.59 20.83
CA ILE A 632 -12.47 2.41 21.34
C ILE A 632 -12.37 2.03 22.82
N PRO A 633 -12.78 2.89 23.77
CA PRO A 633 -12.82 2.52 25.18
C PRO A 633 -13.88 1.43 25.40
N PHE A 634 -13.74 0.61 26.44
CA PHE A 634 -14.72 -0.46 26.76
C PHE A 634 -15.04 -1.42 25.61
N LEU A 635 -14.07 -1.65 24.71
CA LEU A 635 -14.22 -2.51 23.53
C LEU A 635 -14.69 -3.93 23.91
N GLU A 636 -14.28 -4.42 25.07
CA GLU A 636 -14.67 -5.72 25.61
C GLU A 636 -16.17 -5.86 25.91
N ASN A 637 -16.91 -4.75 25.93
CA ASN A 637 -18.36 -4.71 26.16
C ASN A 637 -19.18 -4.46 24.89
N ASP A 638 -18.53 -4.47 23.72
CA ASP A 638 -19.17 -4.28 22.42
C ASP A 638 -19.12 -5.57 21.58
N ASP A 639 -20.20 -5.85 20.85
CA ASP A 639 -20.19 -6.86 19.79
C ASP A 639 -19.14 -6.53 18.72
N ALA A 640 -18.46 -7.56 18.21
CA ALA A 640 -17.37 -7.42 17.25
C ALA A 640 -17.80 -6.68 15.97
N ASN A 641 -19.05 -6.86 15.50
CA ASN A 641 -19.54 -6.15 14.32
C ASN A 641 -19.73 -4.65 14.60
N ARG A 642 -20.09 -4.28 15.84
CA ARG A 642 -20.20 -2.87 16.25
C ARG A 642 -18.82 -2.24 16.41
N ALA A 643 -17.85 -2.97 16.96
CA ALA A 643 -16.46 -2.54 17.01
C ALA A 643 -15.88 -2.32 15.60
N LEU A 644 -16.16 -3.22 14.65
CA LEU A 644 -15.79 -3.07 13.24
C LEU A 644 -16.37 -1.79 12.65
N MET A 645 -17.67 -1.56 12.86
CA MET A 645 -18.33 -0.33 12.42
C MET A 645 -17.73 0.92 13.08
N GLY A 646 -17.47 0.88 14.38
CA GLY A 646 -16.86 1.96 15.14
C GLY A 646 -15.49 2.36 14.61
N SER A 647 -14.59 1.38 14.44
CA SER A 647 -13.26 1.60 13.87
C SER A 647 -13.32 2.19 12.46
N ASN A 648 -14.25 1.71 11.62
CA ASN A 648 -14.46 2.23 10.27
C ASN A 648 -15.02 3.66 10.26
N MET A 649 -15.95 3.98 11.15
CA MET A 649 -16.58 5.31 11.22
C MET A 649 -15.64 6.38 11.77
N MET A 650 -14.75 6.04 12.70
CA MET A 650 -13.73 6.99 13.19
C MET A 650 -12.82 7.49 12.05
N ARG A 651 -12.51 6.66 11.06
CA ARG A 651 -11.74 7.09 9.87
C ARG A 651 -12.50 8.06 8.98
N GLN A 652 -13.83 8.03 9.01
CA GLN A 652 -14.71 8.89 8.23
C GLN A 652 -15.03 10.21 8.95
N ALA A 653 -14.56 10.39 10.19
CA ALA A 653 -14.85 11.58 10.98
C ALA A 653 -14.15 12.81 10.39
N VAL A 654 -14.89 13.89 10.13
CA VAL A 654 -14.30 15.13 9.60
C VAL A 654 -13.71 15.99 10.72
N PRO A 655 -12.51 16.57 10.53
CA PRO A 655 -11.92 17.50 11.49
C PRO A 655 -12.84 18.70 11.75
N LEU A 656 -13.08 18.96 13.03
CA LEU A 656 -13.88 20.09 13.49
C LEU A 656 -13.01 21.33 13.62
N VAL A 657 -13.63 22.52 13.57
CA VAL A 657 -12.95 23.79 13.82
C VAL A 657 -12.46 23.90 15.27
N LYS A 658 -13.22 23.34 16.21
CA LYS A 658 -12.91 23.31 17.65
C LYS A 658 -13.02 21.88 18.15
N PRO A 659 -12.06 21.00 17.85
CA PRO A 659 -12.07 19.64 18.38
C PRO A 659 -11.88 19.64 19.90
N GLU A 660 -12.29 18.57 20.58
CA GLU A 660 -12.03 18.34 22.00
C GLU A 660 -11.51 16.93 22.18
N ALA A 661 -10.46 16.74 22.96
CA ALA A 661 -9.97 15.40 23.25
C ALA A 661 -11.01 14.62 24.07
N PRO A 662 -11.12 13.30 23.86
CA PRO A 662 -12.11 12.48 24.55
C PRO A 662 -11.83 12.48 26.06
N ILE A 663 -12.87 12.70 26.88
CA ILE A 663 -12.73 12.59 28.35
C ILE A 663 -12.34 11.16 28.72
N VAL A 664 -13.02 10.18 28.11
CA VAL A 664 -12.71 8.75 28.24
C VAL A 664 -11.92 8.30 27.01
N GLY A 665 -10.61 8.20 27.13
CA GLY A 665 -9.73 7.70 26.07
C GLY A 665 -9.17 6.33 26.39
N THR A 666 -8.26 5.81 25.56
CA THR A 666 -7.52 4.57 25.86
C THR A 666 -6.08 4.84 26.29
N GLY A 667 -5.54 6.03 26.01
CA GLY A 667 -4.14 6.40 26.26
C GLY A 667 -3.27 6.33 24.99
N LEU A 668 -3.74 5.66 23.94
CA LEU A 668 -3.06 5.53 22.66
C LEU A 668 -3.10 6.81 21.81
N GLU A 669 -4.01 7.75 22.13
CA GLU A 669 -4.27 8.97 21.36
C GLU A 669 -3.02 9.84 21.17
N LYS A 670 -2.17 9.94 22.20
CA LYS A 670 -0.94 10.75 22.18
C LYS A 670 0.14 10.13 21.30
N THR A 671 0.45 8.86 21.54
CA THR A 671 1.50 8.12 20.82
C THR A 671 1.18 8.04 19.32
N MET A 672 -0.07 7.76 18.98
CA MET A 672 -0.51 7.70 17.58
C MET A 672 -0.28 9.02 16.84
N ILE A 673 -0.57 10.16 17.46
CA ILE A 673 -0.38 11.47 16.86
C ILE A 673 1.09 11.85 16.73
N GLN A 674 1.92 11.51 17.73
CA GLN A 674 3.37 11.70 17.64
C GLN A 674 3.95 10.94 16.44
N ASP A 675 3.59 9.67 16.26
CA ASP A 675 4.05 8.84 15.15
C ASP A 675 3.49 9.26 13.80
N SER A 676 2.34 9.95 13.76
CA SER A 676 1.74 10.43 12.51
C SER A 676 2.59 11.46 11.78
N ARG A 677 3.46 12.19 12.51
CA ARG A 677 4.31 13.29 12.00
C ARG A 677 3.53 14.38 11.26
N ILE A 678 2.26 14.57 11.65
CA ILE A 678 1.42 15.65 11.15
C ILE A 678 1.69 16.93 11.94
N LEU A 679 1.76 16.80 13.27
CA LEU A 679 2.10 17.90 14.16
C LEU A 679 3.60 18.14 14.18
N ILE A 680 4.00 19.38 14.40
CA ILE A 680 5.41 19.74 14.55
C ILE A 680 5.84 19.38 15.97
N VAL A 681 6.92 18.61 16.07
CA VAL A 681 7.52 18.18 17.34
C VAL A 681 8.91 18.80 17.48
N ALA A 682 9.32 19.06 18.72
CA ALA A 682 10.67 19.53 19.02
C ALA A 682 11.72 18.43 18.72
N GLU A 683 12.73 18.75 17.91
CA GLU A 683 13.81 17.82 17.54
C GLU A 683 14.78 17.55 18.69
N SER A 684 14.90 18.50 19.63
CA SER A 684 15.82 18.45 20.77
C SER A 684 15.31 19.36 21.90
N ASP A 685 15.98 19.32 23.05
CA ASP A 685 15.65 20.22 24.16
C ASP A 685 16.02 21.66 23.78
N GLY A 686 15.16 22.62 24.09
CA GLY A 686 15.36 23.99 23.64
C GLY A 686 14.47 25.02 24.32
N VAL A 687 14.54 26.26 23.86
CA VAL A 687 13.71 27.38 24.31
C VAL A 687 13.03 28.03 23.11
N VAL A 688 11.73 28.30 23.23
CA VAL A 688 10.96 29.01 22.20
C VAL A 688 11.38 30.48 22.18
N GLU A 689 12.02 30.90 21.10
CA GLU A 689 12.51 32.27 20.93
C GLU A 689 11.44 33.19 20.34
N TYR A 690 10.66 32.67 19.39
CA TYR A 690 9.56 33.37 18.74
C TYR A 690 8.43 32.39 18.39
N VAL A 691 7.19 32.87 18.51
CA VAL A 691 5.99 32.11 18.12
C VAL A 691 4.93 33.09 17.62
N ASP A 692 4.37 32.79 16.46
CA ASP A 692 3.15 33.41 15.96
C ASP A 692 2.25 32.36 15.31
N ALA A 693 1.16 32.80 14.67
CA ALA A 693 0.25 31.87 14.01
C ALA A 693 0.94 31.08 12.88
N ASN A 694 1.89 31.65 12.16
CA ASN A 694 2.47 31.10 10.93
C ASN A 694 3.80 30.38 11.14
N GLU A 695 4.56 30.71 12.18
CA GLU A 695 5.87 30.13 12.43
C GLU A 695 6.23 30.00 13.91
N ILE A 696 7.09 29.01 14.18
CA ILE A 696 7.67 28.76 15.49
C ILE A 696 9.20 28.73 15.33
N VAL A 697 9.90 29.48 16.16
CA VAL A 697 11.37 29.54 16.17
C VAL A 697 11.87 29.04 17.51
N ILE A 698 12.67 27.98 17.48
CA ILE A 698 13.21 27.31 18.67
C ILE A 698 14.73 27.38 18.61
N ARG A 699 15.32 27.75 19.75
CA ARG A 699 16.75 27.66 19.97
C ARG A 699 17.06 26.36 20.71
N TYR A 700 17.71 25.43 20.03
CA TYR A 700 18.04 24.14 20.62
C TYR A 700 19.32 24.20 21.46
N THR A 701 19.33 23.41 22.53
CA THR A 701 20.47 23.25 23.42
C THR A 701 21.35 22.14 22.86
N ARG A 702 22.42 22.50 22.16
CA ARG A 702 23.41 21.54 21.65
C ARG A 702 24.62 21.45 22.59
N SER A 703 25.20 20.27 22.72
CA SER A 703 26.48 20.10 23.43
C SER A 703 27.63 20.76 22.66
N ASP A 704 28.73 21.10 23.34
CA ASP A 704 29.89 21.75 22.70
C ASP A 704 30.49 20.90 21.56
N VAL A 705 30.40 19.57 21.68
CA VAL A 705 30.86 18.62 20.65
C VAL A 705 29.91 18.61 19.45
N GLU A 706 28.60 18.62 19.65
CA GLU A 706 27.63 18.70 18.55
C GLU A 706 27.69 20.04 17.82
N LYS A 707 27.88 21.14 18.56
CA LYS A 707 28.11 22.47 17.96
C LYS A 707 29.37 22.49 17.10
N PHE A 708 30.42 21.82 17.56
CA PHE A 708 31.65 21.71 16.80
C PHE A 708 31.45 20.93 15.49
N ILE A 709 30.67 19.84 15.52
CA ILE A 709 30.50 18.94 14.37
C ILE A 709 29.37 19.37 13.41
N SER A 710 28.40 20.17 13.86
CA SER A 710 27.28 20.67 13.04
C SER A 710 27.67 21.93 12.24
N PHE A 711 27.11 22.07 11.03
CA PHE A 711 27.23 23.30 10.21
C PHE A 711 25.97 24.16 10.23
N ASP A 712 24.91 23.70 10.89
CA ASP A 712 23.66 24.43 11.05
C ASP A 712 23.67 25.33 12.28
N ASP A 713 22.88 26.41 12.24
CA ASP A 713 22.67 27.29 13.39
C ASP A 713 21.96 26.54 14.55
N ASP A 714 22.06 27.09 15.77
CA ASP A 714 21.37 26.59 16.97
C ASP A 714 19.86 26.90 16.91
N VAL A 715 19.47 27.82 16.02
CA VAL A 715 18.09 28.26 15.81
C VAL A 715 17.44 27.48 14.66
N LYS A 716 16.27 26.90 14.91
CA LYS A 716 15.44 26.22 13.91
C LYS A 716 14.10 26.93 13.76
N LYS A 717 13.73 27.20 12.51
CA LYS A 717 12.46 27.81 12.13
C LYS A 717 11.53 26.75 11.54
N TYR A 718 10.29 26.71 12.04
CA TYR A 718 9.21 25.86 11.57
C TYR A 718 8.08 26.71 11.00
N VAL A 719 7.71 26.45 9.74
CA VAL A 719 6.57 27.11 9.08
C VAL A 719 5.32 26.23 9.24
N LEU A 720 4.22 26.83 9.68
CA LEU A 720 2.97 26.15 9.99
C LEU A 720 2.04 26.11 8.77
N PRO A 721 1.49 24.94 8.41
CA PRO A 721 0.50 24.84 7.35
C PRO A 721 -0.83 25.49 7.79
N LYS A 722 -1.31 26.45 7.00
CA LYS A 722 -2.55 27.18 7.21
C LYS A 722 -3.55 26.89 6.13
N TYR A 723 -4.77 26.53 6.53
CA TYR A 723 -5.90 26.27 5.64
C TYR A 723 -5.50 25.50 4.38
N LYS A 724 -4.74 24.41 4.54
CA LYS A 724 -4.28 23.57 3.43
C LYS A 724 -5.35 22.53 3.09
N LYS A 725 -5.61 22.35 1.79
CA LYS A 725 -6.53 21.34 1.27
C LYS A 725 -5.97 19.92 1.43
N THR A 726 -6.84 18.96 1.75
CA THR A 726 -6.55 17.52 1.68
C THR A 726 -7.18 16.85 0.44
N ASN A 727 -6.82 15.60 0.18
CA ASN A 727 -7.43 14.80 -0.89
C ASN A 727 -8.97 14.69 -0.78
N GLN A 728 -9.54 14.67 0.42
CA GLN A 728 -11.00 14.58 0.67
C GLN A 728 -11.65 15.96 0.84
N ASN A 729 -10.98 17.04 0.42
CA ASN A 729 -11.43 18.43 0.55
C ASN A 729 -11.66 18.86 2.00
N THR A 730 -11.05 18.19 2.99
CA THR A 730 -10.99 18.66 4.37
C THR A 730 -9.86 19.69 4.53
N CYS A 731 -9.70 20.24 5.73
CA CYS A 731 -8.77 21.33 6.01
C CYS A 731 -7.70 20.91 7.02
N ILE A 732 -6.42 21.02 6.63
CA ILE A 732 -5.28 21.00 7.54
C ILE A 732 -4.99 22.44 7.95
N ASN A 733 -5.16 22.73 9.24
CA ASN A 733 -4.79 24.01 9.83
C ASN A 733 -4.12 23.73 11.17
N LEU A 734 -2.85 24.11 11.31
CA LEU A 734 -2.09 23.94 12.55
C LEU A 734 -1.91 25.27 13.28
N ILE A 735 -2.02 25.26 14.60
CA ILE A 735 -1.93 26.42 15.49
C ILE A 735 -0.87 26.10 16.57
N PRO A 736 -0.01 27.05 16.96
CA PRO A 736 0.96 26.81 18.02
C PRO A 736 0.28 26.60 19.39
N ILE A 737 0.80 25.67 20.18
CA ILE A 737 0.43 25.45 21.59
C ILE A 737 1.38 26.22 22.52
N VAL A 738 2.65 26.30 22.14
CA VAL A 738 3.73 26.85 22.97
C VAL A 738 3.74 28.37 23.00
N SER A 739 4.30 28.92 24.08
CA SER A 739 4.48 30.37 24.26
C SER A 739 5.95 30.79 24.21
N LYS A 740 6.21 32.06 23.87
CA LYS A 740 7.57 32.62 23.86
C LYS A 740 8.23 32.47 25.25
N GLY A 741 9.45 31.97 25.29
CA GLY A 741 10.23 31.73 26.50
C GLY A 741 9.97 30.38 27.18
N GLU A 742 9.04 29.58 26.67
CA GLU A 742 8.78 28.23 27.16
C GLU A 742 9.95 27.30 26.84
N LYS A 743 10.31 26.43 27.80
CA LYS A 743 11.28 25.36 27.59
C LYS A 743 10.58 24.17 26.97
N VAL A 744 11.14 23.65 25.90
CA VAL A 744 10.61 22.48 25.19
C VAL A 744 11.56 21.30 25.36
N MET A 745 10.99 20.11 25.49
CA MET A 745 11.74 18.86 25.52
C MET A 745 11.71 18.16 24.17
N LYS A 746 12.72 17.35 23.87
CA LYS A 746 12.75 16.50 22.68
C LYS A 746 11.47 15.66 22.58
N GLY A 747 10.82 15.70 21.42
CA GLY A 747 9.57 14.98 21.14
C GLY A 747 8.30 15.66 21.67
N GLN A 748 8.41 16.82 22.33
CA GLN A 748 7.24 17.60 22.73
C GLN A 748 6.52 18.15 21.50
N VAL A 749 5.19 17.97 21.46
CA VAL A 749 4.33 18.52 20.42
C VAL A 749 4.20 20.03 20.58
N LEU A 750 4.45 20.78 19.51
CA LEU A 750 4.50 22.24 19.51
C LEU A 750 3.21 22.88 18.96
N THR A 751 2.43 22.11 18.23
CA THR A 751 1.26 22.58 17.46
C THR A 751 0.05 21.68 17.68
N GLU A 752 -1.15 22.22 17.59
CA GLU A 752 -2.42 21.48 17.52
C GLU A 752 -3.19 21.83 16.25
N GLY A 753 -4.26 21.09 15.97
CA GLY A 753 -5.09 21.27 14.78
C GLY A 753 -5.26 19.98 13.97
N TYR A 754 -6.08 20.03 12.91
CA TYR A 754 -6.43 18.87 12.08
C TYR A 754 -6.91 17.66 12.91
N GLY A 755 -7.87 17.88 13.82
CA GLY A 755 -8.44 16.83 14.67
C GLY A 755 -7.54 16.42 15.83
N THR A 756 -6.82 17.38 16.44
CA THR A 756 -5.99 17.18 17.63
C THR A 756 -6.19 18.30 18.63
N GLU A 757 -6.00 18.02 19.92
CA GLU A 757 -6.02 19.00 21.02
C GLU A 757 -4.86 18.69 21.97
N LYS A 758 -3.98 19.66 22.24
CA LYS A 758 -2.84 19.51 23.18
C LYS A 758 -1.98 18.25 22.96
N GLY A 759 -1.80 17.83 21.71
CA GLY A 759 -1.00 16.66 21.34
C GLY A 759 -1.72 15.31 21.46
N GLU A 760 -3.03 15.30 21.75
CA GLU A 760 -3.87 14.10 21.69
C GLU A 760 -4.77 14.11 20.45
N LEU A 761 -5.14 12.92 19.96
CA LEU A 761 -6.15 12.76 18.93
C LEU A 761 -7.53 13.23 19.42
N ALA A 762 -8.14 14.15 18.67
CA ALA A 762 -9.41 14.79 18.98
C ALA A 762 -10.29 14.87 17.72
N LEU A 763 -10.91 13.75 17.34
CA LEU A 763 -11.79 13.65 16.15
C LEU A 763 -13.18 14.27 16.33
N GLY A 764 -13.61 14.57 17.55
CA GLY A 764 -15.01 14.85 17.90
C GLY A 764 -15.18 15.80 19.07
N ARG A 765 -16.31 15.66 19.76
CA ARG A 765 -16.71 16.48 20.92
C ARG A 765 -17.41 15.63 21.96
N ASN A 766 -17.16 15.95 23.23
CA ASN A 766 -17.89 15.39 24.37
C ASN A 766 -19.24 16.13 24.52
N LEU A 767 -20.37 15.42 24.42
CA LEU A 767 -21.72 16.00 24.51
C LEU A 767 -22.53 15.40 25.65
N LYS A 768 -23.38 16.22 26.29
CA LYS A 768 -24.33 15.71 27.28
C LYS A 768 -25.49 15.00 26.58
N VAL A 769 -25.63 13.70 26.82
CA VAL A 769 -26.61 12.82 26.18
C VAL A 769 -27.65 12.31 27.17
N ALA A 770 -28.89 12.15 26.69
CA ALA A 770 -29.91 11.32 27.35
C ALA A 770 -30.33 10.15 26.47
N PHE A 771 -30.41 8.95 27.05
CA PHE A 771 -30.97 7.76 26.40
C PHE A 771 -32.46 7.65 26.74
N MET A 772 -33.32 8.19 25.87
CA MET A 772 -34.77 8.11 26.02
C MET A 772 -35.48 8.30 24.67
N PRO A 773 -36.68 7.71 24.46
CA PRO A 773 -37.49 8.05 23.28
C PRO A 773 -37.98 9.50 23.37
N TRP A 774 -37.97 10.22 22.25
CA TRP A 774 -38.36 11.63 22.20
C TRP A 774 -39.27 11.97 21.03
N LYS A 775 -40.58 12.02 21.28
CA LYS A 775 -41.62 12.48 20.33
C LYS A 775 -41.53 11.82 18.93
N GLY A 776 -40.95 10.62 18.84
CA GLY A 776 -40.67 9.92 17.57
C GLY A 776 -39.53 10.50 16.73
N TYR A 777 -38.88 11.59 17.15
CA TYR A 777 -37.80 12.21 16.39
C TYR A 777 -36.49 11.42 16.39
N ASN A 778 -36.29 10.54 17.38
CA ASN A 778 -35.20 9.59 17.42
C ASN A 778 -35.65 8.15 17.09
N PHE A 779 -36.66 8.00 16.23
CA PHE A 779 -37.08 6.69 15.73
C PHE A 779 -35.94 5.99 14.96
N GLU A 780 -35.85 4.65 15.10
CA GLU A 780 -34.69 3.86 14.65
C GLU A 780 -33.37 4.45 15.15
N ASP A 781 -32.57 5.00 14.23
CA ASP A 781 -31.24 5.57 14.42
C ASP A 781 -31.22 7.08 14.27
N ALA A 782 -32.39 7.72 14.23
CA ALA A 782 -32.45 9.16 14.16
C ALA A 782 -31.91 9.80 15.44
N ILE A 783 -31.22 10.92 15.28
CA ILE A 783 -30.60 11.69 16.35
C ILE A 783 -31.32 13.03 16.47
N VAL A 784 -31.63 13.42 17.71
CA VAL A 784 -32.14 14.74 18.05
C VAL A 784 -31.04 15.56 18.69
N ILE A 785 -30.84 16.78 18.21
CA ILE A 785 -29.76 17.67 18.65
C ILE A 785 -30.35 19.01 19.12
N SER A 786 -29.77 19.60 20.15
CA SER A 786 -30.07 20.97 20.57
C SER A 786 -29.55 22.00 19.56
N ASP A 787 -30.31 23.07 19.33
CA ASP A 787 -29.91 24.23 18.52
C ASP A 787 -28.63 24.90 19.04
N ARG A 788 -28.34 24.79 20.34
CA ARG A 788 -27.08 25.21 20.97
C ARG A 788 -25.87 24.64 20.24
N VAL A 789 -25.92 23.37 19.85
CA VAL A 789 -24.83 22.67 19.16
C VAL A 789 -24.53 23.34 17.80
N VAL A 790 -25.55 23.87 17.13
CA VAL A 790 -25.44 24.58 15.86
C VAL A 790 -25.02 26.04 16.08
N ARG A 791 -25.60 26.70 17.09
CA ARG A 791 -25.35 28.09 17.45
C ARG A 791 -23.90 28.32 17.88
N ASP A 792 -23.37 27.42 18.71
CA ASP A 792 -22.02 27.50 19.27
C ASP A 792 -20.96 26.91 18.32
N ASP A 793 -21.35 26.55 17.08
CA ASP A 793 -20.50 25.99 16.02
C ASP A 793 -19.76 24.69 16.41
N ILE A 794 -20.32 23.87 17.33
CA ILE A 794 -19.66 22.69 17.91
C ILE A 794 -19.24 21.66 16.86
N PHE A 795 -20.14 21.29 15.93
CA PHE A 795 -19.87 20.34 14.83
C PHE A 795 -19.69 21.04 13.47
N THR A 796 -18.96 22.15 13.48
CA THR A 796 -18.62 22.85 12.25
C THR A 796 -17.29 22.35 11.69
N SER A 797 -17.27 22.04 10.40
CA SER A 797 -16.08 21.65 9.65
C SER A 797 -15.75 22.68 8.56
N ILE A 798 -14.47 22.80 8.21
CA ILE A 798 -14.02 23.61 7.08
C ILE A 798 -13.65 22.67 5.94
N HIS A 799 -14.20 22.94 4.77
CA HIS A 799 -13.90 22.21 3.55
C HIS A 799 -13.24 23.15 2.55
N ILE A 800 -12.20 22.69 1.87
CA ILE A 800 -11.47 23.47 0.88
C ILE A 800 -11.61 22.78 -0.47
N GLU A 801 -12.29 23.45 -1.37
CA GLU A 801 -12.55 22.98 -2.73
C GLU A 801 -11.57 23.68 -3.69
N GLU A 802 -10.98 22.91 -4.61
CA GLU A 802 -10.07 23.42 -5.63
C GLU A 802 -10.81 23.47 -6.96
N HIS A 803 -10.83 24.64 -7.57
CA HIS A 803 -11.41 24.89 -8.88
C HIS A 803 -10.30 25.32 -9.82
N SER A 804 -10.06 24.54 -10.88
CA SER A 804 -9.01 24.81 -11.86
C SER A 804 -9.57 25.00 -13.26
N LEU A 805 -8.98 25.92 -14.02
CA LEU A 805 -9.28 26.12 -15.44
C LEU A 805 -7.99 26.25 -16.23
N GLU A 806 -7.92 25.53 -17.35
CA GLU A 806 -6.74 25.46 -18.21
C GLU A 806 -6.96 26.27 -19.49
N VAL A 807 -5.91 26.97 -19.92
CA VAL A 807 -5.83 27.64 -21.21
C VAL A 807 -5.14 26.73 -22.21
N ARG A 808 -5.84 26.41 -23.31
CA ARG A 808 -5.34 25.52 -24.34
C ARG A 808 -5.17 26.25 -25.67
N ASP A 809 -4.19 25.80 -26.44
CA ASP A 809 -4.06 26.18 -27.84
C ASP A 809 -4.99 25.30 -28.68
N THR A 810 -6.07 25.90 -29.20
CA THR A 810 -7.02 25.18 -30.05
C THR A 810 -6.71 25.40 -31.52
N LYS A 811 -7.21 24.53 -32.40
CA LYS A 811 -7.06 24.73 -33.86
C LYS A 811 -7.63 26.06 -34.37
N ARG A 812 -8.49 26.72 -33.59
CA ARG A 812 -9.16 27.99 -33.95
C ARG A 812 -8.47 29.22 -33.37
N GLY A 813 -7.48 29.02 -32.51
CA GLY A 813 -6.77 30.09 -31.81
C GLY A 813 -6.53 29.76 -30.34
N LEU A 814 -5.76 30.63 -29.71
CA LEU A 814 -5.43 30.57 -28.30
C LEU A 814 -6.66 30.96 -27.46
N GLU A 815 -6.97 30.17 -26.44
CA GLU A 815 -7.93 30.59 -25.41
C GLU A 815 -7.27 31.59 -24.47
N GLU A 816 -8.03 32.51 -23.87
CA GLU A 816 -7.46 33.55 -23.01
C GLU A 816 -8.23 33.65 -21.69
N LEU A 817 -7.52 33.93 -20.60
CA LEU A 817 -8.11 34.31 -19.32
C LEU A 817 -8.20 35.83 -19.26
N THR A 818 -9.41 36.35 -19.10
CA THR A 818 -9.68 37.79 -19.09
C THR A 818 -10.95 38.10 -18.31
N SER A 819 -11.03 39.31 -17.77
CA SER A 819 -12.27 39.86 -17.23
C SER A 819 -13.23 40.38 -18.31
N ASP A 820 -12.77 40.57 -19.55
CA ASP A 820 -13.59 41.06 -20.67
C ASP A 820 -14.37 39.91 -21.34
N ILE A 821 -15.54 39.60 -20.79
CA ILE A 821 -16.36 38.44 -21.20
C ILE A 821 -17.60 38.95 -21.95
N PRO A 822 -17.89 38.45 -23.16
CA PRO A 822 -19.04 38.91 -23.94
C PRO A 822 -20.37 38.54 -23.28
N ASN A 823 -21.35 39.44 -23.36
CA ASN A 823 -22.72 39.27 -22.83
C ASN A 823 -22.80 39.07 -21.31
N VAL A 824 -21.79 39.51 -20.57
CA VAL A 824 -21.77 39.50 -19.09
C VAL A 824 -21.82 40.95 -18.58
N SER A 825 -22.65 41.21 -17.58
CA SER A 825 -22.73 42.54 -16.95
C SER A 825 -21.47 42.86 -16.14
N GLU A 826 -21.06 44.15 -16.10
CA GLU A 826 -19.92 44.62 -15.28
C GLU A 826 -20.05 44.27 -13.78
N GLU A 827 -21.27 44.16 -13.26
CA GLU A 827 -21.49 43.75 -11.87
C GLU A 827 -20.99 42.31 -11.60
N ALA A 828 -21.09 41.42 -12.58
CA ALA A 828 -20.66 40.03 -12.46
C ALA A 828 -19.14 39.85 -12.65
N THR A 829 -18.46 40.81 -13.29
CA THR A 829 -17.00 40.81 -13.48
C THR A 829 -16.26 41.68 -12.46
N LYS A 830 -16.98 42.40 -11.60
CA LYS A 830 -16.43 43.32 -10.59
C LYS A 830 -15.34 42.73 -9.69
N ASP A 831 -15.50 41.46 -9.30
CA ASP A 831 -14.56 40.79 -8.40
C ASP A 831 -13.40 40.08 -9.14
N LEU A 832 -13.36 40.13 -10.48
CA LEU A 832 -12.27 39.57 -11.31
C LEU A 832 -11.13 40.58 -11.46
N ASP A 833 -9.89 40.07 -11.51
CA ASP A 833 -8.72 40.87 -11.86
C ASP A 833 -8.49 40.92 -13.38
N GLU A 834 -7.41 41.60 -13.80
CA GLU A 834 -7.02 41.75 -15.21
C GLU A 834 -6.78 40.40 -15.92
N HIS A 835 -6.45 39.35 -15.17
CA HIS A 835 -6.26 37.98 -15.66
C HIS A 835 -7.53 37.14 -15.56
N GLY A 836 -8.69 37.75 -15.30
CA GLY A 836 -9.97 37.06 -15.16
C GLY A 836 -10.08 36.18 -13.92
N LEU A 837 -9.24 36.36 -12.89
CA LEU A 837 -9.27 35.58 -11.65
C LEU A 837 -9.98 36.35 -10.56
N ILE A 838 -10.89 35.69 -9.85
CA ILE A 838 -11.57 36.30 -8.71
C ILE A 838 -10.59 36.76 -7.62
N ARG A 839 -10.92 37.82 -6.89
CA ARG A 839 -10.10 38.33 -5.78
C ARG A 839 -10.16 37.45 -4.53
N ILE A 840 -9.04 37.40 -3.81
CA ILE A 840 -8.97 36.74 -2.49
C ILE A 840 -9.87 37.48 -1.50
N GLY A 841 -10.61 36.72 -0.67
CA GLY A 841 -11.60 37.25 0.27
C GLY A 841 -12.97 37.56 -0.31
N ALA A 842 -13.20 37.32 -1.61
CA ALA A 842 -14.53 37.42 -2.19
C ALA A 842 -15.47 36.35 -1.61
N HIS A 843 -16.71 36.75 -1.32
CA HIS A 843 -17.78 35.84 -0.89
C HIS A 843 -18.55 35.36 -2.13
N ILE A 844 -18.49 34.06 -2.38
CA ILE A 844 -19.06 33.45 -3.58
C ILE A 844 -20.50 33.04 -3.35
N LYS A 845 -21.35 33.39 -4.31
CA LYS A 845 -22.71 32.90 -4.45
C LYS A 845 -22.84 32.02 -5.70
N PRO A 846 -23.84 31.14 -5.74
CA PRO A 846 -24.15 30.38 -6.95
C PRO A 846 -24.33 31.28 -8.17
N GLY A 847 -23.65 30.96 -9.27
CA GLY A 847 -23.69 31.72 -10.52
C GLY A 847 -22.54 32.71 -10.72
N ASP A 848 -21.81 33.09 -9.66
CA ASP A 848 -20.67 34.00 -9.76
C ASP A 848 -19.53 33.41 -10.61
N ILE A 849 -18.79 34.27 -11.32
CA ILE A 849 -17.66 33.84 -12.16
C ILE A 849 -16.42 33.71 -11.28
N LEU A 850 -15.84 32.51 -11.23
CA LEU A 850 -14.60 32.25 -10.51
C LEU A 850 -13.38 32.54 -11.39
N ILE A 851 -13.40 32.03 -12.62
CA ILE A 851 -12.33 32.20 -13.61
C ILE A 851 -12.98 32.61 -14.94
N GLY A 852 -12.71 33.83 -15.38
CA GLY A 852 -13.08 34.36 -16.68
C GLY A 852 -12.24 33.74 -17.78
N LYS A 853 -12.89 33.11 -18.76
CA LYS A 853 -12.23 32.48 -19.92
C LYS A 853 -13.02 32.69 -21.19
N ILE A 854 -12.33 33.05 -22.25
CA ILE A 854 -12.88 33.18 -23.59
C ILE A 854 -12.26 32.16 -24.54
N THR A 855 -13.10 31.57 -25.40
CA THR A 855 -12.66 30.64 -26.45
C THR A 855 -13.04 31.19 -27.82
N PRO A 856 -12.13 31.18 -28.82
CA PRO A 856 -12.44 31.59 -30.18
C PRO A 856 -13.60 30.78 -30.79
N LYS A 857 -14.61 31.47 -31.28
CA LYS A 857 -15.80 30.87 -31.92
C LYS A 857 -15.61 30.89 -33.45
N GLY A 858 -16.04 29.84 -34.12
CA GLY A 858 -16.11 29.84 -35.59
C GLY A 858 -17.38 30.56 -36.07
N GLU A 859 -17.33 31.17 -37.26
CA GLU A 859 -18.52 31.75 -37.89
C GLU A 859 -19.57 30.66 -38.13
N SER A 860 -20.73 30.80 -37.50
CA SER A 860 -21.90 29.96 -37.71
C SER A 860 -22.98 30.80 -38.38
N ASP A 861 -23.57 30.32 -39.47
CA ASP A 861 -24.69 30.98 -40.12
C ASP A 861 -25.89 31.09 -39.16
N PRO A 862 -26.28 32.31 -38.74
CA PRO A 862 -27.45 32.48 -37.87
C PRO A 862 -28.74 32.18 -38.65
N SER A 863 -29.78 31.74 -37.94
CA SER A 863 -31.11 31.55 -38.54
C SER A 863 -31.68 32.87 -39.07
N PRO A 864 -32.68 32.88 -39.97
CA PRO A 864 -33.31 34.11 -40.44
C PRO A 864 -33.82 35.01 -39.30
N GLU A 865 -34.36 34.40 -38.24
CA GLU A 865 -34.85 35.09 -37.03
C GLU A 865 -33.69 35.73 -36.25
N GLU A 866 -32.59 35.01 -36.03
CA GLU A 866 -31.39 35.55 -35.40
C GLU A 866 -30.74 36.65 -36.24
N LYS A 867 -30.73 36.50 -37.58
CA LYS A 867 -30.24 37.52 -38.52
C LYS A 867 -31.08 38.79 -38.42
N LEU A 868 -32.40 38.67 -38.35
CA LEU A 868 -33.30 39.79 -38.17
C LEU A 868 -33.09 40.47 -36.81
N LEU A 869 -32.99 39.70 -35.72
CA LEU A 869 -32.71 40.24 -34.38
C LEU A 869 -31.40 41.02 -34.34
N ARG A 870 -30.32 40.48 -34.92
CA ARG A 870 -29.03 41.19 -35.01
C ARG A 870 -29.11 42.45 -35.85
N ALA A 871 -29.87 42.43 -36.94
CA ALA A 871 -30.10 43.62 -37.77
C ALA A 871 -30.89 44.71 -37.02
N ILE A 872 -31.84 44.33 -36.15
CA ILE A 872 -32.63 45.26 -35.33
C ILE A 872 -31.79 45.86 -34.19
N PHE A 873 -31.05 45.03 -33.45
CA PHE A 873 -30.33 45.46 -32.25
C PHE A 873 -28.89 45.95 -32.51
N GLY A 874 -28.35 45.73 -33.72
CA GLY A 874 -27.00 46.15 -34.08
C GLY A 874 -25.89 45.34 -33.40
N ASP A 875 -26.22 44.24 -32.73
CA ASP A 875 -25.25 43.37 -32.07
C ASP A 875 -24.33 42.71 -33.09
N LYS A 876 -23.04 43.03 -33.01
CA LYS A 876 -22.00 42.30 -33.74
C LYS A 876 -21.90 40.89 -33.16
N ALA A 877 -21.73 39.90 -34.03
CA ALA A 877 -21.40 38.55 -33.57
C ALA A 877 -20.08 38.61 -32.80
N GLY A 878 -20.08 38.20 -31.53
CA GLY A 878 -18.83 38.03 -30.80
C GLY A 878 -18.01 36.92 -31.45
N ASP A 879 -16.76 37.22 -31.81
CA ASP A 879 -15.79 36.24 -32.35
C ASP A 879 -15.33 35.24 -31.28
N VAL A 880 -15.77 35.44 -30.03
CA VAL A 880 -15.40 34.65 -28.85
C VAL A 880 -16.64 34.20 -28.09
N LYS A 881 -16.54 33.05 -27.42
CA LYS A 881 -17.57 32.46 -26.57
C LYS A 881 -17.10 32.47 -25.11
N ASP A 882 -18.03 32.77 -24.19
CA ASP A 882 -17.84 32.56 -22.75
C ASP A 882 -17.64 31.06 -22.44
N ALA A 883 -16.45 30.73 -21.95
CA ALA A 883 -16.05 29.41 -21.45
C ALA A 883 -15.60 29.49 -19.98
N SER A 884 -16.06 30.52 -19.26
CA SER A 884 -15.68 30.83 -17.89
C SER A 884 -16.19 29.77 -16.91
N LEU A 885 -15.43 29.58 -15.82
CA LEU A 885 -15.81 28.72 -14.72
C LEU A 885 -16.72 29.47 -13.75
N LYS A 886 -17.98 29.03 -13.63
CA LYS A 886 -18.98 29.62 -12.73
C LYS A 886 -19.21 28.77 -11.49
N ALA A 887 -19.56 29.42 -10.39
CA ALA A 887 -19.92 28.78 -9.14
C ALA A 887 -21.20 27.94 -9.31
N GLY A 888 -21.15 26.67 -8.91
CA GLY A 888 -22.30 25.77 -9.02
C GLY A 888 -23.46 26.13 -8.07
N PRO A 889 -24.66 25.55 -8.25
CA PRO A 889 -25.85 25.86 -7.47
C PRO A 889 -25.72 25.72 -5.94
N SER A 890 -24.85 24.81 -5.49
CA SER A 890 -24.59 24.53 -4.07
C SER A 890 -23.29 25.13 -3.56
N LEU A 891 -22.58 25.90 -4.39
CA LEU A 891 -21.28 26.45 -4.04
C LEU A 891 -21.48 27.78 -3.30
N ASP A 892 -21.09 27.78 -2.03
CA ASP A 892 -21.04 28.96 -1.18
C ASP A 892 -19.72 28.92 -0.38
N GLY A 893 -19.05 30.06 -0.24
CA GLY A 893 -17.78 30.10 0.49
C GLY A 893 -16.98 31.38 0.27
N VAL A 894 -15.75 31.36 0.75
CA VAL A 894 -14.81 32.48 0.65
C VAL A 894 -13.58 32.02 -0.11
N VAL A 895 -13.12 32.83 -1.05
CA VAL A 895 -11.85 32.58 -1.76
C VAL A 895 -10.69 32.80 -0.79
N VAL A 896 -9.93 31.73 -0.51
CA VAL A 896 -8.79 31.78 0.41
C VAL A 896 -7.50 32.08 -0.33
N ASP A 897 -7.34 31.49 -1.50
CA ASP A 897 -6.09 31.59 -2.27
C ASP A 897 -6.35 31.42 -3.78
N LYS A 898 -5.44 31.96 -4.60
CA LYS A 898 -5.46 31.81 -6.06
C LYS A 898 -4.05 31.74 -6.62
N ASN A 899 -3.84 30.79 -7.53
CA ASN A 899 -2.57 30.57 -8.18
C ASN A 899 -2.74 30.60 -9.71
N LEU A 900 -1.82 31.30 -10.38
CA LEU A 900 -1.72 31.34 -11.84
C LEU A 900 -0.36 30.77 -12.25
N PHE A 901 -0.37 29.63 -12.93
CA PHE A 901 0.81 29.01 -13.50
C PHE A 901 0.86 29.33 -14.99
N SER A 902 1.99 29.82 -15.48
CA SER A 902 2.16 30.14 -16.90
C SER A 902 3.48 29.57 -17.42
N ARG A 903 3.43 29.04 -18.64
CA ARG A 903 4.63 28.61 -19.35
C ARG A 903 5.23 29.82 -20.07
N PRO A 904 6.45 30.27 -19.73
CA PRO A 904 7.03 31.44 -20.38
C PRO A 904 7.27 31.18 -21.88
N VAL A 905 6.67 32.01 -22.72
CA VAL A 905 6.97 32.05 -24.16
C VAL A 905 8.35 32.68 -24.34
N LYS A 906 9.31 31.92 -24.87
CA LYS A 906 10.73 32.32 -24.94
C LYS A 906 10.98 33.34 -26.06
N ASP A 907 10.67 34.59 -25.81
CA ASP A 907 11.04 35.71 -26.68
C ASP A 907 12.51 36.14 -26.54
N ARG A 908 13.03 36.80 -27.56
CA ARG A 908 14.44 37.27 -27.59
C ARG A 908 14.73 38.33 -26.51
N ARG A 909 13.70 39.07 -26.06
CA ARG A 909 13.78 40.06 -24.97
C ARG A 909 13.85 39.42 -23.58
N SER A 910 13.06 38.39 -23.30
CA SER A 910 13.05 37.73 -21.98
C SER A 910 14.38 37.04 -21.68
N LYS A 911 14.98 36.37 -22.68
CA LYS A 911 16.32 35.75 -22.54
C LYS A 911 17.43 36.72 -22.15
N VAL A 912 17.34 37.99 -22.56
CA VAL A 912 18.34 39.01 -22.23
C VAL A 912 18.18 39.47 -20.77
N ALA A 913 16.96 39.46 -20.24
CA ALA A 913 16.67 39.80 -18.84
C ALA A 913 17.02 38.66 -17.85
N GLU A 914 16.92 37.40 -18.27
CA GLU A 914 17.23 36.22 -17.43
C GLU A 914 18.73 36.11 -17.10
N LYS A 915 19.61 36.37 -18.07
CA LYS A 915 21.07 36.16 -17.94
C LYS A 915 21.70 36.84 -16.71
N PRO A 916 21.48 38.14 -16.43
CA PRO A 916 22.04 38.78 -15.22
C PRO A 916 21.48 38.21 -13.91
N MET A 917 20.25 37.67 -13.90
CA MET A 917 19.71 37.00 -12.70
C MET A 917 20.43 35.67 -12.44
N LEU A 918 20.72 34.91 -13.50
CA LEU A 918 21.47 33.65 -13.38
C LEU A 918 22.91 33.87 -12.92
N ASP A 919 23.58 34.88 -13.46
CA ASP A 919 24.96 35.21 -13.08
C ASP A 919 25.04 35.63 -11.59
N LYS A 920 24.02 36.35 -11.08
CA LYS A 920 23.92 36.72 -9.67
C LYS A 920 23.84 35.49 -8.74
N ILE A 921 23.00 34.51 -9.11
CA ILE A 921 22.83 33.25 -8.36
C ILE A 921 24.14 32.44 -8.33
N ASP A 922 24.87 32.39 -9.45
CA ASP A 922 26.16 31.67 -9.51
C ASP A 922 27.23 32.33 -8.61
N VAL A 923 27.22 33.66 -8.48
CA VAL A 923 28.11 34.40 -7.57
C VAL A 923 27.75 34.15 -6.10
N GLU A 924 26.46 34.17 -5.76
CA GLU A 924 25.97 33.89 -4.40
C GLU A 924 26.30 32.46 -3.97
N LEU A 925 26.06 31.48 -4.85
CA LEU A 925 26.42 30.08 -4.61
C LEU A 925 27.92 29.90 -4.32
N LYS A 926 28.80 30.48 -5.16
CA LYS A 926 30.26 30.38 -4.95
C LYS A 926 30.68 30.94 -3.60
N LYS A 927 30.14 32.12 -3.25
CA LYS A 927 30.44 32.77 -1.97
C LYS A 927 30.03 31.91 -0.79
N GLU A 928 28.82 31.34 -0.80
CA GLU A 928 28.32 30.52 0.31
C GLU A 928 29.09 29.20 0.44
N LEU A 929 29.46 28.57 -0.68
CA LEU A 929 30.30 27.36 -0.67
C LEU A 929 31.73 27.64 -0.16
N GLU A 930 32.33 28.77 -0.52
CA GLU A 930 33.63 29.19 0.00
C GLU A 930 33.60 29.45 1.52
N GLU A 931 32.55 30.11 2.01
CA GLU A 931 32.32 30.32 3.45
C GLU A 931 32.15 28.98 4.20
N LEU A 932 31.41 28.04 3.62
CA LEU A 932 31.20 26.71 4.19
C LEU A 932 32.50 25.90 4.23
N ASN A 933 33.28 25.94 3.15
CA ASN A 933 34.57 25.25 3.06
C ASN A 933 35.59 25.84 4.05
N THR A 934 35.62 27.17 4.20
CA THR A 934 36.48 27.83 5.19
C THR A 934 36.14 27.38 6.62
N LYS A 935 34.85 27.34 6.99
CA LYS A 935 34.40 26.81 8.29
C LYS A 935 34.80 25.35 8.51
N LEU A 936 34.73 24.51 7.46
CA LEU A 936 35.17 23.12 7.53
C LEU A 936 36.66 23.02 7.82
N VAL A 937 37.47 23.74 7.06
CA VAL A 937 38.94 23.72 7.17
C VAL A 937 39.37 24.15 8.57
N ASP A 938 38.76 25.20 9.13
CA ASP A 938 39.06 25.68 10.48
C ASP A 938 38.75 24.59 11.54
N LYS A 939 37.59 23.94 11.42
CA LYS A 939 37.19 22.84 12.31
C LYS A 939 38.09 21.62 12.19
N ILE A 940 38.42 21.20 10.96
CA ILE A 940 39.35 20.08 10.74
C ILE A 940 40.72 20.44 11.32
N PHE A 941 41.22 21.64 11.06
CA PHE A 941 42.52 22.09 11.54
C PHE A 941 42.60 22.00 13.07
N ILE A 942 41.58 22.42 13.81
CA ILE A 942 41.51 22.24 15.28
C ILE A 942 41.69 20.76 15.70
N LEU A 943 41.09 19.82 14.96
CA LEU A 943 41.20 18.38 15.28
C LEU A 943 42.59 17.81 14.98
N VAL A 944 43.21 18.23 13.87
CA VAL A 944 44.48 17.67 13.35
C VAL A 944 45.74 18.49 13.69
N ASN A 945 45.58 19.67 14.31
CA ASN A 945 46.69 20.55 14.66
C ASN A 945 47.75 19.82 15.51
N GLY A 946 49.02 19.92 15.11
CA GLY A 946 50.15 19.28 15.79
C GLY A 946 50.31 17.78 15.56
N LYS A 947 49.47 17.13 14.74
CA LYS A 947 49.56 15.68 14.42
C LYS A 947 50.20 15.43 13.05
N THR A 948 50.79 14.24 12.89
CA THR A 948 51.35 13.74 11.62
C THR A 948 50.33 12.88 10.88
N SER A 949 50.17 13.14 9.58
CA SER A 949 49.31 12.36 8.67
C SER A 949 49.73 10.89 8.62
N GLN A 950 48.76 9.98 8.61
CA GLN A 950 48.97 8.56 8.34
C GLN A 950 48.84 8.19 6.84
N GLY A 951 48.69 9.20 5.97
CA GLY A 951 48.42 9.04 4.54
C GLY A 951 46.95 9.33 4.25
N VAL A 952 46.62 10.55 3.81
CA VAL A 952 45.27 10.90 3.34
C VAL A 952 45.21 10.55 1.86
N LYS A 953 44.25 9.72 1.46
CA LYS A 953 44.09 9.23 0.09
C LYS A 953 42.78 9.69 -0.53
N ASP A 954 42.75 9.82 -1.85
CA ASP A 954 41.51 9.88 -2.63
C ASP A 954 40.85 8.48 -2.66
N ASN A 955 39.56 8.42 -3.01
CA ASN A 955 38.80 7.20 -3.31
C ASN A 955 39.47 6.32 -4.39
N LEU A 956 40.32 6.89 -5.24
CA LEU A 956 41.16 6.19 -6.22
C LEU A 956 42.52 5.73 -5.66
N ASN A 957 42.71 5.73 -4.34
CA ASN A 957 43.96 5.36 -3.65
C ASN A 957 45.19 6.24 -3.95
N VAL A 958 45.00 7.42 -4.54
CA VAL A 958 46.05 8.43 -4.76
C VAL A 958 46.34 9.18 -3.45
N ASP A 959 47.61 9.31 -3.07
CA ASP A 959 48.02 10.04 -1.85
C ASP A 959 47.84 11.56 -2.03
N LEU A 960 46.92 12.16 -1.25
CA LEU A 960 46.68 13.61 -1.17
C LEU A 960 47.60 14.28 -0.14
N ILE A 961 47.79 13.64 1.02
CA ILE A 961 48.77 14.05 2.04
C ILE A 961 49.64 12.85 2.40
N PRO A 962 50.95 12.87 2.09
CA PRO A 962 51.85 11.76 2.38
C PRO A 962 51.90 11.37 3.87
N LYS A 963 52.23 10.11 4.14
CA LYS A 963 52.44 9.63 5.50
C LYS A 963 53.66 10.32 6.14
N GLY A 964 53.48 10.87 7.33
CA GLY A 964 54.55 11.52 8.11
C GLY A 964 54.60 13.05 8.02
N THR A 965 53.86 13.69 7.12
CA THR A 965 53.79 15.16 7.05
C THR A 965 52.84 15.73 8.12
N LYS A 966 53.17 16.89 8.70
CA LYS A 966 52.25 17.62 9.59
C LYS A 966 51.17 18.31 8.76
N PHE A 967 49.93 18.31 9.25
CA PHE A 967 48.82 19.01 8.58
C PHE A 967 49.03 20.54 8.64
N THR A 968 48.84 21.22 7.51
CA THR A 968 48.86 22.68 7.40
C THR A 968 47.53 23.19 6.84
N LEU A 969 47.13 24.42 7.18
CA LEU A 969 45.89 25.04 6.68
C LEU A 969 45.83 25.07 5.14
N LYS A 970 46.95 25.39 4.48
CA LYS A 970 47.05 25.44 3.03
C LYS A 970 46.80 24.06 2.37
N GLN A 971 47.40 23.00 2.93
CA GLN A 971 47.18 21.63 2.45
C GLN A 971 45.74 21.16 2.64
N LEU A 972 45.03 21.63 3.68
CA LEU A 972 43.63 21.28 3.90
C LEU A 972 42.70 22.02 2.94
N GLN A 973 42.99 23.27 2.59
CA GLN A 973 42.22 24.04 1.60
C GLN A 973 42.27 23.43 0.18
N ASP A 974 43.41 22.86 -0.21
CA ASP A 974 43.62 22.29 -1.54
C ASP A 974 42.94 20.90 -1.72
N ILE A 975 42.38 20.32 -0.66
CA ILE A 975 41.73 19.01 -0.71
C ILE A 975 40.30 19.13 -1.24
N ASN A 976 39.98 18.33 -2.27
CA ASN A 976 38.59 18.16 -2.70
C ASN A 976 37.86 17.13 -1.83
N TYR A 977 37.23 17.61 -0.76
CA TYR A 977 36.50 16.79 0.23
C TYR A 977 35.37 15.90 -0.34
N LEU A 978 34.93 16.09 -1.59
CA LEU A 978 33.94 15.23 -2.25
C LEU A 978 34.47 13.82 -2.55
N ASN A 979 35.78 13.68 -2.78
CA ASN A 979 36.40 12.42 -3.26
C ASN A 979 37.45 11.85 -2.28
N VAL A 980 37.46 12.26 -1.01
CA VAL A 980 38.51 11.85 -0.06
C VAL A 980 38.12 10.61 0.73
N ASN A 981 39.09 9.70 0.92
CA ASN A 981 38.96 8.60 1.85
C ASN A 981 39.07 9.10 3.30
N LEU A 982 38.05 8.84 4.12
CA LEU A 982 37.93 9.35 5.49
C LEU A 982 38.57 8.43 6.55
N ASN A 983 39.15 7.30 6.15
CA ASN A 983 39.72 6.34 7.09
C ASN A 983 41.20 6.64 7.39
N LYS A 984 41.57 6.57 8.67
CA LYS A 984 42.96 6.62 9.17
C LYS A 984 43.74 7.91 8.83
N TRP A 985 43.20 9.09 9.10
CA TRP A 985 43.94 10.36 8.96
C TRP A 985 45.00 10.56 10.04
N THR A 986 44.67 10.15 11.27
CA THR A 986 45.53 10.26 12.45
C THR A 986 45.70 8.90 13.15
N THR A 987 46.57 8.83 14.16
CA THR A 987 46.74 7.64 15.00
C THR A 987 45.60 7.42 16.01
N ASP A 988 44.73 8.40 16.21
CA ASP A 988 43.67 8.38 17.23
C ASP A 988 42.31 7.96 16.60
N LYS A 989 41.74 6.86 17.11
CA LYS A 989 40.47 6.31 16.61
C LYS A 989 39.29 7.26 16.83
N LYS A 990 39.19 7.93 18.00
CA LYS A 990 38.08 8.84 18.32
C LYS A 990 38.09 10.09 17.43
N LYS A 991 39.28 10.64 17.19
CA LYS A 991 39.43 11.80 16.29
C LYS A 991 39.11 11.44 14.84
N ASN A 992 39.53 10.27 14.37
CA ASN A 992 39.19 9.81 13.02
C ASN A 992 37.67 9.63 12.85
N GLU A 993 36.97 9.09 13.87
CA GLU A 993 35.50 9.03 13.85
C GLU A 993 34.86 10.43 13.84
N THR A 994 35.41 11.38 14.61
CA THR A 994 34.93 12.77 14.63
C THR A 994 35.16 13.47 13.29
N ILE A 995 36.35 13.32 12.68
CA ILE A 995 36.67 13.86 11.34
C ILE A 995 35.71 13.28 10.30
N LYS A 996 35.45 11.97 10.36
CA LYS A 996 34.52 11.30 9.45
C LYS A 996 33.10 11.87 9.57
N LEU A 997 32.60 12.08 10.79
CA LEU A 997 31.27 12.64 11.03
C LEU A 997 31.19 14.12 10.62
N LEU A 998 32.26 14.88 10.85
CA LEU A 998 32.38 16.29 10.49
C LEU A 998 32.40 16.50 8.96
N VAL A 999 33.21 15.73 8.23
CA VAL A 999 33.20 15.77 6.76
C VAL A 999 31.87 15.27 6.21
N HIS A 1000 31.26 14.24 6.81
CA HIS A 1000 29.93 13.78 6.40
C HIS A 1000 28.87 14.89 6.53
N ASN A 1001 28.81 15.58 7.66
CA ASN A 1001 27.87 16.70 7.86
C ASN A 1001 28.12 17.85 6.88
N TYR A 1002 29.39 18.15 6.59
CA TYR A 1002 29.75 19.11 5.54
C TYR A 1002 29.26 18.67 4.16
N LEU A 1003 29.49 17.42 3.77
CA LEU A 1003 29.05 16.90 2.47
C LEU A 1003 27.53 16.97 2.32
N THR A 1004 26.79 16.68 3.39
CA THR A 1004 25.34 16.83 3.43
C THR A 1004 24.93 18.29 3.25
N LYS A 1005 25.56 19.22 3.97
CA LYS A 1005 25.26 20.66 3.86
C LYS A 1005 25.65 21.25 2.51
N PHE A 1006 26.80 20.87 1.99
CA PHE A 1006 27.30 21.27 0.67
C PHE A 1006 26.29 20.91 -0.42
N LYS A 1007 25.79 19.67 -0.41
CA LYS A 1007 24.78 19.21 -1.36
C LYS A 1007 23.43 19.92 -1.19
N GLU A 1008 23.04 20.23 0.04
CA GLU A 1008 21.82 21.00 0.32
C GLU A 1008 21.89 22.40 -0.28
N VAL A 1009 22.97 23.14 -0.03
CA VAL A 1009 23.20 24.48 -0.57
C VAL A 1009 23.24 24.45 -2.09
N GLU A 1010 24.02 23.54 -2.68
CA GLU A 1010 24.10 23.38 -4.14
C GLU A 1010 22.72 23.13 -4.76
N ALA A 1011 21.88 22.30 -4.12
CA ALA A 1011 20.55 21.98 -4.59
C ALA A 1011 19.61 23.20 -4.62
N ILE A 1012 19.65 24.04 -3.58
CA ILE A 1012 18.80 25.24 -3.46
C ILE A 1012 19.09 26.21 -4.61
N TYR A 1013 20.35 26.57 -4.84
CA TYR A 1013 20.72 27.51 -5.90
C TYR A 1013 20.50 26.91 -7.29
N ARG A 1014 20.77 25.61 -7.48
CA ARG A 1014 20.50 24.91 -8.75
C ARG A 1014 19.02 24.95 -9.10
N ARG A 1015 18.14 24.85 -8.09
CA ARG A 1015 16.69 24.95 -8.26
C ARG A 1015 16.24 26.36 -8.59
N GLN A 1016 16.77 27.38 -7.92
CA GLN A 1016 16.49 28.79 -8.26
C GLN A 1016 16.88 29.10 -9.71
N LYS A 1017 18.09 28.68 -10.12
CA LYS A 1017 18.57 28.80 -11.50
C LYS A 1017 17.64 28.12 -12.50
N TYR A 1018 17.11 26.96 -12.15
CA TYR A 1018 16.20 26.21 -13.00
C TYR A 1018 14.83 26.89 -13.15
N ASN A 1019 14.23 27.33 -12.03
CA ASN A 1019 12.94 28.01 -12.02
C ASN A 1019 12.95 29.25 -12.93
N ILE A 1020 14.05 30.00 -12.94
CA ILE A 1020 14.22 31.18 -13.82
C ILE A 1020 14.39 30.78 -15.29
N SER A 1021 15.15 29.72 -15.60
CA SER A 1021 15.49 29.36 -16.98
C SER A 1021 14.36 28.67 -17.76
N ILE A 1022 13.50 27.93 -17.07
CA ILE A 1022 12.51 27.04 -17.69
C ILE A 1022 11.07 27.44 -17.36
N GLY A 1023 10.85 28.19 -16.29
CA GLY A 1023 9.52 28.56 -15.81
C GLY A 1023 8.73 27.38 -15.27
N ASP A 1024 7.41 27.53 -15.18
CA ASP A 1024 6.54 26.48 -14.66
C ASP A 1024 6.32 25.36 -15.69
N GLU A 1025 6.37 24.13 -15.19
CA GLU A 1025 6.21 22.92 -15.99
C GLU A 1025 4.73 22.55 -16.05
N LEU A 1026 4.10 22.81 -17.19
CA LEU A 1026 2.69 22.48 -17.46
C LEU A 1026 2.56 21.31 -18.46
N PRO A 1027 1.46 20.54 -18.42
CA PRO A 1027 1.19 19.49 -19.40
C PRO A 1027 1.21 20.01 -20.85
N THR A 1028 1.56 19.13 -21.80
CA THR A 1028 1.68 19.50 -23.22
C THR A 1028 0.34 19.99 -23.79
N GLY A 1029 0.34 21.19 -24.39
CA GLY A 1029 -0.85 21.83 -24.96
C GLY A 1029 -1.56 22.80 -24.02
N ILE A 1030 -1.16 22.86 -22.75
CA ILE A 1030 -1.60 23.86 -21.78
C ILE A 1030 -0.54 24.97 -21.70
N ILE A 1031 -0.99 26.21 -21.84
CA ILE A 1031 -0.11 27.39 -21.78
C ILE A 1031 -0.20 28.06 -20.41
N GLU A 1032 -1.42 28.20 -19.89
CA GLU A 1032 -1.68 28.72 -18.56
C GLU A 1032 -2.66 27.82 -17.80
N MET A 1033 -2.51 27.78 -16.48
CA MET A 1033 -3.41 27.07 -15.58
C MET A 1033 -3.72 27.97 -14.38
N ALA A 1034 -4.99 28.26 -14.22
CA ALA A 1034 -5.52 28.99 -13.08
C ALA A 1034 -6.10 28.02 -12.06
N LYS A 1035 -5.81 28.24 -10.77
CA LYS A 1035 -6.38 27.51 -9.64
C LYS A 1035 -6.93 28.47 -8.60
N ILE A 1036 -8.12 28.19 -8.10
CA ILE A 1036 -8.77 28.93 -7.02
C ILE A 1036 -9.13 27.96 -5.91
N TYR A 1037 -8.81 28.36 -4.68
CA TYR A 1037 -9.14 27.62 -3.48
C TYR A 1037 -10.27 28.32 -2.73
N LEU A 1038 -11.41 27.64 -2.61
CA LEU A 1038 -12.58 28.13 -1.90
C LEU A 1038 -12.71 27.40 -0.57
N ALA A 1039 -12.77 28.14 0.54
CA ALA A 1039 -13.14 27.59 1.83
C ALA A 1039 -14.64 27.72 2.09
N ARG A 1040 -15.24 26.59 2.44
CA ARG A 1040 -16.63 26.45 2.81
C ARG A 1040 -16.75 26.03 4.27
N LYS A 1041 -17.48 26.81 5.06
CA LYS A 1041 -17.78 26.50 6.46
C LYS A 1041 -19.08 25.69 6.52
N ARG A 1042 -18.99 24.41 6.84
CA ARG A 1042 -20.14 23.49 6.87
C ARG A 1042 -20.58 23.22 8.30
N LYS A 1043 -21.67 23.87 8.72
CA LYS A 1043 -22.36 23.59 9.99
C LYS A 1043 -23.13 22.27 9.90
N ILE A 1044 -23.50 21.71 11.05
CA ILE A 1044 -24.34 20.52 11.10
C ILE A 1044 -25.79 20.85 10.69
N LYS A 1045 -26.40 19.99 9.89
CA LYS A 1045 -27.77 20.15 9.37
C LYS A 1045 -28.59 18.86 9.55
N VAL A 1046 -29.91 18.99 9.41
CA VAL A 1046 -30.81 17.83 9.29
C VAL A 1046 -30.42 17.02 8.05
N GLY A 1047 -30.29 15.69 8.21
CA GLY A 1047 -29.80 14.78 7.18
C GLY A 1047 -28.30 14.45 7.26
N ASP A 1048 -27.51 15.20 8.04
CA ASP A 1048 -26.11 14.85 8.27
C ASP A 1048 -25.98 13.60 9.13
N LYS A 1049 -24.90 12.84 8.92
CA LYS A 1049 -24.63 11.61 9.65
C LYS A 1049 -23.64 11.85 10.80
N MET A 1050 -24.00 11.38 11.98
CA MET A 1050 -23.15 11.34 13.16
C MET A 1050 -22.92 9.90 13.63
N ALA A 1051 -21.87 9.69 14.41
CA ALA A 1051 -21.63 8.42 15.06
C ALA A 1051 -20.86 8.59 16.38
N GLY A 1052 -21.00 7.63 17.29
CA GLY A 1052 -20.04 7.42 18.38
C GLY A 1052 -18.96 6.40 17.99
N ARG A 1053 -18.05 6.10 18.94
CA ARG A 1053 -16.95 5.15 18.72
C ARG A 1053 -17.40 3.68 18.77
N HIS A 1054 -18.58 3.42 19.33
CA HIS A 1054 -19.14 2.08 19.59
C HIS A 1054 -20.04 1.57 18.45
N GLY A 1055 -19.83 2.04 17.22
CA GLY A 1055 -20.63 1.66 16.05
C GLY A 1055 -22.09 2.14 16.06
N ASN A 1056 -22.45 3.03 16.99
CA ASN A 1056 -23.73 3.71 17.04
C ASN A 1056 -23.76 4.86 16.01
N LYS A 1057 -24.36 4.61 14.84
CA LYS A 1057 -24.56 5.60 13.79
C LYS A 1057 -25.97 6.17 13.85
N GLY A 1058 -26.11 7.43 13.43
CA GLY A 1058 -27.43 8.02 13.28
C GLY A 1058 -27.46 9.23 12.35
N ILE A 1059 -28.66 9.55 11.88
CA ILE A 1059 -28.91 10.72 11.03
C ILE A 1059 -29.57 11.79 11.88
N VAL A 1060 -29.11 13.03 11.78
CA VAL A 1060 -29.76 14.15 12.45
C VAL A 1060 -31.15 14.34 11.84
N ALA A 1061 -32.19 14.02 12.59
CA ALA A 1061 -33.57 14.14 12.11
C ALA A 1061 -34.20 15.49 12.47
N LYS A 1062 -33.87 16.02 13.65
CA LYS A 1062 -34.38 17.31 14.10
C LYS A 1062 -33.39 18.06 14.97
N ILE A 1063 -33.29 19.36 14.71
CA ILE A 1063 -32.63 20.33 15.59
C ILE A 1063 -33.72 21.00 16.41
N VAL A 1064 -33.66 20.86 17.72
CA VAL A 1064 -34.68 21.30 18.69
C VAL A 1064 -34.13 22.48 19.48
N ARG A 1065 -34.97 23.48 19.77
CA ARG A 1065 -34.54 24.64 20.55
C ARG A 1065 -34.12 24.21 21.95
N GLN A 1066 -33.13 24.87 22.52
CA GLN A 1066 -32.56 24.53 23.82
C GLN A 1066 -33.62 24.47 24.93
N GLU A 1067 -34.61 25.38 24.90
CA GLU A 1067 -35.72 25.40 25.86
C GLU A 1067 -36.68 24.21 25.73
N ASP A 1068 -36.79 23.60 24.55
CA ASP A 1068 -37.68 22.46 24.30
C ASP A 1068 -36.98 21.11 24.59
N MET A 1069 -35.69 21.11 24.92
CA MET A 1069 -34.91 19.90 25.19
C MET A 1069 -35.17 19.37 26.61
N PRO A 1070 -35.08 18.05 26.83
CA PRO A 1070 -35.06 17.51 28.18
C PRO A 1070 -33.93 18.11 29.02
N PHE A 1071 -34.21 18.42 30.28
CA PHE A 1071 -33.24 19.05 31.19
C PHE A 1071 -33.18 18.38 32.56
N LEU A 1072 -32.04 18.54 33.23
CA LEU A 1072 -31.76 18.03 34.57
C LEU A 1072 -32.41 18.88 35.67
N GLU A 1073 -32.47 18.37 36.90
CA GLU A 1073 -32.98 19.12 38.07
C GLU A 1073 -32.27 20.48 38.29
N ASP A 1074 -31.01 20.59 37.88
CA ASP A 1074 -30.22 21.83 37.96
C ASP A 1074 -30.53 22.85 36.84
N GLY A 1075 -31.48 22.53 35.95
CA GLY A 1075 -31.85 23.35 34.79
C GLY A 1075 -30.96 23.14 33.56
N THR A 1076 -29.95 22.28 33.61
CA THR A 1076 -29.05 22.04 32.48
C THR A 1076 -29.74 21.19 31.41
N PRO A 1077 -29.94 21.69 30.18
CA PRO A 1077 -30.49 20.90 29.09
C PRO A 1077 -29.46 19.89 28.55
N VAL A 1078 -29.95 18.81 27.97
CA VAL A 1078 -29.11 17.85 27.24
C VAL A 1078 -28.82 18.35 25.82
N ASP A 1079 -27.63 18.03 25.30
CA ASP A 1079 -27.22 18.48 23.97
C ASP A 1079 -27.75 17.54 22.88
N ILE A 1080 -27.91 16.25 23.20
CA ILE A 1080 -28.32 15.19 22.26
C ILE A 1080 -29.24 14.17 22.95
N VAL A 1081 -30.25 13.68 22.23
CA VAL A 1081 -31.13 12.60 22.70
C VAL A 1081 -30.99 11.39 21.77
N LEU A 1082 -30.63 10.25 22.36
CA LEU A 1082 -30.44 8.97 21.65
C LEU A 1082 -31.52 7.96 22.04
N ASN A 1083 -31.84 7.07 21.11
CA ASN A 1083 -32.82 6.03 21.32
C ASN A 1083 -32.23 4.88 22.17
N PRO A 1084 -32.80 4.55 23.33
CA PRO A 1084 -32.30 3.46 24.18
C PRO A 1084 -32.48 2.09 23.53
N LEU A 1085 -33.47 1.90 22.65
CA LEU A 1085 -33.77 0.61 22.03
C LEU A 1085 -32.65 0.12 21.08
N GLY A 1086 -31.84 1.05 20.57
CA GLY A 1086 -30.71 0.72 19.70
C GLY A 1086 -29.57 0.01 20.43
N VAL A 1087 -29.47 0.11 21.77
CA VAL A 1087 -28.34 -0.45 22.53
C VAL A 1087 -28.48 -1.96 22.74
N PRO A 1088 -29.61 -2.51 23.26
CA PRO A 1088 -29.72 -3.96 23.49
C PRO A 1088 -29.69 -4.77 22.19
N SER A 1089 -30.36 -4.28 21.14
CA SER A 1089 -30.41 -4.99 19.84
C SER A 1089 -29.04 -5.08 19.16
N ARG A 1090 -28.10 -4.20 19.50
CA ARG A 1090 -26.78 -4.12 18.87
C ARG A 1090 -25.66 -4.55 19.78
N MET A 1091 -25.97 -4.80 21.05
CA MET A 1091 -25.03 -5.29 22.06
C MET A 1091 -23.75 -4.44 22.13
N ASN A 1092 -23.90 -3.11 22.13
CA ASN A 1092 -22.79 -2.16 22.28
C ASN A 1092 -22.94 -1.36 23.58
N LEU A 1093 -22.76 -2.07 24.70
CA LEU A 1093 -22.92 -1.51 26.05
C LEU A 1093 -21.79 -0.56 26.42
N GLY A 1094 -20.63 -0.63 25.75
CA GLY A 1094 -19.48 0.24 25.99
C GLY A 1094 -19.85 1.73 25.94
N GLN A 1095 -20.78 2.13 25.06
CA GLN A 1095 -21.24 3.51 24.94
C GLN A 1095 -21.92 4.03 26.23
N ILE A 1096 -22.57 3.16 27.01
CA ILE A 1096 -23.23 3.52 28.25
C ILE A 1096 -22.17 3.75 29.34
N TYR A 1097 -21.18 2.87 29.44
CA TYR A 1097 -20.06 3.03 30.37
C TYR A 1097 -19.24 4.29 30.07
N GLU A 1098 -18.97 4.54 28.78
CA GLU A 1098 -18.35 5.78 28.31
C GLU A 1098 -19.16 7.00 28.76
N THR A 1099 -20.49 6.96 28.57
CA THR A 1099 -21.40 8.05 28.93
C THR A 1099 -21.34 8.39 30.43
N VAL A 1100 -21.39 7.37 31.28
CA VAL A 1100 -21.42 7.54 32.74
C VAL A 1100 -20.06 8.04 33.26
N LEU A 1101 -18.96 7.40 32.85
CA LEU A 1101 -17.60 7.79 33.25
C LEU A 1101 -17.24 9.18 32.71
N GLY A 1102 -17.64 9.50 31.48
CA GLY A 1102 -17.46 10.81 30.87
C GLY A 1102 -18.15 11.91 31.67
N TRP A 1103 -19.33 11.64 32.25
CA TRP A 1103 -20.04 12.61 33.08
C TRP A 1103 -19.28 12.91 34.38
N ALA A 1104 -18.76 11.87 35.04
CA ALA A 1104 -17.91 12.04 36.21
C ALA A 1104 -16.64 12.84 35.89
N GLY A 1105 -15.97 12.51 34.77
CA GLY A 1105 -14.77 13.20 34.31
C GLY A 1105 -15.02 14.69 34.02
N GLN A 1106 -16.13 15.01 33.34
CA GLN A 1106 -16.50 16.40 33.05
C GLN A 1106 -16.71 17.20 34.34
N ARG A 1107 -17.39 16.63 35.35
CA ARG A 1107 -17.70 17.33 36.61
C ARG A 1107 -16.47 17.48 37.51
N LEU A 1108 -15.54 16.53 37.47
CA LEU A 1108 -14.29 16.57 38.23
C LEU A 1108 -13.16 17.33 37.51
N GLY A 1109 -13.30 17.61 36.21
CA GLY A 1109 -12.22 18.19 35.40
C GLY A 1109 -11.08 17.20 35.13
N LEU A 1110 -11.38 15.90 35.11
CA LEU A 1110 -10.41 14.81 34.93
C LEU A 1110 -10.63 14.12 33.58
N LYS A 1111 -9.54 13.60 33.00
CA LYS A 1111 -9.56 12.71 31.84
C LYS A 1111 -9.12 11.33 32.26
N PHE A 1112 -9.72 10.31 31.65
CA PHE A 1112 -9.47 8.91 31.96
C PHE A 1112 -8.84 8.19 30.76
N SER A 1113 -8.07 7.14 31.06
CA SER A 1113 -7.56 6.15 30.13
C SER A 1113 -8.10 4.79 30.56
N THR A 1114 -8.90 4.18 29.69
CA THR A 1114 -9.43 2.82 29.82
C THR A 1114 -8.92 1.99 28.64
N PRO A 1115 -7.74 1.37 28.75
CA PRO A 1115 -7.22 0.48 27.72
C PRO A 1115 -8.19 -0.67 27.41
N ILE A 1116 -8.11 -1.20 26.20
CA ILE A 1116 -8.98 -2.31 25.78
C ILE A 1116 -8.62 -3.60 26.53
N PHE A 1117 -9.63 -4.37 26.97
CA PHE A 1117 -9.46 -5.62 27.76
C PHE A 1117 -8.75 -5.47 29.12
N ASP A 1118 -8.36 -4.26 29.51
CA ASP A 1118 -7.76 -3.89 30.81
C ASP A 1118 -8.24 -2.50 31.22
N GLY A 1119 -9.56 -2.32 31.15
CA GLY A 1119 -10.25 -1.05 31.33
C GLY A 1119 -10.90 -0.89 32.70
N ALA A 1120 -11.58 0.25 32.89
CA ALA A 1120 -12.27 0.55 34.14
C ALA A 1120 -13.40 -0.44 34.44
N THR A 1121 -13.45 -0.92 35.67
CA THR A 1121 -14.54 -1.78 36.16
C THR A 1121 -15.77 -0.94 36.53
N LEU A 1122 -16.94 -1.59 36.61
CA LEU A 1122 -18.19 -0.92 37.01
C LEU A 1122 -18.10 -0.27 38.40
N GLU A 1123 -17.39 -0.90 39.32
CA GLU A 1123 -17.18 -0.42 40.70
C GLU A 1123 -16.34 0.85 40.73
N GLU A 1124 -15.27 0.90 39.95
CA GLU A 1124 -14.43 2.09 39.78
C GLU A 1124 -15.20 3.24 39.12
N ILE A 1125 -15.98 2.96 38.07
CA ILE A 1125 -16.85 3.98 37.44
C ILE A 1125 -17.82 4.55 38.49
N THR A 1126 -18.40 3.67 39.31
CA THR A 1126 -19.33 4.08 40.37
C THR A 1126 -18.61 4.88 41.47
N GLU A 1127 -17.37 4.54 41.80
CA GLU A 1127 -16.57 5.32 42.74
C GLU A 1127 -16.33 6.75 42.25
N TYR A 1128 -15.99 6.92 40.96
CA TYR A 1128 -15.78 8.26 40.38
C TYR A 1128 -17.07 9.06 40.25
N THR A 1129 -18.21 8.43 39.94
CA THR A 1129 -19.51 9.12 39.94
C THR A 1129 -19.89 9.58 41.36
N ARG A 1130 -19.67 8.77 42.39
CA ARG A 1130 -19.84 9.19 43.79
C ARG A 1130 -18.91 10.35 44.18
N LYS A 1131 -17.62 10.28 43.80
CA LYS A 1131 -16.66 11.39 44.02
C LYS A 1131 -17.12 12.68 43.33
N ALA A 1132 -17.76 12.57 42.17
CA ALA A 1132 -18.32 13.70 41.44
C ALA A 1132 -19.65 14.24 42.00
N GLY A 1133 -20.26 13.54 42.99
CA GLY A 1133 -21.59 13.86 43.49
C GLY A 1133 -22.69 13.61 42.45
N LEU A 1134 -22.51 12.60 41.59
CA LEU A 1134 -23.47 12.15 40.59
C LEU A 1134 -24.20 10.88 41.05
N PRO A 1135 -25.40 10.60 40.53
CA PRO A 1135 -26.10 9.34 40.80
C PRO A 1135 -25.30 8.13 40.31
N ASP A 1136 -25.37 7.03 41.06
CA ASP A 1136 -24.83 5.75 40.64
C ASP A 1136 -25.46 5.35 39.27
N TYR A 1137 -24.64 4.75 38.41
CA TYR A 1137 -25.00 4.36 37.03
C TYR A 1137 -25.43 5.51 36.09
N GLY A 1138 -25.32 6.78 36.51
CA GLY A 1138 -25.74 7.94 35.71
C GLY A 1138 -27.25 8.00 35.46
N THR A 1139 -28.05 7.32 36.29
CA THR A 1139 -29.51 7.31 36.16
C THR A 1139 -30.12 8.47 36.95
N THR A 1140 -30.91 9.32 36.27
CA THR A 1140 -31.52 10.50 36.90
C THR A 1140 -32.87 10.84 36.27
N TYR A 1141 -33.70 11.58 37.01
CA TYR A 1141 -34.92 12.15 36.44
C TYR A 1141 -34.60 13.34 35.54
N LEU A 1142 -35.38 13.48 34.48
CA LEU A 1142 -35.36 14.59 33.54
C LEU A 1142 -36.74 15.26 33.52
N TYR A 1143 -36.78 16.50 33.02
CA TYR A 1143 -37.99 17.29 32.84
C TYR A 1143 -38.18 17.61 31.35
N ASP A 1144 -39.42 17.58 30.86
CA ASP A 1144 -39.76 17.96 29.49
C ASP A 1144 -39.62 19.48 29.34
N GLY A 1145 -38.78 19.95 28.43
CA GLY A 1145 -38.59 21.39 28.17
C GLY A 1145 -39.87 22.10 27.68
N GLY A 1146 -40.76 21.39 26.99
CA GLY A 1146 -42.00 21.94 26.46
C GLY A 1146 -43.12 22.11 27.49
N THR A 1147 -43.22 21.21 28.46
CA THR A 1147 -44.29 21.25 29.49
C THR A 1147 -43.78 21.65 30.88
N GLY A 1148 -42.50 21.49 31.15
CA GLY A 1148 -41.89 21.62 32.47
C GLY A 1148 -42.17 20.44 33.42
N GLU A 1149 -42.91 19.42 32.97
CA GLU A 1149 -43.25 18.26 33.79
C GLU A 1149 -42.09 17.27 33.86
N ARG A 1150 -41.94 16.61 35.01
CA ARG A 1150 -40.95 15.54 35.20
C ARG A 1150 -41.39 14.27 34.48
N PHE A 1151 -40.48 13.60 33.79
CA PHE A 1151 -40.77 12.27 33.23
C PHE A 1151 -41.05 11.23 34.31
N ASN A 1152 -41.94 10.28 34.01
CA ASN A 1152 -42.36 9.23 34.95
C ASN A 1152 -41.21 8.27 35.32
N GLN A 1153 -40.30 8.00 34.38
CA GLN A 1153 -39.17 7.09 34.56
C GLN A 1153 -37.85 7.85 34.46
N PRO A 1154 -36.83 7.49 35.28
CA PRO A 1154 -35.50 8.05 35.13
C PRO A 1154 -34.88 7.58 33.81
N ALA A 1155 -34.00 8.40 33.24
CA ALA A 1155 -33.23 8.09 32.05
C ALA A 1155 -31.74 7.99 32.39
N THR A 1156 -30.98 7.29 31.55
CA THR A 1156 -29.52 7.34 31.64
C THR A 1156 -29.04 8.63 31.00
N VAL A 1157 -28.31 9.42 31.75
CA VAL A 1157 -27.73 10.69 31.33
C VAL A 1157 -26.22 10.65 31.55
N GLY A 1158 -25.47 11.29 30.68
CA GLY A 1158 -24.05 11.51 30.91
C GLY A 1158 -23.39 12.22 29.76
N VAL A 1159 -22.10 11.98 29.55
CA VAL A 1159 -21.30 12.65 28.52
C VAL A 1159 -20.65 11.62 27.62
N ILE A 1160 -21.03 11.63 26.34
CA ILE A 1160 -20.55 10.70 25.31
C ILE A 1160 -19.70 11.43 24.26
N TYR A 1161 -18.69 10.76 23.71
CA TYR A 1161 -17.87 11.32 22.64
C TYR A 1161 -18.48 11.05 21.25
N MET A 1162 -18.90 12.13 20.57
CA MET A 1162 -19.58 12.06 19.28
C MET A 1162 -18.73 12.64 18.15
N LEU A 1163 -18.92 12.05 16.96
CA LEU A 1163 -18.20 12.35 15.73
C LEU A 1163 -19.18 12.81 14.65
N LYS A 1164 -18.75 13.79 13.84
CA LYS A 1164 -19.42 14.15 12.57
C LYS A 1164 -18.73 13.40 11.44
N LEU A 1165 -19.49 12.63 10.65
CA LEU A 1165 -18.92 11.88 9.53
C LEU A 1165 -18.91 12.71 8.24
N GLY A 1166 -18.01 12.39 7.31
CA GLY A 1166 -17.92 13.00 5.97
C GLY A 1166 -19.11 12.72 5.05
N HIS A 1167 -20.20 12.18 5.58
CA HIS A 1167 -21.46 11.94 4.86
C HIS A 1167 -22.45 13.07 5.14
N MET A 1168 -22.23 14.21 4.49
CA MET A 1168 -23.07 15.39 4.61
C MET A 1168 -24.23 15.37 3.60
N VAL A 1169 -25.37 15.93 4.00
CA VAL A 1169 -26.57 15.97 3.16
C VAL A 1169 -26.37 16.79 1.88
N ASP A 1170 -25.65 17.91 1.97
CA ASP A 1170 -25.41 18.83 0.84
C ASP A 1170 -24.67 18.15 -0.32
N ASP A 1171 -23.82 17.16 -0.03
CA ASP A 1171 -23.09 16.41 -1.05
C ASP A 1171 -23.98 15.35 -1.71
N LYS A 1172 -24.96 14.80 -0.97
CA LYS A 1172 -25.85 13.73 -1.43
C LYS A 1172 -27.09 14.24 -2.15
N MET A 1173 -27.57 15.44 -1.81
CA MET A 1173 -28.73 16.02 -2.45
C MET A 1173 -28.44 16.27 -3.93
N HIS A 1174 -29.28 15.69 -4.80
CA HIS A 1174 -29.19 15.83 -6.24
C HIS A 1174 -30.59 15.77 -6.84
N ALA A 1175 -30.88 16.70 -7.74
CA ALA A 1175 -32.14 16.78 -8.46
C ALA A 1175 -31.86 17.19 -9.91
N ARG A 1176 -32.62 16.61 -10.85
CA ARG A 1176 -32.53 16.90 -12.27
C ARG A 1176 -33.94 16.99 -12.84
N SER A 1177 -34.19 18.06 -13.59
CA SER A 1177 -35.34 18.17 -14.50
C SER A 1177 -34.90 17.81 -15.92
N ILE A 1178 -34.04 18.64 -16.51
CA ILE A 1178 -33.37 18.44 -17.80
C ILE A 1178 -31.86 18.53 -17.63
N GLY A 1179 -31.09 17.97 -18.57
CA GLY A 1179 -29.64 18.00 -18.46
C GLY A 1179 -28.96 17.44 -19.70
N PRO A 1180 -27.64 17.24 -19.65
CA PRO A 1180 -26.91 16.65 -20.76
C PRO A 1180 -27.29 15.18 -20.95
N TYR A 1181 -27.11 14.73 -22.19
CA TYR A 1181 -27.41 13.38 -22.67
C TYR A 1181 -26.15 12.75 -23.27
N SER A 1182 -26.08 11.43 -23.20
CA SER A 1182 -25.07 10.61 -23.85
C SER A 1182 -25.15 10.80 -25.36
N LEU A 1183 -24.00 10.96 -26.01
CA LEU A 1183 -23.95 11.14 -27.46
C LEU A 1183 -24.38 9.85 -28.20
N ILE A 1184 -24.04 8.68 -27.65
CA ILE A 1184 -24.30 7.38 -28.28
C ILE A 1184 -25.71 6.91 -27.98
N THR A 1185 -26.07 6.80 -26.69
CA THR A 1185 -27.33 6.19 -26.27
C THR A 1185 -28.48 7.18 -26.15
N GLN A 1186 -28.22 8.49 -26.26
CA GLN A 1186 -29.19 9.56 -26.03
C GLN A 1186 -29.85 9.58 -24.64
N GLN A 1187 -29.41 8.73 -23.72
CA GLN A 1187 -29.89 8.69 -22.34
C GLN A 1187 -29.31 9.83 -21.51
N PRO A 1188 -30.00 10.27 -20.44
CA PRO A 1188 -29.43 11.13 -19.41
C PRO A 1188 -28.04 10.65 -18.98
N LEU A 1189 -27.06 11.56 -18.91
CA LEU A 1189 -25.76 11.23 -18.31
C LEU A 1189 -25.92 10.75 -16.86
N GLY A 1190 -24.93 10.02 -16.34
CA GLY A 1190 -24.95 9.52 -14.97
C GLY A 1190 -24.22 10.45 -13.99
N GLY A 1191 -24.74 10.57 -12.77
CA GLY A 1191 -24.03 11.18 -11.63
C GLY A 1191 -24.17 12.70 -11.49
N LYS A 1192 -24.01 13.19 -10.25
CA LYS A 1192 -24.21 14.60 -9.86
C LYS A 1192 -23.30 15.58 -10.61
N ALA A 1193 -22.03 15.21 -10.80
CA ALA A 1193 -21.02 16.08 -11.43
C ALA A 1193 -21.37 16.46 -12.89
N GLN A 1194 -22.11 15.60 -13.59
CA GLN A 1194 -22.56 15.83 -14.96
C GLN A 1194 -24.03 16.29 -15.01
N PHE A 1195 -24.63 16.63 -13.87
CA PHE A 1195 -26.07 16.90 -13.76
C PHE A 1195 -26.91 15.74 -14.33
N GLY A 1196 -26.52 14.52 -13.97
CA GLY A 1196 -27.05 13.27 -14.51
C GLY A 1196 -28.41 12.84 -13.96
N GLY A 1197 -29.06 11.90 -14.64
CA GLY A 1197 -30.31 11.27 -14.17
C GLY A 1197 -30.07 10.16 -13.14
N GLN A 1198 -31.13 9.76 -12.44
CA GLN A 1198 -31.10 8.54 -11.64
C GLN A 1198 -31.28 7.32 -12.55
N ARG A 1199 -30.61 6.22 -12.21
CA ARG A 1199 -30.77 4.96 -12.92
C ARG A 1199 -32.07 4.29 -12.46
N PHE A 1200 -32.97 4.04 -13.40
CA PHE A 1200 -34.15 3.20 -13.19
C PHE A 1200 -33.84 1.81 -13.75
N GLY A 1201 -33.63 0.84 -12.88
CA GLY A 1201 -33.17 -0.50 -13.23
C GLY A 1201 -34.30 -1.50 -13.40
N GLU A 1202 -33.92 -2.75 -13.62
CA GLU A 1202 -34.84 -3.87 -13.83
C GLU A 1202 -35.78 -4.10 -12.64
N MET A 1203 -35.27 -4.02 -11.41
CA MET A 1203 -36.09 -4.22 -10.20
C MET A 1203 -37.15 -3.12 -10.03
N GLU A 1204 -36.82 -1.87 -10.37
CA GLU A 1204 -37.78 -0.77 -10.32
C GLU A 1204 -38.84 -0.88 -11.44
N VAL A 1205 -38.46 -1.42 -12.60
CA VAL A 1205 -39.40 -1.76 -13.69
C VAL A 1205 -40.40 -2.82 -13.22
N TRP A 1206 -39.92 -3.94 -12.64
CA TRP A 1206 -40.80 -4.98 -12.11
C TRP A 1206 -41.78 -4.46 -11.07
N ALA A 1207 -41.34 -3.50 -10.23
CA ALA A 1207 -42.23 -2.86 -9.27
C ALA A 1207 -43.40 -2.14 -9.97
N LEU A 1208 -43.14 -1.36 -11.02
CA LEU A 1208 -44.21 -0.68 -11.78
C LEU A 1208 -45.10 -1.65 -12.56
N GLU A 1209 -44.52 -2.72 -13.11
CA GLU A 1209 -45.28 -3.79 -13.76
C GLU A 1209 -46.24 -4.47 -12.77
N ALA A 1210 -45.78 -4.77 -11.55
CA ALA A 1210 -46.60 -5.36 -10.49
C ALA A 1210 -47.77 -4.46 -10.07
N PHE A 1211 -47.60 -3.13 -10.11
CA PHE A 1211 -48.69 -2.17 -9.88
C PHE A 1211 -49.61 -1.99 -11.09
N GLY A 1212 -49.27 -2.53 -12.27
CA GLY A 1212 -49.98 -2.26 -13.52
C GLY A 1212 -49.82 -0.83 -14.02
N ALA A 1213 -48.77 -0.12 -13.60
CA ALA A 1213 -48.53 1.29 -13.91
C ALA A 1213 -47.90 1.48 -15.31
N SER A 1214 -48.54 0.96 -16.34
CA SER A 1214 -48.00 0.88 -17.71
C SER A 1214 -47.62 2.24 -18.32
N HIS A 1215 -48.42 3.28 -18.08
CA HIS A 1215 -48.16 4.62 -18.61
C HIS A 1215 -46.95 5.28 -17.95
N ILE A 1216 -46.77 5.10 -16.63
CA ILE A 1216 -45.62 5.61 -15.90
C ILE A 1216 -44.35 4.90 -16.38
N LEU A 1217 -44.43 3.57 -16.53
CA LEU A 1217 -43.33 2.78 -17.05
C LEU A 1217 -42.94 3.22 -18.48
N GLN A 1218 -43.94 3.38 -19.35
CA GLN A 1218 -43.72 3.83 -20.72
C GLN A 1218 -43.05 5.21 -20.75
N GLU A 1219 -43.53 6.17 -19.96
CA GLU A 1219 -42.93 7.51 -19.86
C GLU A 1219 -41.47 7.46 -19.40
N ILE A 1220 -41.17 6.66 -18.37
CA ILE A 1220 -39.82 6.52 -17.80
C ILE A 1220 -38.86 5.92 -18.84
N LEU A 1221 -39.28 4.90 -19.57
CA LEU A 1221 -38.45 4.20 -20.55
C LEU A 1221 -38.28 4.98 -21.87
N THR A 1222 -39.11 5.98 -22.15
CA THR A 1222 -39.12 6.72 -23.43
C THR A 1222 -38.80 8.20 -23.22
N VAL A 1223 -39.84 9.01 -22.98
CA VAL A 1223 -39.83 10.48 -22.93
C VAL A 1223 -38.89 11.04 -21.85
N LYS A 1224 -38.77 10.35 -20.71
CA LYS A 1224 -37.84 10.75 -19.63
C LYS A 1224 -36.40 10.24 -19.86
N SER A 1225 -36.18 9.42 -20.88
CA SER A 1225 -34.91 8.76 -21.17
C SER A 1225 -34.39 9.15 -22.57
N ASP A 1226 -34.58 8.30 -23.57
CA ASP A 1226 -33.86 8.31 -24.85
C ASP A 1226 -34.74 8.58 -26.07
N ASP A 1227 -36.04 8.86 -25.91
CA ASP A 1227 -36.87 9.38 -27.00
C ASP A 1227 -36.56 10.87 -27.23
N VAL A 1228 -35.69 11.14 -28.21
CA VAL A 1228 -35.17 12.48 -28.52
C VAL A 1228 -36.27 13.46 -28.94
N ILE A 1229 -37.23 13.00 -29.74
CA ILE A 1229 -38.31 13.86 -30.26
C ILE A 1229 -39.41 13.97 -29.21
N GLY A 1230 -39.79 12.84 -28.60
CA GLY A 1230 -40.82 12.78 -27.57
C GLY A 1230 -40.48 13.62 -26.36
N ARG A 1231 -39.23 13.62 -25.89
CA ARG A 1231 -38.82 14.46 -24.74
C ARG A 1231 -38.94 15.96 -25.01
N ALA A 1232 -38.56 16.42 -26.21
CA ALA A 1232 -38.63 17.83 -26.57
C ALA A 1232 -40.07 18.31 -26.66
N ARG A 1233 -40.93 17.53 -27.34
CA ARG A 1233 -42.37 17.81 -27.44
C ARG A 1233 -43.06 17.75 -26.09
N SER A 1234 -42.69 16.80 -25.24
CA SER A 1234 -43.26 16.67 -23.91
C SER A 1234 -42.88 17.84 -23.02
N TYR A 1235 -41.63 18.31 -23.09
CA TYR A 1235 -41.22 19.53 -22.38
C TYR A 1235 -42.02 20.74 -22.86
N GLU A 1236 -42.18 20.91 -24.17
CA GLU A 1236 -42.99 21.99 -24.75
C GLU A 1236 -44.46 21.92 -24.30
N ALA A 1237 -45.06 20.73 -24.33
CA ALA A 1237 -46.42 20.50 -23.87
C ALA A 1237 -46.60 20.84 -22.39
N ILE A 1238 -45.65 20.42 -21.53
CA ILE A 1238 -45.66 20.75 -20.09
C ILE A 1238 -45.60 22.27 -19.87
N VAL A 1239 -44.74 22.97 -20.61
CA VAL A 1239 -44.60 24.44 -20.52
C VAL A 1239 -45.87 25.16 -20.99
N LYS A 1240 -46.53 24.64 -22.03
CA LYS A 1240 -47.78 25.19 -22.58
C LYS A 1240 -49.04 24.77 -21.81
N GLY A 1241 -48.95 23.78 -20.92
CA GLY A 1241 -50.10 23.18 -20.25
C GLY A 1241 -50.97 22.31 -21.18
N GLU A 1242 -50.37 21.76 -22.24
CA GLU A 1242 -51.01 20.87 -23.22
C GLU A 1242 -50.91 19.40 -22.79
N PRO A 1243 -51.81 18.52 -23.28
CA PRO A 1243 -51.72 17.08 -22.98
C PRO A 1243 -50.42 16.47 -23.53
N MET A 1244 -49.89 15.49 -22.80
CA MET A 1244 -48.63 14.82 -23.16
C MET A 1244 -48.76 14.11 -24.52
N PRO A 1245 -47.74 14.24 -25.41
CA PRO A 1245 -47.74 13.56 -26.70
C PRO A 1245 -47.55 12.05 -26.54
N THR A 1246 -47.97 11.28 -27.55
CA THR A 1246 -47.71 9.84 -27.60
C THR A 1246 -46.20 9.57 -27.73
N PRO A 1247 -45.60 8.74 -26.86
CA PRO A 1247 -44.18 8.40 -26.94
C PRO A 1247 -43.80 7.70 -28.25
N GLY A 1248 -42.59 7.97 -28.72
CA GLY A 1248 -41.98 7.31 -29.87
C GLY A 1248 -41.17 6.07 -29.50
N ILE A 1249 -40.30 5.65 -30.42
CA ILE A 1249 -39.40 4.51 -30.23
C ILE A 1249 -38.13 4.98 -29.47
N PRO A 1250 -37.71 4.26 -28.41
CA PRO A 1250 -36.43 4.51 -27.73
C PRO A 1250 -35.23 4.47 -28.67
N GLU A 1251 -34.30 5.42 -28.54
CA GLU A 1251 -33.09 5.42 -29.36
C GLU A 1251 -32.17 4.22 -29.06
N SER A 1252 -32.19 3.69 -27.82
CA SER A 1252 -31.47 2.46 -27.49
C SER A 1252 -31.88 1.25 -28.35
N LEU A 1253 -33.16 1.15 -28.72
CA LEU A 1253 -33.63 0.11 -29.64
C LEU A 1253 -33.12 0.35 -31.06
N ASN A 1254 -33.11 1.60 -31.52
CA ASN A 1254 -32.53 1.95 -32.82
C ASN A 1254 -31.04 1.59 -32.86
N VAL A 1255 -30.28 1.92 -31.82
CA VAL A 1255 -28.85 1.55 -31.72
C VAL A 1255 -28.67 0.05 -31.82
N LEU A 1256 -29.45 -0.74 -31.07
CA LEU A 1256 -29.41 -2.21 -31.13
C LEU A 1256 -29.68 -2.73 -32.55
N LEU A 1257 -30.70 -2.21 -33.24
CA LEU A 1257 -31.01 -2.60 -34.63
C LEU A 1257 -29.84 -2.29 -35.58
N HIS A 1258 -29.14 -1.16 -35.39
CA HIS A 1258 -27.96 -0.83 -36.19
C HIS A 1258 -26.76 -1.72 -35.86
N GLU A 1259 -26.54 -2.07 -34.59
CA GLU A 1259 -25.49 -3.00 -34.18
C GLU A 1259 -25.72 -4.41 -34.78
N LEU A 1260 -26.95 -4.90 -34.74
CA LEU A 1260 -27.32 -6.18 -35.36
C LEU A 1260 -27.14 -6.17 -36.88
N ARG A 1261 -27.49 -5.06 -37.56
CA ARG A 1261 -27.19 -4.86 -38.99
C ARG A 1261 -25.69 -4.81 -39.27
N GLY A 1262 -24.90 -4.23 -38.36
CA GLY A 1262 -23.43 -4.23 -38.42
C GLY A 1262 -22.82 -5.64 -38.34
N LEU A 1263 -23.51 -6.58 -37.68
CA LEU A 1263 -23.16 -8.00 -37.67
C LEU A 1263 -23.63 -8.76 -38.93
N GLY A 1264 -24.31 -8.10 -39.87
CA GLY A 1264 -24.88 -8.70 -41.07
C GLY A 1264 -26.26 -9.35 -40.86
N LEU A 1265 -26.93 -9.09 -39.73
CA LEU A 1265 -28.28 -9.59 -39.45
C LEU A 1265 -29.32 -8.58 -39.95
N SER A 1266 -30.24 -9.01 -40.80
CA SER A 1266 -31.35 -8.16 -41.28
C SER A 1266 -32.55 -8.27 -40.33
N MET A 1267 -32.86 -7.19 -39.63
CA MET A 1267 -34.09 -7.03 -38.84
C MET A 1267 -34.92 -5.84 -39.32
N SER A 1268 -36.21 -6.09 -39.51
CA SER A 1268 -37.27 -5.10 -39.74
C SER A 1268 -38.25 -5.11 -38.55
N LEU A 1269 -38.77 -3.93 -38.21
CA LEU A 1269 -39.94 -3.79 -37.34
C LEU A 1269 -41.13 -3.56 -38.29
N ASP A 1270 -42.06 -4.51 -38.36
CA ASP A 1270 -43.29 -4.40 -39.17
C ASP A 1270 -44.39 -3.62 -38.44
#